data_AF-A0A139XAE6-F1
#
_entry.id   AF-A0A139XAE6-F1
#
_cell.length_a   1.000
_cell.length_b   1.000
_cell.length_c   1.000
_cell.angle_alpha   90.00
_cell.angle_beta   90.00
_cell.angle_gamma   90.00
#
_symmetry.space_group_name_H-M   'P 1'
#
loop_
_entity.id
_entity.type
_entity.pdbx_description
1 polymer ?
#
loop_
_entity_poly.entity_id
_entity_poly.type
_entity_poly.pdbx_seq_one_letter_code
_entity_poly.pdbx_strand_id
1 'polypeptide(L)'
;MQNRNWFVLGVLSFGVGFGISLTLDKDIRRAALTGLITLPATGAGVAFVERQRKQQLKDTQSLQAKASELEKQTEQLKLHEGSLQKAISIATVEKEQVEALLKTRQTDLEQLQTAVSSHQSQKQDLERAVLSQNADKQELEAETQILQAQIQHLRSQQTELNQALAAIIREKQQVDNEFDSSKNQLGQLQSVLVAQQNQQEKSLNEQTQQLTQLQNQIAAQESDRSKLTQEISNLEQQKQQLEIQLSHLQLQIANLEQKLVLLNQSLSNLGNQEQEAQVKFNSLQTQFRDLQQQKQHLNQELSELASKKNQLQHEIKSRSTFANSQYKQLWEEEILPHWTHRDRPVGQRFLGSVRVHRQTSDRVLDVVGQNLQKLNTVTYDSLKKNFYALEQDWLKVFTFATSEYAYYYSSDKFWQGFCDRLDIDHNQRVEIALRQVVGEGINLLGLVRASGGYKYVSTLWLQSGVPEQNLNHFAQLVQEIADDFGWWELAHTPVEQLSQVLLSICEEKHPQWGTLINFLKASYSETTQTEPISGQLLQGIALVAQELERQKLSPQALENEEGREEILGHNYLPENFFLRNWDSLIKVLTPKPGVKRNRGIIARRVQPLMMNLDISDSWNTQLVLPEQKLWKPEWRLLRETYCQIPQANWEETFPREGDLIIPELIIEVNREAEHWNCQLLNHNRQELMKWQYQGISSHLPCLIFDALTGEHLQLNLPNPSILAVEEIICYTPRNIQPTIADGIEIVDSCIPSSMKGWLGRQMRLTVPISSITLTLSETNQSQVITWQLVDNSEPVLTGLRLKGKKSIYLEPPTFWYPPINRVLALNVLIESFDKRVIVARSVENLSPSPRWAAVHLNQWINEPGHYEARFWFAQKRWSYQFEVRSRYQILENPGLKRSRIRNHLGIEQTNLPIKQDTVEKFWAEVIQIEELWPLEEVIFFLSNKNEKISYQLQADTLGILAIHVSVLHDLLPPSDWYALDYQRLGYEPQRLLEMPTSIQNLSWVWDKQNIGITGLLPRKLYSLLCWNLLSPDRQPEEVQIPLVKQIEERILISLNLPIGVYHIQLMSGQDLIKNLGWWSVNDQSNMSKVPLGEKSRENYWYAVLDNNVSPEKFIDTIKKLKLNFNIEKIKLGISSLENQQYHFPNLLDSNFLLSKLKRLLEFLNAGYITKKEDPVKSPSSNWYLLYATPKKRDLFKKILEEAITKNKLQNIIVSVEIPKDSVYENILLLHLNNYQEAYPHLRKIAYFYNIEKQPLSLQKASEMLGVNYSNS
;
A
#
# COMPACT_ATOMS: atom_id res chain seq x y z
N MET A 1 -110.96 -115.61 55.32
CA MET A 1 -111.56 -116.38 56.44
C MET A 1 -113.08 -116.39 56.22
N GLN A 2 -113.67 -117.45 55.63
CA GLN A 2 -114.33 -118.63 56.28
C GLN A 2 -115.47 -118.26 57.25
N ASN A 3 -116.69 -118.84 57.25
CA ASN A 3 -117.33 -119.91 56.47
C ASN A 3 -118.88 -120.00 56.73
N ARG A 4 -119.59 -120.77 55.89
CA ARG A 4 -121.05 -121.16 55.79
C ARG A 4 -121.75 -121.77 57.04
N ASN A 5 -123.11 -121.75 57.07
CA ASN A 5 -123.98 -122.97 57.02
C ASN A 5 -125.53 -122.70 57.06
N TRP A 6 -126.23 -123.08 55.97
CA TRP A 6 -127.68 -123.31 55.79
C TRP A 6 -128.00 -124.80 56.11
N PHE A 7 -129.28 -125.19 56.06
CA PHE A 7 -129.73 -126.55 55.70
C PHE A 7 -129.95 -127.64 56.77
N VAL A 8 -129.58 -127.44 58.03
CA VAL A 8 -129.75 -128.52 59.05
C VAL A 8 -131.17 -128.60 59.66
N LEU A 9 -131.98 -127.53 59.64
CA LEU A 9 -133.28 -127.52 60.32
C LEU A 9 -134.45 -128.17 59.55
N GLY A 10 -134.31 -128.46 58.25
CA GLY A 10 -135.34 -129.14 57.45
C GLY A 10 -135.45 -130.65 57.68
N VAL A 11 -134.43 -131.28 58.28
CA VAL A 11 -134.39 -132.73 58.54
C VAL A 11 -135.01 -133.08 59.91
N LEU A 12 -135.11 -132.10 60.81
CA LEU A 12 -135.68 -132.30 62.15
C LEU A 12 -137.21 -132.42 62.15
N SER A 13 -137.91 -131.93 61.12
CA SER A 13 -139.39 -132.02 61.04
C SER A 13 -139.91 -133.39 60.59
N PHE A 14 -139.10 -134.21 59.92
CA PHE A 14 -139.47 -135.57 59.49
C PHE A 14 -139.30 -136.61 60.61
N GLY A 15 -138.25 -136.48 61.42
CA GLY A 15 -137.94 -137.44 62.49
C GLY A 15 -138.94 -137.41 63.65
N VAL A 16 -139.51 -136.24 63.96
CA VAL A 16 -140.43 -136.09 65.10
C VAL A 16 -141.80 -136.70 64.83
N GLY A 17 -142.26 -136.72 63.57
CA GLY A 17 -143.56 -137.31 63.21
C GLY A 17 -143.57 -138.84 63.20
N PHE A 18 -142.45 -139.46 62.78
CA PHE A 18 -142.31 -140.91 62.75
C PHE A 18 -142.13 -141.52 64.15
N GLY A 19 -141.39 -140.83 65.04
CA GLY A 19 -141.05 -141.34 66.37
C GLY A 19 -142.24 -141.41 67.35
N ILE A 20 -143.23 -140.52 67.23
CA ILE A 20 -144.35 -140.46 68.17
C ILE A 20 -145.39 -141.55 67.89
N SER A 21 -145.55 -141.97 66.62
CA SER A 21 -146.59 -142.94 66.26
C SER A 21 -146.19 -144.40 66.52
N LEU A 22 -144.89 -144.71 66.64
CA LEU A 22 -144.41 -146.08 66.86
C LEU A 22 -144.49 -146.54 68.33
N THR A 23 -144.51 -145.60 69.28
CA THR A 23 -144.36 -145.94 70.72
C THR A 23 -145.67 -146.19 71.46
N LEU A 24 -146.84 -145.81 70.89
CA LEU A 24 -148.11 -145.89 71.62
C LEU A 24 -149.03 -147.06 71.24
N ASP A 25 -148.96 -147.64 70.03
CA ASP A 25 -149.99 -148.62 69.59
C ASP A 25 -149.46 -149.96 69.03
N LYS A 26 -148.14 -150.19 68.98
CA LYS A 26 -147.50 -151.48 68.57
C LYS A 26 -148.10 -152.17 67.33
N ASP A 27 -148.56 -151.41 66.33
CA ASP A 27 -148.99 -151.93 65.04
C ASP A 27 -148.21 -151.25 63.90
N ILE A 28 -147.24 -151.98 63.31
CA ILE A 28 -146.29 -151.48 62.31
C ILE A 28 -146.99 -150.96 61.05
N ARG A 29 -148.19 -151.46 60.74
CA ARG A 29 -148.94 -151.01 59.56
C ARG A 29 -149.58 -149.64 59.77
N ARG A 30 -149.82 -149.23 61.02
CA ARG A 30 -150.32 -147.88 61.33
C ARG A 30 -149.20 -146.83 61.33
N ALA A 31 -147.99 -147.16 61.79
CA ALA A 31 -146.88 -146.20 61.87
C ALA A 31 -146.37 -145.70 60.50
N ALA A 32 -146.42 -146.55 59.45
CA ALA A 32 -146.01 -146.16 58.10
C ALA A 32 -147.04 -145.26 57.39
N LEU A 33 -148.32 -145.39 57.72
CA LEU A 33 -149.39 -144.58 57.12
C LEU A 33 -149.35 -143.14 57.65
N THR A 34 -149.02 -142.95 58.94
CA THR A 34 -148.91 -141.63 59.58
C THR A 34 -147.72 -140.80 59.07
N GLY A 35 -146.63 -141.44 58.62
CA GLY A 35 -145.46 -140.75 58.04
C GLY A 35 -145.63 -140.32 56.57
N LEU A 36 -146.61 -140.88 55.86
CA LEU A 36 -146.82 -140.63 54.42
C LEU A 36 -148.01 -139.69 54.14
N ILE A 37 -148.89 -139.44 55.11
CA ILE A 37 -150.10 -138.59 54.96
C ILE A 37 -149.85 -137.11 55.30
N THR A 38 -148.74 -136.74 55.96
CA THR A 38 -148.45 -135.34 56.32
C THR A 38 -147.88 -134.48 55.18
N LEU A 39 -147.73 -135.02 53.97
CA LEU A 39 -147.11 -134.34 52.83
C LEU A 39 -148.10 -133.67 51.84
N PRO A 40 -149.41 -133.93 51.85
CA PRO A 40 -150.34 -133.06 51.11
C PRO A 40 -151.69 -132.81 51.83
N ALA A 41 -151.65 -132.27 53.05
CA ALA A 41 -152.83 -131.72 53.76
C ALA A 41 -152.41 -130.58 54.73
N THR A 42 -152.31 -129.30 54.37
CA THR A 42 -152.94 -128.54 53.30
C THR A 42 -154.47 -128.67 53.30
N GLY A 43 -155.12 -127.57 53.68
CA GLY A 43 -156.28 -127.15 52.91
C GLY A 43 -157.63 -127.27 53.61
N ALA A 44 -158.17 -126.09 53.89
CA ALA A 44 -159.58 -125.77 53.72
C ALA A 44 -160.59 -126.54 54.60
N GLY A 45 -160.81 -125.97 55.78
CA GLY A 45 -162.10 -126.01 56.42
C GLY A 45 -161.99 -126.13 57.93
N VAL A 46 -162.82 -125.50 58.73
CA VAL A 46 -164.02 -124.71 58.48
C VAL A 46 -164.33 -124.28 59.92
N ALA A 47 -164.28 -122.99 60.25
CA ALA A 47 -165.39 -122.07 60.04
C ALA A 47 -166.67 -122.60 60.68
N PHE A 48 -167.38 -121.74 61.42
CA PHE A 48 -168.70 -122.03 61.98
C PHE A 48 -168.67 -122.93 63.24
N VAL A 49 -168.30 -122.33 64.36
CA VAL A 49 -169.23 -122.01 65.46
C VAL A 49 -168.37 -121.27 66.50
N GLU A 50 -168.20 -119.95 66.43
CA GLU A 50 -169.24 -118.92 66.50
C GLU A 50 -169.89 -118.90 67.89
N ARG A 51 -169.91 -117.69 68.46
CA ARG A 51 -170.99 -117.15 69.29
C ARG A 51 -170.76 -117.04 70.81
N GLN A 52 -169.63 -116.45 71.20
CA GLN A 52 -169.67 -115.39 72.22
C GLN A 52 -168.83 -114.17 71.80
N ARG A 53 -169.15 -113.79 70.57
CA ARG A 53 -168.68 -112.67 69.74
C ARG A 53 -169.64 -111.50 69.92
N LYS A 54 -169.28 -110.46 70.68
CA LYS A 54 -169.67 -109.04 70.45
C LYS A 54 -169.72 -108.31 71.79
N GLN A 55 -168.70 -107.50 72.08
CA GLN A 55 -168.90 -106.06 72.31
C GLN A 55 -167.61 -105.24 72.43
N GLN A 56 -166.41 -105.82 72.60
CA GLN A 56 -165.19 -105.04 72.88
C GLN A 56 -164.12 -105.12 71.77
N LEU A 57 -164.48 -104.75 70.54
CA LEU A 57 -163.59 -104.85 69.37
C LEU A 57 -163.76 -103.66 68.40
N LYS A 58 -163.45 -102.44 68.87
CA LYS A 58 -163.38 -101.24 68.01
C LYS A 58 -162.16 -100.32 68.19
N ASP A 59 -161.37 -100.44 69.25
CA ASP A 59 -160.34 -99.42 69.55
C ASP A 59 -158.89 -99.78 69.18
N THR A 60 -158.60 -101.01 68.71
CA THR A 60 -157.21 -101.46 68.51
C THR A 60 -156.65 -101.37 67.09
N GLN A 61 -157.41 -100.90 66.09
CA GLN A 61 -156.95 -100.80 64.69
C GLN A 61 -156.38 -99.43 64.28
N SER A 62 -156.53 -98.36 65.08
CA SER A 62 -156.06 -97.00 64.71
C SER A 62 -154.58 -96.73 65.03
N LEU A 63 -153.96 -97.52 65.91
CA LEU A 63 -152.57 -97.32 66.35
C LEU A 63 -151.53 -97.95 65.41
N GLN A 64 -151.90 -99.02 64.69
CA GLN A 64 -150.95 -99.77 63.85
C GLN A 64 -150.71 -99.11 62.48
N ALA A 65 -151.63 -98.25 62.00
CA ALA A 65 -151.47 -97.48 60.75
C ALA A 65 -150.54 -96.25 60.91
N LYS A 66 -150.36 -95.72 62.13
CA LYS A 66 -149.46 -94.58 62.39
C LYS A 66 -147.98 -94.97 62.48
N ALA A 67 -147.68 -96.22 62.83
CA ALA A 67 -146.31 -96.69 62.99
C ALA A 67 -145.57 -96.87 61.64
N SER A 68 -146.27 -97.31 60.58
CA SER A 68 -145.67 -97.53 59.26
C SER A 68 -145.39 -96.25 58.46
N GLU A 69 -146.06 -95.13 58.78
CA GLU A 69 -145.85 -93.85 58.11
C GLU A 69 -144.60 -93.12 58.63
N LEU A 70 -144.29 -93.27 59.93
CA LEU A 70 -143.11 -92.65 60.58
C LEU A 70 -141.78 -93.29 60.15
N GLU A 71 -141.76 -94.60 59.86
CA GLU A 71 -140.57 -95.29 59.34
C GLU A 71 -140.20 -94.80 57.92
N LYS A 72 -141.18 -94.50 57.07
CA LYS A 72 -140.92 -93.93 55.74
C LYS A 72 -140.32 -92.53 55.78
N GLN A 73 -140.74 -91.68 56.72
CA GLN A 73 -140.20 -90.31 56.84
C GLN A 73 -138.76 -90.28 57.38
N THR A 74 -138.39 -91.23 58.24
CA THR A 74 -137.03 -91.32 58.80
C THR A 74 -136.00 -91.80 57.76
N GLU A 75 -136.41 -92.64 56.80
CA GLU A 75 -135.53 -93.10 55.73
C GLU A 75 -135.27 -92.01 54.66
N GLN A 76 -136.27 -91.16 54.36
CA GLN A 76 -136.11 -90.00 53.47
C GLN A 76 -135.18 -88.92 54.05
N LEU A 77 -135.25 -88.67 55.37
CA LEU A 77 -134.38 -87.71 56.04
C LEU A 77 -132.91 -88.13 56.02
N LYS A 78 -132.61 -89.42 56.20
CA LYS A 78 -131.23 -89.95 56.07
C LYS A 78 -130.66 -89.79 54.66
N LEU A 79 -131.49 -90.01 53.64
CA LEU A 79 -131.11 -89.77 52.25
C LEU A 79 -130.83 -88.27 51.98
N HIS A 80 -131.61 -87.38 52.58
CA HIS A 80 -131.42 -85.93 52.45
C HIS A 80 -130.17 -85.43 53.19
N GLU A 81 -129.87 -85.97 54.38
CA GLU A 81 -128.65 -85.66 55.14
C GLU A 81 -127.38 -86.10 54.37
N GLY A 82 -127.40 -87.29 53.76
CA GLY A 82 -126.30 -87.75 52.91
C GLY A 82 -126.06 -86.88 51.67
N SER A 83 -127.14 -86.34 51.08
CA SER A 83 -127.06 -85.37 49.97
C SER A 83 -126.42 -84.04 50.43
N LEU A 84 -126.82 -83.53 51.59
CA LEU A 84 -126.32 -82.27 52.14
C LEU A 84 -124.84 -82.36 52.56
N GLN A 85 -124.43 -83.45 53.20
CA GLN A 85 -123.02 -83.68 53.53
C GLN A 85 -122.15 -83.72 52.28
N LYS A 86 -122.64 -84.33 51.20
CA LYS A 86 -121.93 -84.33 49.91
C LYS A 86 -121.81 -82.92 49.32
N ALA A 87 -122.87 -82.12 49.35
CA ALA A 87 -122.83 -80.74 48.88
C ALA A 87 -121.88 -79.86 49.71
N ILE A 88 -121.85 -80.02 51.04
CA ILE A 88 -120.92 -79.29 51.91
C ILE A 88 -119.47 -79.69 51.61
N SER A 89 -119.18 -80.98 51.41
CA SER A 89 -117.83 -81.44 51.07
C SER A 89 -117.33 -80.90 49.73
N ILE A 90 -118.22 -80.77 48.74
CA ILE A 90 -117.89 -80.16 47.44
C ILE A 90 -117.63 -78.66 47.61
N ALA A 91 -118.51 -77.94 48.34
CA ALA A 91 -118.34 -76.52 48.57
C ALA A 91 -117.08 -76.17 49.39
N THR A 92 -116.64 -77.03 50.32
CA THR A 92 -115.39 -76.83 51.07
C THR A 92 -114.16 -76.99 50.18
N VAL A 93 -114.17 -77.94 49.24
CA VAL A 93 -113.07 -78.12 48.28
C VAL A 93 -113.01 -76.94 47.29
N GLU A 94 -114.16 -76.46 46.82
CA GLU A 94 -114.21 -75.25 45.96
C GLU A 94 -113.68 -74.02 46.70
N LYS A 95 -114.03 -73.84 47.99
CA LYS A 95 -113.50 -72.75 48.82
C LYS A 95 -111.97 -72.85 48.96
N GLU A 96 -111.43 -74.04 49.28
CA GLU A 96 -109.97 -74.23 49.38
C GLU A 96 -109.27 -73.97 48.04
N GLN A 97 -109.88 -74.35 46.91
CA GLN A 97 -109.37 -74.03 45.57
C GLN A 97 -109.37 -72.52 45.28
N VAL A 98 -110.42 -71.80 45.68
CA VAL A 98 -110.50 -70.34 45.52
C VAL A 98 -109.49 -69.62 46.44
N GLU A 99 -109.31 -70.08 47.68
CA GLU A 99 -108.28 -69.54 48.59
C GLU A 99 -106.86 -69.80 48.07
N ALA A 100 -106.59 -70.98 47.50
CA ALA A 100 -105.33 -71.27 46.83
C ALA A 100 -105.11 -70.39 45.59
N LEU A 101 -106.15 -70.16 44.79
CA LEU A 101 -106.11 -69.24 43.65
C LEU A 101 -105.86 -67.79 44.07
N LEU A 102 -106.51 -67.32 45.15
CA LEU A 102 -106.29 -65.98 45.69
C LEU A 102 -104.86 -65.80 46.18
N LYS A 103 -104.32 -66.79 46.91
CA LYS A 103 -102.93 -66.76 47.38
C LYS A 103 -101.95 -66.74 46.21
N THR A 104 -102.23 -67.50 45.15
CA THR A 104 -101.44 -67.50 43.91
C THR A 104 -101.51 -66.14 43.21
N ARG A 105 -102.69 -65.54 43.10
CA ARG A 105 -102.85 -64.18 42.53
C ARG A 105 -102.15 -63.10 43.35
N GLN A 106 -102.10 -63.25 44.66
CA GLN A 106 -101.42 -62.32 45.56
C GLN A 106 -99.90 -62.42 45.38
N THR A 107 -99.35 -63.63 45.26
CA THR A 107 -97.93 -63.81 44.90
C THR A 107 -97.61 -63.28 43.50
N ASP A 108 -98.51 -63.46 42.53
CA ASP A 108 -98.33 -62.91 41.18
C ASP A 108 -98.29 -61.37 41.21
N LEU A 109 -99.14 -60.74 42.02
CA LEU A 109 -99.16 -59.27 42.18
C LEU A 109 -97.88 -58.76 42.83
N GLU A 110 -97.38 -59.42 43.88
CA GLU A 110 -96.12 -59.04 44.52
C GLU A 110 -94.92 -59.19 43.57
N GLN A 111 -94.89 -60.26 42.77
CA GLN A 111 -93.86 -60.47 41.76
C GLN A 111 -93.94 -59.41 40.65
N LEU A 112 -95.14 -59.10 40.15
CA LEU A 112 -95.34 -58.04 39.16
C LEU A 112 -94.95 -56.67 39.71
N GLN A 113 -95.28 -56.37 40.97
CA GLN A 113 -94.92 -55.11 41.60
C GLN A 113 -93.40 -54.97 41.75
N THR A 114 -92.72 -56.04 42.14
CA THR A 114 -91.25 -56.09 42.19
C THR A 114 -90.63 -55.92 40.80
N ALA A 115 -91.20 -56.59 39.78
CA ALA A 115 -90.74 -56.45 38.40
C ALA A 115 -90.95 -55.03 37.85
N VAL A 116 -92.08 -54.39 38.15
CA VAL A 116 -92.35 -52.99 37.77
C VAL A 116 -91.37 -52.04 38.44
N SER A 117 -91.09 -52.20 39.74
CA SER A 117 -90.08 -51.39 40.43
C SER A 117 -88.67 -51.58 39.85
N SER A 118 -88.30 -52.82 39.53
CA SER A 118 -87.03 -53.13 38.86
C SER A 118 -86.93 -52.46 37.49
N HIS A 119 -87.98 -52.58 36.66
CA HIS A 119 -88.03 -51.92 35.35
C HIS A 119 -88.02 -50.39 35.46
N GLN A 120 -88.63 -49.83 36.50
CA GLN A 120 -88.62 -48.39 36.75
C GLN A 120 -87.20 -47.89 37.07
N SER A 121 -86.45 -48.63 37.90
CA SER A 121 -85.05 -48.31 38.18
C SER A 121 -84.19 -48.44 36.93
N GLN A 122 -84.35 -49.52 36.16
CA GLN A 122 -83.62 -49.72 34.92
C GLN A 122 -83.92 -48.62 33.89
N LYS A 123 -85.17 -48.17 33.81
CA LYS A 123 -85.57 -47.03 32.96
C LYS A 123 -84.86 -45.75 33.39
N GLN A 124 -84.78 -45.45 34.69
CA GLN A 124 -84.08 -44.27 35.19
C GLN A 124 -82.58 -44.31 34.89
N ASP A 125 -81.96 -45.47 35.03
CA ASP A 125 -80.53 -45.64 34.72
C ASP A 125 -80.26 -45.50 33.22
N LEU A 126 -81.16 -46.03 32.37
CA LEU A 126 -81.11 -45.82 30.91
C LEU A 126 -81.33 -44.35 30.54
N GLU A 127 -82.27 -43.65 31.17
CA GLU A 127 -82.50 -42.22 30.94
C GLU A 127 -81.27 -41.38 31.30
N ARG A 128 -80.59 -41.69 32.42
CA ARG A 128 -79.32 -41.05 32.78
C ARG A 128 -78.21 -41.34 31.77
N ALA A 129 -78.09 -42.60 31.32
CA ALA A 129 -77.09 -42.97 30.32
C ALA A 129 -77.32 -42.28 28.96
N VAL A 130 -78.59 -42.12 28.55
CA VAL A 130 -78.95 -41.38 27.33
C VAL A 130 -78.62 -39.90 27.47
N LEU A 131 -78.83 -39.30 28.65
CA LEU A 131 -78.46 -37.90 28.91
C LEU A 131 -76.94 -37.70 28.86
N SER A 132 -76.14 -38.58 29.46
CA SER A 132 -74.67 -38.50 29.36
C SER A 132 -74.20 -38.68 27.93
N GLN A 133 -74.74 -39.67 27.20
CA GLN A 133 -74.33 -39.93 25.82
C GLN A 133 -74.72 -38.78 24.87
N ASN A 134 -75.82 -38.07 25.14
CA ASN A 134 -76.18 -36.87 24.40
C ASN A 134 -75.25 -35.69 24.70
N ALA A 135 -74.76 -35.55 25.93
CA ALA A 135 -73.77 -34.52 26.27
C ALA A 135 -72.44 -34.79 25.54
N ASP A 136 -71.94 -36.02 25.57
CA ASP A 136 -70.72 -36.42 24.86
C ASP A 136 -70.86 -36.21 23.34
N LYS A 137 -72.04 -36.51 22.79
CA LYS A 137 -72.33 -36.27 21.37
C LYS A 137 -72.25 -34.77 21.03
N GLN A 138 -72.78 -33.89 21.88
CA GLN A 138 -72.73 -32.44 21.64
C GLN A 138 -71.29 -31.89 21.71
N GLU A 139 -70.47 -32.43 22.61
CA GLU A 139 -69.05 -32.04 22.71
C GLU A 139 -68.27 -32.47 21.46
N LEU A 140 -68.46 -33.72 21.00
CA LEU A 140 -67.86 -34.20 19.76
C LEU A 140 -68.35 -33.43 18.52
N GLU A 141 -69.62 -33.03 18.49
CA GLU A 141 -70.15 -32.17 17.40
C GLU A 141 -69.48 -30.79 17.40
N ALA A 142 -69.22 -30.20 18.57
CA ALA A 142 -68.51 -28.94 18.69
C ALA A 142 -67.04 -29.06 18.26
N GLU A 143 -66.34 -30.12 18.67
CA GLU A 143 -64.98 -30.41 18.21
C GLU A 143 -64.91 -30.61 16.70
N THR A 144 -65.89 -31.32 16.12
CA THR A 144 -65.98 -31.53 14.67
C THR A 144 -66.15 -30.21 13.92
N GLN A 145 -66.95 -29.27 14.46
CA GLN A 145 -67.13 -27.94 13.88
C GLN A 145 -65.84 -27.10 13.95
N ILE A 146 -65.11 -27.15 15.06
CA ILE A 146 -63.83 -26.46 15.21
C ILE A 146 -62.80 -27.00 14.22
N LEU A 147 -62.67 -28.32 14.10
CA LEU A 147 -61.77 -28.95 13.14
C LEU A 147 -62.16 -28.61 11.69
N GLN A 148 -63.45 -28.57 11.36
CA GLN A 148 -63.92 -28.11 10.05
C GLN A 148 -63.51 -26.66 9.77
N ALA A 149 -63.64 -25.76 10.75
CA ALA A 149 -63.21 -24.37 10.60
C ALA A 149 -61.70 -24.27 10.36
N GLN A 150 -60.89 -25.05 11.08
CA GLN A 150 -59.43 -25.11 10.88
C GLN A 150 -59.06 -25.63 9.48
N ILE A 151 -59.74 -26.68 9.00
CA ILE A 151 -59.52 -27.22 7.65
C ILE A 151 -59.86 -26.18 6.58
N GLN A 152 -60.92 -25.39 6.76
CA GLN A 152 -61.29 -24.32 5.82
C GLN A 152 -60.22 -23.21 5.79
N HIS A 153 -59.71 -22.81 6.94
CA HIS A 153 -58.63 -21.84 7.04
C HIS A 153 -57.32 -22.32 6.38
N LEU A 154 -56.95 -23.59 6.59
CA LEU A 154 -55.77 -24.15 5.92
C LEU A 154 -55.94 -24.22 4.40
N ARG A 155 -57.15 -24.51 3.92
CA ARG A 155 -57.46 -24.48 2.48
C ARG A 155 -57.35 -23.07 1.90
N SER A 156 -57.81 -22.04 2.60
CA SER A 156 -57.67 -20.65 2.13
C SER A 156 -56.20 -20.24 2.05
N GLN A 157 -55.39 -20.58 3.07
CA GLN A 157 -53.94 -20.35 3.04
C GLN A 157 -53.26 -21.08 1.88
N GLN A 158 -53.64 -22.34 1.62
CA GLN A 158 -53.11 -23.09 0.48
C GLN A 158 -53.46 -22.43 -0.86
N THR A 159 -54.66 -21.86 -1.00
CA THR A 159 -55.05 -21.15 -2.23
C THR A 159 -54.26 -19.85 -2.42
N GLU A 160 -54.05 -19.07 -1.35
CA GLU A 160 -53.24 -17.85 -1.41
C GLU A 160 -51.78 -18.16 -1.77
N LEU A 161 -51.21 -19.20 -1.15
CA LEU A 161 -49.84 -19.63 -1.45
C LEU A 161 -49.70 -20.09 -2.91
N ASN A 162 -50.69 -20.84 -3.43
CA ASN A 162 -50.69 -21.28 -4.82
C ASN A 162 -50.82 -20.09 -5.80
N GLN A 163 -51.58 -19.06 -5.46
CA GLN A 163 -51.67 -17.85 -6.27
C GLN A 163 -50.36 -17.06 -6.27
N ALA A 164 -49.71 -16.92 -5.11
CA ALA A 164 -48.40 -16.30 -4.99
C ALA A 164 -47.33 -17.06 -5.78
N LEU A 165 -47.31 -18.40 -5.69
CA LEU A 165 -46.44 -19.25 -6.50
C LEU A 165 -46.66 -19.05 -8.01
N ALA A 166 -47.91 -18.98 -8.44
CA ALA A 166 -48.24 -18.74 -9.86
C ALA A 166 -47.81 -17.35 -10.33
N ALA A 167 -47.83 -16.34 -9.46
CA ALA A 167 -47.32 -15.00 -9.77
C ALA A 167 -45.78 -15.00 -9.87
N ILE A 168 -45.09 -15.62 -8.91
CA ILE A 168 -43.62 -15.75 -8.91
C ILE A 168 -43.13 -16.51 -10.15
N ILE A 169 -43.84 -17.57 -10.57
CA ILE A 169 -43.49 -18.31 -11.79
C ILE A 169 -43.59 -17.43 -13.04
N ARG A 170 -44.59 -16.54 -13.11
CA ARG A 170 -44.74 -15.60 -14.23
C ARG A 170 -43.65 -14.53 -14.23
N GLU A 171 -43.33 -13.95 -13.07
CA GLU A 171 -42.22 -13.00 -12.95
C GLU A 171 -40.89 -13.64 -13.36
N LYS A 172 -40.63 -14.87 -12.91
CA LYS A 172 -39.44 -15.61 -13.33
C LYS A 172 -39.37 -15.75 -14.86
N GLN A 173 -40.46 -16.16 -15.51
CA GLN A 173 -40.49 -16.28 -16.97
C GLN A 173 -40.26 -14.95 -17.68
N GLN A 174 -40.76 -13.84 -17.13
CA GLN A 174 -40.52 -12.51 -17.69
C GLN A 174 -39.05 -12.12 -17.58
N VAL A 175 -38.44 -12.33 -16.40
CA VAL A 175 -37.01 -12.08 -16.18
C VAL A 175 -36.15 -12.95 -17.07
N ASP A 176 -36.49 -14.23 -17.26
CA ASP A 176 -35.77 -15.14 -18.16
C ASP A 176 -35.80 -14.61 -19.62
N ASN A 177 -36.96 -14.10 -20.08
CA ASN A 177 -37.09 -13.52 -21.42
C ASN A 177 -36.30 -12.21 -21.57
N GLU A 178 -36.30 -11.36 -20.54
CA GLU A 178 -35.50 -10.12 -20.52
C GLU A 178 -34.00 -10.43 -20.53
N PHE A 179 -33.59 -11.46 -19.78
CA PHE A 179 -32.21 -11.94 -19.76
C PHE A 179 -31.75 -12.44 -21.14
N ASP A 180 -32.56 -13.22 -21.83
CA ASP A 180 -32.24 -13.69 -23.19
C ASP A 180 -32.15 -12.52 -24.19
N SER A 181 -33.02 -11.52 -24.06
CA SER A 181 -32.94 -10.28 -24.85
C SER A 181 -31.65 -9.50 -24.59
N SER A 182 -31.31 -9.27 -23.33
CA SER A 182 -30.07 -8.59 -22.94
C SER A 182 -28.82 -9.38 -23.37
N LYS A 183 -28.84 -10.71 -23.29
CA LYS A 183 -27.76 -11.58 -23.76
C LYS A 183 -27.53 -11.45 -25.27
N ASN A 184 -28.61 -11.37 -26.05
CA ASN A 184 -28.52 -11.14 -27.49
C ASN A 184 -27.96 -9.75 -27.83
N GLN A 185 -28.37 -8.71 -27.11
CA GLN A 185 -27.81 -7.36 -27.27
C GLN A 185 -26.31 -7.32 -26.92
N LEU A 186 -25.90 -8.04 -25.88
CA LEU A 186 -24.51 -8.14 -25.47
C LEU A 186 -23.67 -8.85 -26.54
N GLY A 187 -24.21 -9.92 -27.15
CA GLY A 187 -23.58 -10.58 -28.30
C GLY A 187 -23.41 -9.67 -29.52
N GLN A 188 -24.40 -8.80 -29.80
CA GLN A 188 -24.30 -7.82 -30.88
C GLN A 188 -23.24 -6.75 -30.58
N LEU A 189 -23.24 -6.17 -29.38
CA LEU A 189 -22.24 -5.17 -28.97
C LEU A 189 -20.83 -5.76 -28.99
N GLN A 190 -20.67 -7.03 -28.58
CA GLN A 190 -19.38 -7.71 -28.64
C GLN A 190 -18.88 -7.89 -30.08
N SER A 191 -19.77 -8.19 -31.03
CA SER A 191 -19.38 -8.26 -32.45
C SER A 191 -18.95 -6.91 -33.03
N VAL A 192 -19.58 -5.81 -32.60
CA VAL A 192 -19.21 -4.44 -33.01
C VAL A 192 -17.88 -4.03 -32.41
N LEU A 193 -17.63 -4.32 -31.14
CA LEU A 193 -16.36 -4.04 -30.47
C LEU A 193 -15.18 -4.77 -31.14
N VAL A 194 -15.36 -6.04 -31.49
CA VAL A 194 -14.33 -6.82 -32.21
C VAL A 194 -14.03 -6.21 -33.59
N ALA A 195 -15.07 -5.80 -34.33
CA ALA A 195 -14.88 -5.13 -35.61
C ALA A 195 -14.15 -3.78 -35.47
N GLN A 196 -14.46 -3.02 -34.42
CA GLN A 196 -13.82 -1.73 -34.14
C GLN A 196 -12.36 -1.88 -33.68
N GLN A 197 -12.06 -2.87 -32.83
CA GLN A 197 -10.69 -3.21 -32.43
C GLN A 197 -9.83 -3.56 -33.64
N ASN A 198 -10.32 -4.43 -34.54
CA ASN A 198 -9.59 -4.80 -35.76
C ASN A 198 -9.31 -3.59 -36.67
N GLN A 199 -10.24 -2.63 -36.72
CA GLN A 199 -10.05 -1.41 -37.50
C GLN A 199 -9.02 -0.46 -36.84
N GLN A 200 -9.02 -0.36 -35.51
CA GLN A 200 -8.02 0.41 -34.77
C GLN A 200 -6.63 -0.20 -34.89
N GLU A 201 -6.50 -1.52 -34.80
CA GLU A 201 -5.23 -2.24 -34.97
C GLU A 201 -4.65 -2.00 -36.37
N LYS A 202 -5.49 -2.02 -37.41
CA LYS A 202 -5.07 -1.69 -38.77
C LYS A 202 -4.55 -0.24 -38.89
N SER A 203 -5.27 0.73 -38.33
CA SER A 203 -4.85 2.13 -38.33
C SER A 203 -3.55 2.35 -37.53
N LEU A 204 -3.38 1.64 -36.41
CA LEU A 204 -2.17 1.72 -35.58
C LEU A 204 -0.97 1.12 -36.32
N ASN A 205 -1.16 0.02 -37.05
CA ASN A 205 -0.11 -0.61 -37.82
C ASN A 205 0.35 0.28 -38.99
N GLU A 206 -0.60 0.95 -39.67
CA GLU A 206 -0.30 1.96 -40.70
C GLU A 206 0.49 3.16 -40.13
N GLN A 207 0.10 3.68 -38.95
CA GLN A 207 0.84 4.75 -38.28
C GLN A 207 2.24 4.31 -37.82
N THR A 208 2.38 3.07 -37.34
CA THR A 208 3.66 2.49 -36.92
C THR A 208 4.62 2.35 -38.11
N GLN A 209 4.11 1.95 -39.28
CA GLN A 209 4.90 1.92 -40.52
C GLN A 209 5.37 3.32 -40.94
N GLN A 210 4.51 4.34 -40.84
CA GLN A 210 4.89 5.73 -41.14
C GLN A 210 5.96 6.26 -40.18
N LEU A 211 5.82 5.98 -38.88
CA LEU A 211 6.83 6.36 -37.87
C LEU A 211 8.17 5.69 -38.13
N THR A 212 8.17 4.40 -38.50
CA THR A 212 9.40 3.67 -38.85
C THR A 212 10.09 4.29 -40.07
N GLN A 213 9.30 4.70 -41.07
CA GLN A 213 9.82 5.33 -42.27
C GLN A 213 10.43 6.71 -41.99
N LEU A 214 9.78 7.52 -41.13
CA LEU A 214 10.31 8.80 -40.67
C LEU A 214 11.56 8.65 -39.82
N GLN A 215 11.62 7.65 -38.93
CA GLN A 215 12.81 7.35 -38.14
C GLN A 215 14.01 7.01 -39.02
N ASN A 216 13.80 6.19 -40.06
CA ASN A 216 14.85 5.87 -41.02
C ASN A 216 15.34 7.11 -41.80
N GLN A 217 14.43 8.05 -42.13
CA GLN A 217 14.81 9.32 -42.77
C GLN A 217 15.62 10.22 -41.83
N ILE A 218 15.25 10.31 -40.55
CA ILE A 218 16.00 11.06 -39.55
C ILE A 218 17.40 10.47 -39.37
N ALA A 219 17.52 9.14 -39.26
CA ALA A 219 18.81 8.47 -39.14
C ALA A 219 19.72 8.73 -40.36
N ALA A 220 19.16 8.73 -41.57
CA ALA A 220 19.91 9.07 -42.79
C ALA A 220 20.40 10.53 -42.76
N GLN A 221 19.52 11.47 -42.36
CA GLN A 221 19.87 12.88 -42.24
C GLN A 221 20.92 13.15 -41.15
N GLU A 222 20.87 12.44 -40.02
CA GLU A 222 21.88 12.53 -38.97
C GLU A 222 23.26 12.00 -39.42
N SER A 223 23.28 10.90 -40.18
CA SER A 223 24.50 10.40 -40.83
C SER A 223 25.10 11.43 -41.78
N ASP A 224 24.28 12.08 -42.61
CA ASP A 224 24.77 13.08 -43.55
C ASP A 224 25.24 14.35 -42.84
N ARG A 225 24.55 14.77 -41.76
CA ARG A 225 25.01 15.86 -40.90
C ARG A 225 26.35 15.55 -40.26
N SER A 226 26.57 14.31 -39.81
CA SER A 226 27.85 13.84 -39.26
C SER A 226 28.97 13.97 -40.30
N LYS A 227 28.75 13.49 -41.53
CA LYS A 227 29.75 13.60 -42.62
C LYS A 227 30.08 15.05 -42.93
N LEU A 228 29.07 15.91 -43.06
CA LEU A 228 29.27 17.34 -43.32
C LEU A 228 30.02 18.03 -42.17
N THR A 229 29.74 17.66 -40.91
CA THR A 229 30.45 18.20 -39.74
C THR A 229 31.93 17.80 -39.76
N GLN A 230 32.22 16.56 -40.15
CA GLN A 230 33.58 16.07 -40.32
C GLN A 230 34.33 16.82 -41.43
N GLU A 231 33.67 17.06 -42.57
CA GLU A 231 34.25 17.83 -43.68
C GLU A 231 34.54 19.29 -43.29
N ILE A 232 33.61 19.95 -42.58
CA ILE A 232 33.82 21.32 -42.07
C ILE A 232 35.02 21.36 -41.12
N SER A 233 35.14 20.39 -40.21
CA SER A 233 36.27 20.33 -39.28
C SER A 233 37.61 20.14 -40.01
N ASN A 234 37.65 19.28 -41.04
CA ASN A 234 38.84 19.11 -41.87
C ASN A 234 39.22 20.40 -42.63
N LEU A 235 38.23 21.11 -43.18
CA LEU A 235 38.45 22.37 -43.88
C LEU A 235 38.92 23.48 -42.93
N GLU A 236 38.41 23.52 -41.70
CA GLU A 236 38.89 24.45 -40.66
C GLU A 236 40.34 24.17 -40.27
N GLN A 237 40.72 22.89 -40.12
CA GLN A 237 42.12 22.52 -39.88
C GLN A 237 43.03 22.93 -41.04
N GLN A 238 42.62 22.68 -42.29
CA GLN A 238 43.37 23.11 -43.47
C GLN A 238 43.55 24.63 -43.51
N LYS A 239 42.49 25.39 -43.20
CA LYS A 239 42.55 26.85 -43.11
C LYS A 239 43.55 27.32 -42.05
N GLN A 240 43.49 26.77 -40.84
CA GLN A 240 44.46 27.11 -39.78
C GLN A 240 45.89 26.80 -40.19
N GLN A 241 46.12 25.68 -40.88
CA GLN A 241 47.43 25.28 -41.34
C GLN A 241 47.98 26.23 -42.41
N LEU A 242 47.12 26.70 -43.34
CA LEU A 242 47.47 27.72 -44.32
C LEU A 242 47.76 29.08 -43.68
N GLU A 243 47.01 29.49 -42.65
CA GLU A 243 47.27 30.73 -41.90
C GLU A 243 48.63 30.69 -41.19
N ILE A 244 49.00 29.55 -40.61
CA ILE A 244 50.32 29.34 -40.01
C ILE A 244 51.42 29.44 -41.08
N GLN A 245 51.23 28.81 -42.24
CA GLN A 245 52.20 28.88 -43.35
C GLN A 245 52.38 30.31 -43.87
N LEU A 246 51.28 31.06 -44.06
CA LEU A 246 51.32 32.47 -44.45
C LEU A 246 52.10 33.31 -43.44
N SER A 247 51.83 33.11 -42.15
CA SER A 247 52.52 33.80 -41.06
C SER A 247 54.03 33.51 -41.07
N HIS A 248 54.41 32.26 -41.32
CA HIS A 248 55.80 31.85 -41.41
C HIS A 248 56.51 32.49 -42.62
N LEU A 249 55.87 32.49 -43.79
CA LEU A 249 56.41 33.12 -45.00
C LEU A 249 56.58 34.63 -44.83
N GLN A 250 55.64 35.31 -44.17
CA GLN A 250 55.77 36.74 -43.85
C GLN A 250 56.97 37.01 -42.93
N LEU A 251 57.19 36.18 -41.91
CA LEU A 251 58.37 36.25 -41.05
C LEU A 251 59.67 36.01 -41.82
N GLN A 252 59.68 35.05 -42.75
CA GLN A 252 60.84 34.80 -43.61
C GLN A 252 61.16 35.99 -44.52
N ILE A 253 60.14 36.60 -45.13
CA ILE A 253 60.30 37.80 -45.97
C ILE A 253 60.87 38.95 -45.13
N ALA A 254 60.30 39.23 -43.96
CA ALA A 254 60.79 40.29 -43.08
C ALA A 254 62.26 40.05 -42.64
N ASN A 255 62.64 38.80 -42.38
CA ASN A 255 64.01 38.45 -42.04
C ASN A 255 64.96 38.62 -43.24
N LEU A 256 64.54 38.21 -44.44
CA LEU A 256 65.32 38.41 -45.67
C LEU A 256 65.49 39.90 -45.99
N GLU A 257 64.46 40.72 -45.80
CA GLU A 257 64.54 42.18 -45.92
C GLU A 257 65.53 42.76 -44.92
N GLN A 258 65.50 42.32 -43.66
CA GLN A 258 66.45 42.76 -42.63
C GLN A 258 67.88 42.34 -42.97
N LYS A 259 68.07 41.12 -43.50
CA LYS A 259 69.36 40.65 -43.99
C LYS A 259 69.86 41.47 -45.18
N LEU A 260 68.97 41.84 -46.11
CA LEU A 260 69.31 42.73 -47.23
C LEU A 260 69.77 44.11 -46.74
N VAL A 261 69.08 44.68 -45.75
CA VAL A 261 69.47 45.95 -45.12
C VAL A 261 70.85 45.82 -44.45
N LEU A 262 71.07 44.78 -43.65
CA LEU A 262 72.36 44.52 -42.99
C LEU A 262 73.48 44.25 -43.99
N LEU A 263 73.19 43.55 -45.09
CA LEU A 263 74.15 43.27 -46.15
C LEU A 263 74.51 44.55 -46.89
N ASN A 264 73.55 45.43 -47.18
CA ASN A 264 73.81 46.74 -47.79
C ASN A 264 74.59 47.66 -46.85
N GLN A 265 74.28 47.65 -45.55
CA GLN A 265 75.09 48.36 -44.55
C GLN A 265 76.51 47.78 -44.47
N SER A 266 76.66 46.46 -44.55
CA SER A 266 77.96 45.80 -44.57
C SER A 266 78.74 46.10 -45.84
N LEU A 267 78.09 46.16 -47.01
CA LEU A 267 78.70 46.58 -48.27
C LEU A 267 79.13 48.04 -48.24
N SER A 268 78.32 48.92 -47.65
CA SER A 268 78.69 50.33 -47.44
C SER A 268 79.86 50.45 -46.46
N ASN A 269 79.85 49.70 -45.37
CA ASN A 269 80.95 49.66 -44.40
C ASN A 269 82.21 49.05 -45.01
N LEU A 270 82.09 48.01 -45.84
CA LEU A 270 83.20 47.43 -46.59
C LEU A 270 83.75 48.41 -47.61
N GLY A 271 82.90 49.20 -48.29
CA GLY A 271 83.34 50.28 -49.18
C GLY A 271 84.07 51.39 -48.43
N ASN A 272 83.58 51.77 -47.25
CA ASN A 272 84.26 52.73 -46.37
C ASN A 272 85.57 52.14 -45.80
N GLN A 273 85.58 50.85 -45.45
CA GLN A 273 86.76 50.12 -44.98
C GLN A 273 87.76 49.90 -46.11
N GLU A 274 87.33 49.73 -47.35
CA GLU A 274 88.19 49.66 -48.53
C GLU A 274 88.84 51.02 -48.76
N GLN A 275 88.09 52.13 -48.66
CA GLN A 275 88.66 53.47 -48.70
C GLN A 275 89.63 53.73 -47.54
N GLU A 276 89.26 53.37 -46.32
CA GLU A 276 90.15 53.49 -45.16
C GLU A 276 91.36 52.56 -45.26
N ALA A 277 91.18 51.34 -45.76
CA ALA A 277 92.25 50.38 -45.98
C ALA A 277 93.14 50.84 -47.13
N GLN A 278 92.63 51.55 -48.14
CA GLN A 278 93.43 52.16 -49.19
C GLN A 278 94.25 53.33 -48.64
N VAL A 279 93.65 54.17 -47.80
CA VAL A 279 94.35 55.26 -47.10
C VAL A 279 95.38 54.71 -46.13
N LYS A 280 95.02 53.69 -45.34
CA LYS A 280 95.90 52.97 -44.43
C LYS A 280 96.94 52.15 -45.17
N PHE A 281 96.67 51.61 -46.35
CA PHE A 281 97.63 50.89 -47.18
C PHE A 281 98.63 51.86 -47.79
N ASN A 282 98.19 53.03 -48.26
CA ASN A 282 99.12 54.09 -48.68
C ASN A 282 99.99 54.57 -47.50
N SER A 283 99.39 54.73 -46.30
CA SER A 283 100.10 55.06 -45.06
C SER A 283 101.04 53.94 -44.61
N LEU A 284 100.60 52.68 -44.60
CA LEU A 284 101.35 51.49 -44.23
C LEU A 284 102.39 51.13 -45.28
N GLN A 285 102.21 51.45 -46.55
CA GLN A 285 103.25 51.32 -47.55
C GLN A 285 104.38 52.33 -47.28
N THR A 286 104.02 53.47 -46.69
CA THR A 286 104.96 54.46 -46.17
C THR A 286 105.61 53.97 -44.86
N GLN A 287 104.83 53.47 -43.90
CA GLN A 287 105.33 52.94 -42.63
C GLN A 287 106.02 51.56 -42.75
N PHE A 288 105.71 50.73 -43.74
CA PHE A 288 106.37 49.43 -43.99
C PHE A 288 107.77 49.68 -44.53
N ARG A 289 107.96 50.76 -45.29
CA ARG A 289 109.30 51.25 -45.62
C ARG A 289 110.11 51.58 -44.36
N ASP A 290 109.45 52.13 -43.32
CA ASP A 290 110.07 52.49 -42.05
C ASP A 290 110.18 51.30 -41.05
N LEU A 291 109.18 50.42 -40.99
CA LEU A 291 109.11 49.24 -40.12
C LEU A 291 109.94 48.07 -40.65
N GLN A 292 110.22 47.99 -41.96
CA GLN A 292 111.23 47.07 -42.47
C GLN A 292 112.62 47.42 -41.91
N GLN A 293 112.85 48.68 -41.52
CA GLN A 293 114.02 49.08 -40.74
C GLN A 293 113.92 48.70 -39.24
N GLN A 294 112.72 48.50 -38.67
CA GLN A 294 112.52 48.14 -37.26
C GLN A 294 112.27 46.65 -36.98
N LYS A 295 111.69 45.85 -37.90
CA LYS A 295 111.38 44.41 -37.73
C LYS A 295 112.62 43.54 -37.51
N GLN A 296 113.78 44.00 -37.96
CA GLN A 296 115.05 43.35 -37.59
C GLN A 296 115.31 43.38 -36.07
N HIS A 297 114.70 44.31 -35.33
CA HIS A 297 115.03 44.60 -33.93
C HIS A 297 114.16 43.86 -32.91
N LEU A 298 112.89 43.52 -33.20
CA LEU A 298 111.92 43.08 -32.18
C LEU A 298 111.62 41.57 -32.13
N ASN A 299 112.00 40.80 -33.17
CA ASN A 299 111.68 39.37 -33.30
C ASN A 299 112.35 38.47 -32.24
N GLN A 300 113.11 39.05 -31.30
CA GLN A 300 113.83 38.34 -30.24
C GLN A 300 113.03 38.20 -28.92
N GLU A 301 112.00 39.00 -28.65
CA GLU A 301 111.42 39.08 -27.29
C GLU A 301 110.15 38.22 -27.04
N LEU A 302 109.44 37.76 -28.08
CA LEU A 302 108.09 37.17 -27.92
C LEU A 302 108.03 35.66 -27.61
N SER A 303 109.16 34.97 -27.46
CA SER A 303 109.20 33.51 -27.28
C SER A 303 108.80 33.01 -25.88
N GLU A 304 108.75 33.87 -24.85
CA GLU A 304 108.80 33.40 -23.46
C GLU A 304 107.44 33.29 -22.73
N LEU A 305 106.37 33.92 -23.24
CA LEU A 305 105.13 34.08 -22.45
C LEU A 305 104.04 33.00 -22.64
N ALA A 306 104.24 32.01 -23.53
CA ALA A 306 103.17 31.07 -23.91
C ALA A 306 102.95 29.86 -22.96
N SER A 307 103.82 29.61 -21.98
CA SER A 307 103.86 28.32 -21.27
C SER A 307 102.97 28.18 -20.02
N LYS A 308 102.36 29.25 -19.50
CA LYS A 308 101.82 29.26 -18.12
C LYS A 308 100.30 29.05 -17.96
N LYS A 309 99.55 28.89 -19.05
CA LYS A 309 98.07 28.96 -19.04
C LYS A 309 97.33 27.62 -18.79
N ASN A 310 97.98 26.46 -18.93
CA ASN A 310 97.26 25.20 -19.15
C ASN A 310 96.98 24.31 -17.91
N GLN A 311 97.26 24.71 -16.67
CA GLN A 311 97.35 23.75 -15.54
C GLN A 311 96.17 23.66 -14.53
N LEU A 312 95.09 24.45 -14.63
CA LEU A 312 94.16 24.61 -13.49
C LEU A 312 92.70 24.12 -13.67
N GLN A 313 92.38 23.28 -14.65
CA GLN A 313 90.97 23.09 -15.06
C GLN A 313 90.28 21.76 -14.71
N HIS A 314 90.80 20.87 -13.84
CA HIS A 314 90.33 19.47 -13.82
C HIS A 314 89.73 18.83 -12.54
N GLU A 315 89.37 19.54 -11.46
CA GLU A 315 89.16 18.88 -10.14
C GLU A 315 87.76 18.85 -9.47
N ILE A 316 86.61 19.23 -10.07
CA ILE A 316 85.34 19.36 -9.30
C ILE A 316 84.10 18.73 -9.95
N LYS A 317 83.96 17.38 -10.04
CA LYS A 317 82.69 16.76 -10.52
C LYS A 317 82.39 15.29 -10.11
N SER A 318 82.24 14.92 -8.82
CA SER A 318 81.60 13.64 -8.44
C SER A 318 81.23 13.48 -6.94
N ARG A 319 79.94 13.48 -6.53
CA ARG A 319 79.50 12.84 -5.24
C ARG A 319 77.99 12.60 -4.89
N SER A 320 76.95 12.67 -5.74
CA SER A 320 75.55 12.62 -5.20
C SER A 320 74.43 11.88 -5.97
N THR A 321 74.66 10.74 -6.64
CA THR A 321 73.63 10.13 -7.53
C THR A 321 73.37 8.61 -7.44
N PHE A 322 73.95 7.85 -6.50
CA PHE A 322 73.91 6.36 -6.59
C PHE A 322 72.67 5.67 -5.98
N ALA A 323 72.15 6.09 -4.82
CA ALA A 323 71.16 5.30 -4.05
C ALA A 323 69.70 5.30 -4.58
N ASN A 324 69.24 6.37 -5.24
CA ASN A 324 67.85 6.48 -5.71
C ASN A 324 67.58 5.60 -6.94
N SER A 325 68.62 5.35 -7.75
CA SER A 325 68.51 4.54 -8.97
C SER A 325 68.14 3.07 -8.71
N GLN A 326 68.63 2.50 -7.60
CA GLN A 326 68.40 1.09 -7.24
C GLN A 326 66.94 0.81 -6.83
N TYR A 327 66.30 1.73 -6.08
CA TYR A 327 64.91 1.55 -5.65
C TYR A 327 63.91 1.74 -6.79
N LYS A 328 64.19 2.69 -7.69
CA LYS A 328 63.39 2.91 -8.89
C LYS A 328 63.37 1.66 -9.77
N GLN A 329 64.55 1.07 -10.01
CA GLN A 329 64.66 -0.17 -10.78
C GLN A 329 63.87 -1.31 -10.12
N LEU A 330 64.02 -1.51 -8.81
CA LEU A 330 63.33 -2.56 -8.06
C LEU A 330 61.81 -2.41 -8.12
N TRP A 331 61.30 -1.18 -8.01
CA TRP A 331 59.88 -0.91 -8.09
C TRP A 331 59.32 -1.07 -9.51
N GLU A 332 59.94 -0.44 -10.51
CA GLU A 332 59.44 -0.39 -11.89
C GLU A 332 59.60 -1.72 -12.64
N GLU A 333 60.70 -2.46 -12.40
CA GLU A 333 61.02 -3.68 -13.16
C GLU A 333 60.58 -4.97 -12.45
N GLU A 334 60.65 -5.03 -11.11
CA GLU A 334 60.46 -6.31 -10.37
C GLU A 334 59.16 -6.39 -9.55
N ILE A 335 58.52 -5.26 -9.21
CA ILE A 335 57.31 -5.24 -8.36
C ILE A 335 56.08 -4.78 -9.16
N LEU A 336 56.15 -3.61 -9.77
CA LEU A 336 55.03 -2.96 -10.46
C LEU A 336 54.40 -3.77 -11.61
N PRO A 337 55.17 -4.54 -12.41
CA PRO A 337 54.59 -5.36 -13.49
C PRO A 337 53.68 -6.48 -12.97
N HIS A 338 53.90 -6.94 -11.74
CA HIS A 338 53.14 -8.04 -11.13
C HIS A 338 51.95 -7.56 -10.30
N TRP A 339 51.68 -6.25 -10.25
CA TRP A 339 50.58 -5.67 -9.48
C TRP A 339 49.27 -5.65 -10.28
N THR A 340 48.45 -6.70 -10.14
CA THR A 340 47.22 -6.91 -10.92
C THR A 340 46.10 -5.89 -10.69
N HIS A 341 46.11 -5.13 -9.58
CA HIS A 341 45.05 -4.17 -9.23
C HIS A 341 45.53 -2.73 -9.08
N ARG A 342 46.69 -2.39 -9.65
CA ARG A 342 47.28 -1.03 -9.56
C ARG A 342 46.37 0.08 -10.09
N ASP A 343 45.49 -0.25 -11.03
CA ASP A 343 44.59 0.69 -11.69
C ASP A 343 43.30 0.98 -10.89
N ARG A 344 43.08 0.33 -9.73
CA ARG A 344 41.92 0.61 -8.86
C ARG A 344 41.98 2.02 -8.25
N PRO A 345 40.83 2.62 -7.85
CA PRO A 345 40.80 3.90 -7.13
C PRO A 345 41.61 3.87 -5.83
N VAL A 346 42.09 5.05 -5.42
CA VAL A 346 42.77 5.24 -4.13
C VAL A 346 41.83 4.85 -3.00
N GLY A 347 42.29 3.99 -2.09
CA GLY A 347 41.50 3.44 -0.98
C GLY A 347 40.91 2.05 -1.27
N GLN A 348 41.05 1.53 -2.50
CA GLN A 348 40.58 0.19 -2.91
C GLN A 348 41.70 -0.69 -3.47
N ARG A 349 42.97 -0.27 -3.31
CA ARG A 349 44.15 -0.98 -3.82
C ARG A 349 44.70 -1.94 -2.77
N PHE A 350 45.04 -3.14 -3.22
CA PHE A 350 45.62 -4.19 -2.39
C PHE A 350 47.04 -4.57 -2.87
N LEU A 351 48.08 -4.33 -2.06
CA LEU A 351 49.47 -4.71 -2.40
C LEU A 351 49.68 -6.21 -2.60
N GLY A 352 48.90 -7.09 -1.99
CA GLY A 352 49.12 -8.53 -2.14
C GLY A 352 48.34 -9.17 -3.26
N SER A 353 47.74 -8.34 -4.11
CA SER A 353 47.51 -8.70 -5.50
C SER A 353 48.80 -8.69 -6.34
N VAL A 354 49.93 -8.23 -5.77
CA VAL A 354 51.26 -8.37 -6.36
C VAL A 354 51.73 -9.83 -6.24
N ARG A 355 51.89 -10.50 -7.38
CA ARG A 355 52.35 -11.90 -7.45
C ARG A 355 53.83 -11.97 -7.83
N VAL A 356 54.70 -11.96 -6.83
CA VAL A 356 56.15 -12.19 -7.01
C VAL A 356 56.59 -13.48 -6.32
N HIS A 357 57.64 -14.11 -6.85
CA HIS A 357 58.27 -15.28 -6.25
C HIS A 357 58.93 -14.92 -4.91
N ARG A 358 58.98 -15.88 -3.99
CA ARG A 358 59.62 -15.72 -2.66
C ARG A 358 61.07 -15.22 -2.75
N GLN A 359 61.82 -15.65 -3.76
CA GLN A 359 63.18 -15.18 -4.00
C GLN A 359 63.25 -13.66 -4.26
N THR A 360 62.29 -13.10 -4.99
CA THR A 360 62.17 -11.65 -5.22
C THR A 360 61.82 -10.93 -3.93
N SER A 361 60.91 -11.50 -3.12
CA SER A 361 60.54 -10.98 -1.80
C SER A 361 61.74 -10.91 -0.84
N ASP A 362 62.53 -11.98 -0.77
CA ASP A 362 63.74 -12.04 0.05
C ASP A 362 64.78 -11.03 -0.44
N ARG A 363 64.96 -10.88 -1.76
CA ARG A 363 65.85 -9.87 -2.34
C ARG A 363 65.41 -8.43 -2.01
N VAL A 364 64.10 -8.14 -2.06
CA VAL A 364 63.56 -6.84 -1.66
C VAL A 364 63.90 -6.55 -0.20
N LEU A 365 63.70 -7.53 0.68
CA LEU A 365 64.04 -7.42 2.10
C LEU A 365 65.54 -7.19 2.31
N ASP A 366 66.39 -7.90 1.58
CA ASP A 366 67.84 -7.76 1.67
C ASP A 366 68.32 -6.37 1.22
N VAL A 367 67.76 -5.83 0.12
CA VAL A 367 68.10 -4.48 -0.35
C VAL A 367 67.66 -3.41 0.65
N VAL A 368 66.47 -3.57 1.25
CA VAL A 368 65.99 -2.69 2.31
C VAL A 368 66.91 -2.75 3.53
N GLY A 369 67.29 -3.96 3.99
CA GLY A 369 68.19 -4.17 5.12
C GLY A 369 69.58 -3.54 4.88
N GLN A 370 70.23 -3.87 3.77
CA GLN A 370 71.55 -3.35 3.41
C GLN A 370 71.61 -1.82 3.37
N ASN A 371 70.52 -1.16 2.97
CA ASN A 371 70.49 0.30 2.92
C ASN A 371 70.18 0.93 4.28
N LEU A 372 69.37 0.28 5.12
CA LEU A 372 69.13 0.74 6.49
C LEU A 372 70.36 0.57 7.38
N GLN A 373 71.14 -0.49 7.20
CA GLN A 373 72.40 -0.73 7.92
C GLN A 373 73.48 0.33 7.65
N LYS A 374 73.41 1.04 6.52
CA LYS A 374 74.33 2.16 6.20
C LYS A 374 74.07 3.39 7.08
N LEU A 375 72.96 3.41 7.83
CA LEU A 375 72.65 4.48 8.75
C LEU A 375 73.24 4.19 10.13
N ASN A 376 73.89 5.18 10.73
CA ASN A 376 74.39 5.06 12.11
C ASN A 376 73.26 4.91 13.14
N THR A 377 72.09 5.51 12.89
CA THR A 377 70.87 5.37 13.71
C THR A 377 69.64 5.46 12.82
N VAL A 378 68.67 4.55 13.01
CA VAL A 378 67.41 4.54 12.26
C VAL A 378 66.38 5.41 12.99
N THR A 379 66.31 6.68 12.61
CA THR A 379 65.28 7.65 13.04
C THR A 379 64.50 8.18 11.84
N TYR A 380 63.29 8.68 12.06
CA TYR A 380 62.48 9.26 10.97
C TYR A 380 63.23 10.36 10.20
N ASP A 381 63.95 11.25 10.91
CA ASP A 381 64.75 12.32 10.28
C ASP A 381 65.92 11.77 9.45
N SER A 382 66.58 10.71 9.95
CA SER A 382 67.68 10.06 9.21
C SER A 382 67.18 9.38 7.93
N LEU A 383 65.99 8.76 7.97
CA LEU A 383 65.36 8.12 6.82
C LEU A 383 64.93 9.18 5.80
N LYS A 384 64.33 10.28 6.28
CA LYS A 384 63.93 11.41 5.44
C LYS A 384 65.10 12.05 4.73
N LYS A 385 66.18 12.33 5.45
CA LYS A 385 67.37 12.98 4.88
C LYS A 385 68.07 12.14 3.81
N ASN A 386 68.12 10.82 3.99
CA ASN A 386 68.92 9.94 3.13
C ASN A 386 68.13 9.30 1.98
N PHE A 387 66.80 9.16 2.10
CA PHE A 387 65.99 8.40 1.12
C PHE A 387 64.83 9.17 0.48
N TYR A 388 64.47 10.39 0.93
CA TYR A 388 63.31 11.14 0.39
C TYR A 388 63.67 12.12 -0.73
N ALA A 389 64.65 11.81 -1.59
CA ALA A 389 64.84 12.58 -2.82
C ALA A 389 63.62 12.41 -3.76
N LEU A 390 63.44 13.37 -4.67
CA LEU A 390 62.25 13.75 -5.48
C LEU A 390 61.28 12.67 -6.00
N GLU A 391 61.58 11.36 -5.97
CA GLU A 391 60.78 10.29 -6.60
C GLU A 391 60.03 9.34 -5.62
N GLN A 392 60.32 9.38 -4.31
CA GLN A 392 59.61 8.61 -3.26
C GLN A 392 59.54 7.07 -3.44
N ASP A 393 60.28 6.47 -4.38
CA ASP A 393 60.23 5.02 -4.67
C ASP A 393 60.65 4.14 -3.49
N TRP A 394 61.56 4.64 -2.65
CA TRP A 394 61.90 4.03 -1.37
C TRP A 394 60.68 3.71 -0.51
N LEU A 395 59.72 4.63 -0.40
CA LEU A 395 58.52 4.43 0.42
C LEU A 395 57.67 3.28 -0.11
N LYS A 396 57.59 3.14 -1.43
CA LYS A 396 56.83 2.08 -2.09
C LYS A 396 57.48 0.72 -1.84
N VAL A 397 58.80 0.61 -2.08
CA VAL A 397 59.59 -0.60 -1.88
C VAL A 397 59.61 -1.02 -0.41
N PHE A 398 59.82 -0.07 0.52
CA PHE A 398 59.82 -0.35 1.95
C PHE A 398 58.45 -0.84 2.45
N THR A 399 57.36 -0.22 1.99
CA THR A 399 56.00 -0.65 2.35
C THR A 399 55.69 -2.05 1.82
N PHE A 400 56.13 -2.34 0.60
CA PHE A 400 56.01 -3.68 0.01
C PHE A 400 56.86 -4.73 0.74
N ALA A 401 58.13 -4.42 1.05
CA ALA A 401 59.02 -5.29 1.82
C ALA A 401 58.40 -5.66 3.17
N THR A 402 57.85 -4.67 3.87
CA THR A 402 57.21 -4.89 5.17
C THR A 402 55.92 -5.73 5.04
N SER A 403 55.20 -5.63 3.92
CA SER A 403 54.08 -6.54 3.58
C SER A 403 54.57 -7.98 3.38
N GLU A 404 55.61 -8.18 2.56
CA GLU A 404 56.17 -9.49 2.27
C GLU A 404 56.72 -10.18 3.51
N TYR A 405 57.38 -9.42 4.39
CA TYR A 405 57.84 -9.97 5.66
C TYR A 405 56.68 -10.51 6.50
N ALA A 406 55.59 -9.75 6.57
CA ALA A 406 54.44 -10.12 7.37
C ALA A 406 53.80 -11.43 6.91
N TYR A 407 53.75 -11.67 5.60
CA TYR A 407 53.19 -12.90 5.03
C TYR A 407 53.99 -14.16 5.34
N TYR A 408 55.32 -14.09 5.18
CA TYR A 408 56.20 -15.26 5.33
C TYR A 408 56.70 -15.49 6.77
N TYR A 409 56.81 -14.43 7.59
CA TYR A 409 57.61 -14.46 8.82
C TYR A 409 56.91 -13.86 10.07
N SER A 410 55.62 -13.48 10.01
CA SER A 410 54.97 -12.80 11.14
C SER A 410 55.04 -13.57 12.46
N SER A 411 55.13 -12.88 13.59
CA SER A 411 55.10 -13.49 14.93
C SER A 411 54.47 -12.52 15.94
N ASP A 412 54.21 -12.98 17.16
CA ASP A 412 53.66 -12.13 18.24
C ASP A 412 54.54 -10.91 18.54
N LYS A 413 55.82 -10.94 18.16
CA LYS A 413 56.78 -9.82 18.23
C LYS A 413 57.18 -9.30 16.85
N PHE A 414 56.17 -8.99 16.02
CA PHE A 414 56.33 -8.60 14.62
C PHE A 414 57.51 -7.64 14.33
N TRP A 415 57.55 -6.49 15.01
CA TRP A 415 58.55 -5.44 14.72
C TRP A 415 59.95 -5.80 15.15
N GLN A 416 60.07 -6.56 16.25
CA GLN A 416 61.35 -7.08 16.69
C GLN A 416 61.88 -8.07 15.65
N GLY A 417 61.05 -9.04 15.24
CA GLY A 417 61.44 -10.00 14.19
C GLY A 417 61.75 -9.34 12.85
N PHE A 418 61.00 -8.30 12.45
CA PHE A 418 61.29 -7.55 11.22
C PHE A 418 62.67 -6.87 11.28
N CYS A 419 63.00 -6.24 12.42
CA CYS A 419 64.32 -5.65 12.61
C CYS A 419 65.42 -6.72 12.63
N ASP A 420 65.17 -7.87 13.27
CA ASP A 420 66.11 -9.00 13.31
C ASP A 420 66.37 -9.55 11.89
N ARG A 421 65.33 -9.67 11.03
CA ARG A 421 65.48 -10.12 9.63
C ARG A 421 66.26 -9.13 8.77
N LEU A 422 66.18 -7.84 9.09
CA LEU A 422 66.93 -6.79 8.41
C LEU A 422 68.32 -6.54 9.03
N ASP A 423 68.64 -7.24 10.12
CA ASP A 423 69.87 -7.08 10.91
C ASP A 423 70.05 -5.62 11.39
N ILE A 424 69.03 -5.11 12.08
CA ILE A 424 68.96 -3.76 12.67
C ILE A 424 68.57 -3.88 14.14
N ASP A 425 69.20 -3.10 15.03
CA ASP A 425 68.85 -3.07 16.45
C ASP A 425 67.41 -2.58 16.70
N HIS A 426 66.56 -3.46 17.24
CA HIS A 426 65.18 -3.11 17.63
C HIS A 426 65.17 -2.25 18.90
N ASN A 427 64.48 -1.11 18.82
CA ASN A 427 64.06 -0.33 19.99
C ASN A 427 62.79 0.46 19.67
N GLN A 428 62.15 1.00 20.71
CA GLN A 428 60.88 1.72 20.57
C GLN A 428 60.96 2.94 19.63
N ARG A 429 62.10 3.63 19.55
CA ARG A 429 62.27 4.78 18.64
C ARG A 429 62.36 4.35 17.18
N VAL A 430 63.09 3.26 16.91
CA VAL A 430 63.18 2.65 15.58
C VAL A 430 61.79 2.20 15.14
N GLU A 431 61.07 1.49 16.02
CA GLU A 431 59.71 1.03 15.72
C GLU A 431 58.75 2.17 15.37
N ILE A 432 58.76 3.27 16.14
CA ILE A 432 57.94 4.46 15.84
C ILE A 432 58.31 5.04 14.47
N ALA A 433 59.60 5.14 14.16
CA ALA A 433 60.07 5.65 12.88
C ALA A 433 59.62 4.77 11.70
N LEU A 434 59.76 3.44 11.80
CA LEU A 434 59.32 2.51 10.75
C LEU A 434 57.79 2.53 10.59
N ARG A 435 57.02 2.58 11.68
CA ARG A 435 55.55 2.74 11.67
C ARG A 435 55.12 3.98 10.86
N GLN A 436 55.80 5.10 11.08
CA GLN A 436 55.49 6.35 10.40
C GLN A 436 55.78 6.26 8.89
N VAL A 437 56.91 5.66 8.50
CA VAL A 437 57.29 5.44 7.10
C VAL A 437 56.30 4.52 6.37
N VAL A 438 55.85 3.43 7.02
CA VAL A 438 54.81 2.55 6.45
C VAL A 438 53.49 3.30 6.30
N GLY A 439 53.10 4.13 7.28
CA GLY A 439 51.90 4.96 7.19
C GLY A 439 51.91 5.93 6.01
N GLU A 440 53.07 6.54 5.72
CA GLU A 440 53.26 7.40 4.56
C GLU A 440 53.21 6.62 3.24
N GLY A 441 53.85 5.45 3.16
CA GLY A 441 53.80 4.60 1.98
C GLY A 441 52.41 4.05 1.69
N ILE A 442 51.60 3.75 2.72
CA ILE A 442 50.19 3.38 2.56
C ILE A 442 49.38 4.52 1.93
N ASN A 443 49.60 5.75 2.38
CA ASN A 443 48.94 6.93 1.80
C ASN A 443 49.38 7.18 0.35
N LEU A 444 50.69 7.04 0.09
CA LEU A 444 51.27 7.22 -1.24
C LEU A 444 50.71 6.24 -2.26
N LEU A 445 50.56 4.97 -1.85
CA LEU A 445 50.07 3.89 -2.72
C LEU A 445 48.54 3.86 -2.80
N GLY A 446 47.84 4.56 -1.91
CA GLY A 446 46.38 4.61 -1.87
C GLY A 446 45.74 3.29 -1.45
N LEU A 447 46.29 2.66 -0.41
CA LEU A 447 45.89 1.31 0.05
C LEU A 447 44.76 1.38 1.11
N VAL A 448 44.03 0.27 1.28
CA VAL A 448 42.92 0.14 2.26
C VAL A 448 43.43 0.20 3.72
N ARG A 449 42.66 0.81 4.64
CA ARG A 449 43.01 1.00 6.07
C ARG A 449 42.17 0.17 7.04
N ALA A 450 42.79 -0.33 8.11
CA ALA A 450 42.16 -1.13 9.18
C ALA A 450 41.51 -0.33 10.31
N SER A 451 40.40 -0.84 10.87
CA SER A 451 39.64 -0.25 12.00
C SER A 451 40.44 -0.16 13.31
N GLY A 452 41.29 -1.15 13.60
CA GLY A 452 42.08 -1.23 14.84
C GLY A 452 43.38 -0.41 14.87
N GLY A 453 43.69 0.32 13.79
CA GLY A 453 45.00 0.94 13.58
C GLY A 453 46.14 -0.10 13.42
N TYR A 454 47.32 0.34 12.96
CA TYR A 454 48.44 -0.54 12.61
C TYR A 454 49.19 -1.11 13.83
N LYS A 455 48.51 -1.60 14.87
CA LYS A 455 49.16 -2.02 16.13
C LYS A 455 50.23 -3.11 15.92
N TYR A 456 50.08 -3.91 14.89
CA TYR A 456 51.10 -4.76 14.28
C TYR A 456 51.27 -4.24 12.87
N VAL A 457 52.49 -3.93 12.40
CA VAL A 457 52.58 -3.55 11.00
C VAL A 457 52.23 -4.75 10.14
N SER A 458 51.21 -4.46 9.39
CA SER A 458 50.44 -5.31 8.57
C SER A 458 49.60 -4.25 7.84
N THR A 459 49.71 -3.93 6.57
CA THR A 459 50.30 -4.60 5.40
C THR A 459 49.92 -6.08 5.22
N LEU A 460 49.49 -6.84 6.24
CA LEU A 460 48.77 -8.13 6.09
C LEU A 460 47.34 -7.89 5.58
N TRP A 461 46.91 -6.64 5.50
CA TRP A 461 45.66 -6.21 4.87
C TRP A 461 45.62 -6.40 3.36
N LEU A 462 46.76 -6.71 2.74
CA LEU A 462 46.92 -6.55 1.30
C LEU A 462 47.15 -7.87 0.59
N GLN A 463 47.70 -8.86 1.30
CA GLN A 463 47.90 -10.22 0.83
C GLN A 463 46.68 -11.02 1.14
N SER A 464 45.98 -11.41 0.09
CA SER A 464 44.69 -12.05 0.17
C SER A 464 44.85 -13.50 0.58
N GLY A 465 45.19 -13.69 1.85
CA GLY A 465 45.54 -14.96 2.43
C GLY A 465 46.05 -14.76 3.83
N VAL A 466 45.41 -15.45 4.75
CA VAL A 466 45.94 -15.74 6.09
C VAL A 466 47.46 -15.96 6.02
N PRO A 467 48.28 -15.41 6.95
CA PRO A 467 49.73 -15.58 6.96
C PRO A 467 50.13 -17.03 6.67
N GLU A 468 51.21 -17.27 5.93
CA GLU A 468 51.53 -18.62 5.42
C GLU A 468 51.55 -19.67 6.54
N GLN A 469 52.13 -19.31 7.68
CA GLN A 469 52.19 -20.14 8.90
C GLN A 469 50.82 -20.45 9.54
N ASN A 470 49.82 -19.59 9.34
CA ASN A 470 48.47 -19.72 9.88
C ASN A 470 47.50 -20.34 8.86
N LEU A 471 47.91 -20.53 7.59
CA LEU A 471 47.06 -21.10 6.54
C LEU A 471 46.49 -22.46 6.93
N ASN A 472 47.27 -23.33 7.59
CA ASN A 472 46.79 -24.64 8.02
C ASN A 472 45.70 -24.53 9.11
N HIS A 473 45.86 -23.61 10.07
CA HIS A 473 44.85 -23.37 11.11
C HIS A 473 43.58 -22.76 10.53
N PHE A 474 43.71 -21.80 9.62
CA PHE A 474 42.55 -21.23 8.94
C PHE A 474 41.87 -22.24 8.02
N ALA A 475 42.64 -23.06 7.30
CA ALA A 475 42.12 -24.15 6.49
C ALA A 475 41.30 -25.13 7.33
N GLN A 476 41.81 -25.49 8.50
CA GLN A 476 41.09 -26.33 9.46
C GLN A 476 39.82 -25.64 9.96
N LEU A 477 39.88 -24.37 10.35
CA LEU A 477 38.72 -23.59 10.79
C LEU A 477 37.62 -23.53 9.72
N VAL A 478 37.99 -23.21 8.48
CA VAL A 478 37.07 -23.14 7.34
C VAL A 478 36.45 -24.50 7.06
N GLN A 479 37.22 -25.59 7.15
CA GLN A 479 36.70 -26.94 6.97
C GLN A 479 35.72 -27.32 8.11
N GLU A 480 36.03 -26.99 9.36
CA GLU A 480 35.13 -27.21 10.50
C GLU A 480 33.81 -26.44 10.34
N ILE A 481 33.88 -25.19 9.89
CA ILE A 481 32.71 -24.36 9.59
C ILE A 481 31.94 -24.92 8.38
N ALA A 482 32.61 -25.36 7.32
CA ALA A 482 31.96 -25.97 6.17
C ALA A 482 31.32 -27.32 6.51
N ASP A 483 31.87 -28.09 7.45
CA ASP A 483 31.27 -29.32 7.95
C ASP A 483 30.07 -29.05 8.87
N ASP A 484 30.10 -27.95 9.64
CA ASP A 484 29.01 -27.54 10.53
C ASP A 484 27.82 -26.88 9.76
N PHE A 485 28.08 -26.08 8.72
CA PHE A 485 27.07 -25.27 8.02
C PHE A 485 26.82 -25.66 6.55
N GLY A 486 27.80 -26.23 5.86
CA GLY A 486 27.75 -26.57 4.44
C GLY A 486 28.11 -25.41 3.50
N TRP A 487 28.77 -25.72 2.38
CA TRP A 487 29.26 -24.72 1.40
C TRP A 487 28.17 -23.85 0.79
N TRP A 488 26.99 -24.43 0.52
CA TRP A 488 25.88 -23.68 -0.06
C TRP A 488 25.42 -22.55 0.88
N GLU A 489 25.29 -22.81 2.18
CA GLU A 489 24.85 -21.80 3.14
C GLU A 489 25.88 -20.68 3.29
N LEU A 490 27.16 -21.06 3.39
CA LEU A 490 28.26 -20.10 3.49
C LEU A 490 28.35 -19.18 2.26
N ALA A 491 28.03 -19.68 1.06
CA ALA A 491 28.06 -18.89 -0.17
C ALA A 491 26.96 -17.80 -0.23
N HIS A 492 25.81 -18.01 0.43
CA HIS A 492 24.66 -17.09 0.43
C HIS A 492 24.52 -16.29 1.74
N THR A 493 25.45 -16.46 2.67
CA THR A 493 25.47 -15.73 3.94
C THR A 493 26.14 -14.36 3.75
N PRO A 494 25.52 -13.25 4.22
CA PRO A 494 26.16 -11.94 4.30
C PRO A 494 27.57 -11.97 4.92
N VAL A 495 28.49 -11.22 4.31
CA VAL A 495 29.92 -11.24 4.63
C VAL A 495 30.23 -10.69 6.04
N GLU A 496 29.42 -9.79 6.56
CA GLU A 496 29.54 -9.28 7.94
C GLU A 496 29.31 -10.42 8.95
N GLN A 497 28.29 -11.25 8.69
CA GLN A 497 27.92 -12.34 9.57
C GLN A 497 28.92 -13.51 9.46
N LEU A 498 29.43 -13.80 8.27
CA LEU A 498 30.51 -14.78 8.09
C LEU A 498 31.77 -14.38 8.87
N SER A 499 32.10 -13.09 8.90
CA SER A 499 33.24 -12.57 9.67
C SER A 499 33.05 -12.80 11.17
N GLN A 500 31.83 -12.58 11.68
CA GLN A 500 31.48 -12.84 13.07
C GLN A 500 31.58 -14.32 13.43
N VAL A 501 31.03 -15.19 12.58
CA VAL A 501 31.01 -16.65 12.77
C VAL A 501 32.43 -17.22 12.79
N LEU A 502 33.30 -16.74 11.89
CA LEU A 502 34.71 -17.13 11.89
C LEU A 502 35.39 -16.78 13.22
N LEU A 503 35.19 -15.54 13.68
CA LEU A 503 35.82 -15.07 14.91
C LEU A 503 35.35 -15.85 16.13
N SER A 504 34.03 -15.99 16.30
CA SER A 504 33.46 -16.66 17.48
C SER A 504 33.87 -18.13 17.58
N ILE A 505 33.81 -18.88 16.47
CA ILE A 505 34.18 -20.30 16.45
C ILE A 505 35.67 -20.47 16.69
N CYS A 506 36.51 -19.57 16.16
CA CYS A 506 37.95 -19.61 16.38
C CYS A 506 38.31 -19.35 17.86
N GLU A 507 37.66 -18.37 18.49
CA GLU A 507 37.86 -18.07 19.92
C GLU A 507 37.36 -19.19 20.84
N GLU A 508 36.23 -19.81 20.49
CA GLU A 508 35.62 -20.89 21.27
C GLU A 508 36.40 -22.21 21.16
N LYS A 509 36.63 -22.67 19.92
CA LYS A 509 37.23 -24.00 19.67
C LYS A 509 38.75 -24.00 19.72
N HIS A 510 39.40 -22.86 19.41
CA HIS A 510 40.85 -22.78 19.25
C HIS A 510 41.48 -21.53 19.89
N PRO A 511 41.28 -21.28 21.21
CA PRO A 511 41.81 -20.11 21.90
C PRO A 511 43.34 -19.96 21.84
N GLN A 512 44.06 -21.06 21.59
CA GLN A 512 45.52 -21.09 21.40
C GLN A 512 46.00 -20.46 20.08
N TRP A 513 45.11 -20.21 19.11
CA TRP A 513 45.47 -19.63 17.81
C TRP A 513 45.52 -18.10 17.83
N GLY A 514 46.26 -17.52 18.78
CA GLY A 514 46.30 -16.08 19.06
C GLY A 514 46.55 -15.21 17.82
N THR A 515 47.48 -15.59 16.94
CA THR A 515 47.76 -14.87 15.69
C THR A 515 46.57 -14.87 14.72
N LEU A 516 45.84 -15.99 14.61
CA LEU A 516 44.65 -16.10 13.76
C LEU A 516 43.44 -15.39 14.37
N ILE A 517 43.24 -15.49 15.69
CA ILE A 517 42.18 -14.75 16.40
C ILE A 517 42.36 -13.25 16.24
N ASN A 518 43.59 -12.75 16.41
CA ASN A 518 43.90 -11.33 16.22
C ASN A 518 43.67 -10.89 14.76
N PHE A 519 43.97 -11.75 13.79
CA PHE A 519 43.63 -11.52 12.39
C PHE A 519 42.11 -11.41 12.19
N LEU A 520 41.33 -12.34 12.71
CA LEU A 520 39.87 -12.34 12.58
C LEU A 520 39.24 -11.11 13.26
N LYS A 521 39.71 -10.72 14.45
CA LYS A 521 39.30 -9.49 15.14
C LYS A 521 39.57 -8.23 14.33
N ALA A 522 40.73 -8.15 13.69
CA ALA A 522 41.10 -6.99 12.87
C ALA A 522 40.31 -6.91 11.55
N SER A 523 39.70 -8.02 11.11
CA SER A 523 38.86 -8.12 9.91
C SER A 523 37.35 -8.04 10.19
N TYR A 524 36.97 -7.97 11.48
CA TYR A 524 35.59 -7.86 11.96
C TYR A 524 35.23 -6.38 12.14
N SER A 525 34.00 -6.00 11.77
CA SER A 525 33.50 -4.64 11.94
C SER A 525 32.12 -4.63 12.61
N GLU A 526 31.99 -3.87 13.69
CA GLU A 526 30.70 -3.51 14.28
C GLU A 526 30.12 -2.21 13.67
N THR A 527 30.86 -1.53 12.78
CA THR A 527 30.49 -0.21 12.21
C THR A 527 30.54 -0.18 10.68
N THR A 528 29.71 0.64 10.04
CA THR A 528 29.53 0.72 8.57
C THR A 528 30.73 1.28 7.79
N GLN A 529 31.82 1.68 8.47
CA GLN A 529 32.97 2.34 7.83
C GLN A 529 34.10 1.39 7.39
N THR A 530 34.04 0.10 7.72
CA THR A 530 35.12 -0.86 7.36
C THR A 530 34.59 -2.17 6.77
N GLU A 531 35.27 -2.66 5.73
CA GLU A 531 34.87 -3.85 4.97
C GLU A 531 35.09 -5.17 5.75
N PRO A 532 34.14 -6.13 5.69
CA PRO A 532 34.21 -7.42 6.40
C PRO A 532 35.03 -8.47 5.62
N ILE A 533 36.36 -8.28 5.59
CA ILE A 533 37.28 -9.02 4.71
C ILE A 533 37.31 -10.54 4.98
N SER A 534 37.26 -10.98 6.24
CA SER A 534 37.30 -12.42 6.55
C SER A 534 36.04 -13.15 6.07
N GLY A 535 34.89 -12.51 6.14
CA GLY A 535 33.66 -13.03 5.58
C GLY A 535 33.62 -13.00 4.06
N GLN A 536 34.18 -11.96 3.41
CA GLN A 536 34.36 -11.96 1.95
C GLN A 536 35.27 -13.12 1.50
N LEU A 537 36.35 -13.40 2.24
CA LEU A 537 37.24 -14.52 1.96
C LEU A 537 36.49 -15.86 2.09
N LEU A 538 35.76 -16.07 3.18
CA LEU A 538 35.00 -17.31 3.39
C LEU A 538 33.88 -17.50 2.35
N GLN A 539 33.14 -16.43 2.03
CA GLN A 539 32.10 -16.46 1.01
C GLN A 539 32.69 -16.85 -0.36
N GLY A 540 33.83 -16.27 -0.73
CA GLY A 540 34.51 -16.63 -1.97
C GLY A 540 35.01 -18.08 -1.99
N ILE A 541 35.56 -18.59 -0.88
CA ILE A 541 35.93 -20.01 -0.76
C ILE A 541 34.69 -20.90 -0.94
N ALA A 542 33.57 -20.53 -0.32
CA ALA A 542 32.33 -21.27 -0.39
C ALA A 542 31.73 -21.29 -1.81
N LEU A 543 31.79 -20.18 -2.53
CA LEU A 543 31.37 -20.08 -3.93
C LEU A 543 32.23 -20.96 -4.84
N VAL A 544 33.55 -20.98 -4.64
CA VAL A 544 34.47 -21.90 -5.37
C VAL A 544 34.14 -23.36 -5.05
N ALA A 545 33.91 -23.70 -3.78
CA ALA A 545 33.55 -25.05 -3.36
C ALA A 545 32.22 -25.50 -3.99
N GLN A 546 31.22 -24.63 -3.98
CA GLN A 546 29.90 -24.88 -4.56
C GLN A 546 29.99 -25.12 -6.07
N GLU A 547 30.83 -24.37 -6.78
CA GLU A 547 30.99 -24.57 -8.23
C GLU A 547 31.65 -25.92 -8.55
N LEU A 548 32.68 -26.31 -7.81
CA LEU A 548 33.29 -27.64 -7.96
C LEU A 548 32.28 -28.77 -7.66
N GLU A 549 31.48 -28.62 -6.61
CA GLU A 549 30.42 -29.59 -6.27
C GLU A 549 29.36 -29.69 -7.38
N ARG A 550 28.95 -28.56 -7.97
CA ARG A 550 27.99 -28.49 -9.08
C ARG A 550 28.51 -29.18 -10.34
N GLN A 551 29.75 -28.88 -10.72
CA GLN A 551 30.39 -29.48 -11.90
C GLN A 551 30.90 -30.91 -11.64
N LYS A 552 30.80 -31.41 -10.40
CA LYS A 552 31.34 -32.71 -9.95
C LYS A 552 32.84 -32.87 -10.23
N LEU A 553 33.58 -31.77 -10.12
CA LEU A 553 35.02 -31.73 -10.35
C LEU A 553 35.78 -31.91 -9.03
N SER A 554 36.95 -32.55 -9.11
CA SER A 554 37.89 -32.60 -7.99
C SER A 554 38.49 -31.21 -7.75
N PRO A 555 38.76 -30.80 -6.49
CA PRO A 555 39.52 -29.58 -6.20
C PRO A 555 40.87 -29.49 -6.93
N GLN A 556 41.46 -30.61 -7.34
CA GLN A 556 42.68 -30.68 -8.17
C GLN A 556 42.54 -30.00 -9.53
N ALA A 557 41.31 -29.82 -10.04
CA ALA A 557 41.07 -29.08 -11.28
C ALA A 557 41.48 -27.59 -11.18
N LEU A 558 41.61 -27.07 -9.95
CA LEU A 558 42.09 -25.73 -9.67
C LEU A 558 43.63 -25.64 -9.57
N GLU A 559 44.41 -26.69 -9.87
CA GLU A 559 45.88 -26.59 -9.84
C GLU A 559 46.43 -25.77 -11.02
N ASN A 560 45.84 -25.90 -12.21
CA ASN A 560 46.24 -25.19 -13.42
C ASN A 560 45.51 -23.84 -13.55
N GLU A 561 46.21 -22.81 -14.03
CA GLU A 561 45.66 -21.46 -14.27
C GLU A 561 44.56 -21.48 -15.35
N GLU A 562 44.72 -22.23 -16.44
CA GLU A 562 43.68 -22.40 -17.46
C GLU A 562 42.42 -23.08 -16.90
N GLY A 563 42.60 -24.10 -16.05
CA GLY A 563 41.48 -24.78 -15.38
C GLY A 563 40.76 -23.88 -14.37
N ARG A 564 41.50 -23.01 -13.68
CA ARG A 564 40.89 -21.98 -12.80
C ARG A 564 40.04 -21.00 -13.60
N GLU A 565 40.55 -20.49 -14.72
CA GLU A 565 39.81 -19.55 -15.56
C GLU A 565 38.58 -20.20 -16.20
N GLU A 566 38.69 -21.46 -16.64
CA GLU A 566 37.54 -22.22 -17.18
C GLU A 566 36.44 -22.42 -16.12
N ILE A 567 36.81 -22.73 -14.89
CA ILE A 567 35.85 -23.01 -13.81
C ILE A 567 35.31 -21.72 -13.16
N LEU A 568 36.15 -20.69 -13.01
CA LEU A 568 35.87 -19.50 -12.19
C LEU A 568 35.73 -18.19 -12.97
N GLY A 569 36.18 -18.12 -14.22
CA GLY A 569 36.22 -16.87 -15.01
C GLY A 569 34.84 -16.23 -15.24
N HIS A 570 33.77 -17.02 -15.13
CA HIS A 570 32.38 -16.57 -15.24
C HIS A 570 31.59 -16.65 -13.93
N ASN A 571 32.26 -16.73 -12.78
CA ASN A 571 31.61 -16.80 -11.47
C ASN A 571 31.55 -15.43 -10.79
N TYR A 572 30.45 -15.20 -10.08
CA TYR A 572 30.31 -14.06 -9.20
C TYR A 572 31.12 -14.29 -7.92
N LEU A 573 32.40 -13.89 -7.92
CA LEU A 573 33.24 -13.88 -6.72
C LEU A 573 33.20 -12.49 -6.05
N PRO A 574 33.33 -12.42 -4.71
CA PRO A 574 33.37 -11.15 -3.98
C PRO A 574 34.44 -10.21 -4.53
N GLU A 575 34.20 -8.90 -4.51
CA GLU A 575 35.04 -7.88 -5.16
C GLU A 575 36.52 -7.90 -4.74
N ASN A 576 36.76 -8.29 -3.49
CA ASN A 576 38.09 -8.36 -2.88
C ASN A 576 38.55 -9.81 -2.63
N PHE A 577 37.87 -10.80 -3.22
CA PHE A 577 38.31 -12.19 -3.16
C PHE A 577 39.52 -12.40 -4.06
N PHE A 578 40.66 -12.69 -3.44
CA PHE A 578 41.88 -13.10 -4.12
C PHE A 578 42.55 -14.17 -3.27
N LEU A 579 43.35 -15.01 -3.91
CA LEU A 579 44.15 -16.03 -3.24
C LEU A 579 45.58 -15.96 -3.76
N ARG A 580 46.53 -15.77 -2.83
CA ARG A 580 47.97 -15.83 -3.15
C ARG A 580 48.45 -17.27 -3.35
N ASN A 581 47.84 -18.25 -2.66
CA ASN A 581 48.22 -19.67 -2.71
C ASN A 581 46.98 -20.56 -2.93
N TRP A 582 46.81 -21.06 -4.16
CA TRP A 582 45.70 -21.95 -4.54
C TRP A 582 45.88 -23.38 -4.04
N ASP A 583 47.11 -23.89 -3.90
CA ASP A 583 47.36 -25.24 -3.37
C ASP A 583 46.81 -25.40 -1.94
N SER A 584 46.88 -24.33 -1.16
CA SER A 584 46.29 -24.28 0.18
C SER A 584 44.76 -24.29 0.14
N LEU A 585 44.14 -23.59 -0.82
CA LEU A 585 42.70 -23.69 -1.05
C LEU A 585 42.30 -25.10 -1.45
N ILE A 586 43.07 -25.75 -2.33
CA ILE A 586 42.79 -27.13 -2.78
C ILE A 586 42.83 -28.08 -1.58
N LYS A 587 43.77 -27.89 -0.65
CA LYS A 587 43.80 -28.64 0.62
C LYS A 587 42.55 -28.41 1.49
N VAL A 588 42.03 -27.18 1.54
CA VAL A 588 40.76 -26.85 2.24
C VAL A 588 39.58 -27.53 1.59
N LEU A 589 39.50 -27.46 0.27
CA LEU A 589 38.36 -27.98 -0.49
C LEU A 589 38.35 -29.51 -0.59
N THR A 590 39.50 -30.15 -0.40
CA THR A 590 39.65 -31.61 -0.43
C THR A 590 39.14 -32.23 0.89
N PRO A 591 38.03 -32.99 0.86
CA PRO A 591 37.46 -33.58 2.07
C PRO A 591 38.42 -34.61 2.70
N LYS A 592 38.60 -34.58 4.03
CA LYS A 592 39.41 -35.55 4.75
C LYS A 592 38.78 -36.96 4.65
N PRO A 593 39.55 -38.01 4.32
CA PRO A 593 39.02 -39.37 4.25
C PRO A 593 38.54 -39.82 5.64
N GLY A 594 37.28 -40.24 5.75
CA GLY A 594 36.66 -40.77 6.97
C GLY A 594 35.67 -39.83 7.69
N VAL A 595 35.58 -38.55 7.31
CA VAL A 595 34.55 -37.64 7.82
C VAL A 595 33.38 -37.65 6.85
N LYS A 596 32.28 -38.32 7.22
CA LYS A 596 31.01 -38.15 6.48
C LYS A 596 30.57 -36.70 6.68
N ARG A 597 30.59 -35.89 5.61
CA ARG A 597 29.91 -34.58 5.58
C ARG A 597 28.47 -34.81 6.01
N ASN A 598 28.13 -34.43 7.23
CA ASN A 598 26.80 -34.64 7.77
C ASN A 598 25.92 -33.55 7.14
N ARG A 599 25.38 -33.84 5.95
CA ARG A 599 24.56 -32.91 5.13
C ARG A 599 23.26 -32.44 5.81
N GLY A 600 23.07 -32.71 7.10
CA GLY A 600 21.83 -32.48 7.85
C GLY A 600 21.77 -31.18 8.66
N ILE A 601 22.81 -30.35 8.70
CA ILE A 601 22.91 -29.22 9.65
C ILE A 601 22.88 -27.85 8.93
N ILE A 602 22.23 -27.77 7.77
CA ILE A 602 22.23 -26.57 6.91
C ILE A 602 21.29 -25.44 7.42
N ALA A 603 20.59 -25.61 8.54
CA ALA A 603 19.53 -24.67 8.94
C ALA A 603 19.59 -24.31 10.44
N ARG A 604 20.68 -23.66 10.89
CA ARG A 604 20.84 -23.25 12.30
C ARG A 604 21.12 -21.77 12.52
N ARG A 605 20.72 -20.91 11.58
CA ARG A 605 21.00 -19.48 11.66
C ARG A 605 19.89 -18.75 12.41
N VAL A 606 20.31 -17.88 13.33
CA VAL A 606 19.45 -16.91 14.00
C VAL A 606 19.17 -15.78 13.01
N GLN A 607 17.91 -15.61 12.59
CA GLN A 607 17.51 -14.46 11.77
C GLN A 607 17.17 -13.26 12.67
N PRO A 608 17.52 -12.02 12.29
CA PRO A 608 17.29 -10.84 13.12
C PRO A 608 15.80 -10.48 13.18
N LEU A 609 15.42 -9.71 14.21
CA LEU A 609 14.10 -9.11 14.29
C LEU A 609 14.00 -8.00 13.24
N MET A 610 12.90 -7.94 12.50
CA MET A 610 12.64 -6.92 11.48
C MET A 610 11.42 -6.09 11.86
N MET A 611 11.34 -4.84 11.40
CA MET A 611 10.15 -4.01 11.57
C MET A 611 9.52 -3.72 10.22
N ASN A 612 8.23 -4.02 10.11
CA ASN A 612 7.42 -3.80 8.93
C ASN A 612 6.13 -3.08 9.28
N LEU A 613 5.54 -2.46 8.28
CA LEU A 613 4.21 -1.88 8.26
C LEU A 613 3.34 -2.79 7.41
N ASP A 614 2.24 -3.27 7.97
CA ASP A 614 1.28 -4.08 7.24
C ASP A 614 0.45 -3.22 6.29
N ILE A 615 1.04 -2.85 5.15
CA ILE A 615 0.39 -2.02 4.12
C ILE A 615 -0.62 -2.79 3.26
N SER A 616 -0.80 -4.09 3.52
CA SER A 616 -1.75 -4.96 2.82
C SER A 616 -3.12 -5.04 3.49
N ASP A 617 -3.19 -4.87 4.81
CA ASP A 617 -4.41 -5.07 5.59
C ASP A 617 -4.61 -3.98 6.65
N SER A 618 -3.79 -3.98 7.72
CA SER A 618 -4.09 -3.21 8.93
C SER A 618 -3.40 -1.85 9.09
N TRP A 619 -2.37 -1.55 8.29
CA TRP A 619 -1.43 -0.42 8.49
C TRP A 619 -0.76 -0.41 9.87
N ASN A 620 -0.73 -1.56 10.55
CA ASN A 620 -0.12 -1.67 11.86
C ASN A 620 1.40 -1.79 11.72
N THR A 621 2.12 -1.11 12.61
CA THR A 621 3.54 -1.35 12.80
C THR A 621 3.73 -2.68 13.50
N GLN A 622 4.52 -3.57 12.90
CA GLN A 622 4.74 -4.93 13.37
C GLN A 622 6.24 -5.23 13.43
N LEU A 623 6.65 -5.98 14.44
CA LEU A 623 7.95 -6.64 14.48
C LEU A 623 7.77 -8.07 13.99
N VAL A 624 8.54 -8.45 12.97
CA VAL A 624 8.53 -9.79 12.40
C VAL A 624 9.80 -10.49 12.85
N LEU A 625 9.65 -11.60 13.57
CA LEU A 625 10.72 -12.56 13.81
C LEU A 625 10.56 -13.66 12.75
N PRO A 626 11.44 -13.72 11.73
CA PRO A 626 11.35 -14.74 10.70
C PRO A 626 11.47 -16.17 11.23
N GLU A 627 11.08 -17.16 10.43
CA GLU A 627 11.26 -18.57 10.78
C GLU A 627 12.71 -18.86 11.22
N GLN A 628 12.85 -19.44 12.41
CA GLN A 628 14.11 -19.84 12.99
C GLN A 628 14.19 -21.36 13.03
N LYS A 629 15.38 -21.88 12.81
CA LYS A 629 15.71 -23.26 13.18
C LYS A 629 16.98 -23.20 14.01
N LEU A 630 16.90 -23.61 15.28
CA LEU A 630 17.89 -23.30 16.30
C LEU A 630 18.35 -24.54 17.05
N TRP A 631 19.66 -24.63 17.31
CA TRP A 631 20.20 -25.64 18.23
C TRP A 631 21.56 -25.20 18.79
N LYS A 632 21.72 -25.28 20.11
CA LYS A 632 23.02 -25.12 20.80
C LYS A 632 23.37 -26.39 21.60
N PRO A 633 24.65 -26.81 21.66
CA PRO A 633 25.06 -27.98 22.45
C PRO A 633 24.66 -27.90 23.93
N GLU A 634 24.67 -26.69 24.51
CA GLU A 634 24.26 -26.40 25.88
C GLU A 634 22.78 -26.72 26.16
N TRP A 635 21.93 -26.73 25.12
CA TRP A 635 20.50 -27.04 25.24
C TRP A 635 20.21 -28.54 25.32
N ARG A 636 21.24 -29.39 25.32
CA ARG A 636 21.09 -30.84 25.43
C ARG A 636 20.34 -31.30 26.68
N LEU A 637 20.51 -30.57 27.79
CA LEU A 637 19.80 -30.84 29.05
C LEU A 637 18.38 -30.26 29.07
N LEU A 638 18.01 -29.47 28.06
CA LEU A 638 16.69 -28.85 27.92
C LEU A 638 15.76 -29.65 27.00
N ARG A 639 16.21 -30.80 26.46
CA ARG A 639 15.39 -31.70 25.64
C ARG A 639 14.12 -32.10 26.39
N GLU A 640 12.99 -32.10 25.68
CA GLU A 640 11.65 -32.39 26.24
C GLU A 640 11.22 -31.41 27.36
N THR A 641 11.92 -30.27 27.51
CA THR A 641 11.51 -29.20 28.42
C THR A 641 10.87 -28.04 27.65
N TYR A 642 10.01 -27.30 28.35
CA TYR A 642 9.26 -26.18 27.80
C TYR A 642 10.15 -24.97 27.48
N CYS A 643 9.81 -24.26 26.40
CA CYS A 643 10.37 -22.97 26.04
C CYS A 643 9.30 -22.02 25.49
N GLN A 644 9.54 -20.72 25.56
CA GLN A 644 8.57 -19.72 25.13
C GLN A 644 9.24 -18.44 24.63
N ILE A 645 8.51 -17.71 23.78
CA ILE A 645 8.75 -16.33 23.39
C ILE A 645 7.51 -15.52 23.81
N PRO A 646 7.52 -14.91 25.00
CA PRO A 646 6.34 -14.25 25.57
C PRO A 646 5.85 -13.08 24.72
N GLN A 647 6.76 -12.35 24.05
CA GLN A 647 6.41 -11.18 23.25
C GLN A 647 5.56 -11.52 22.02
N ALA A 648 5.66 -12.74 21.51
CA ALA A 648 4.92 -13.23 20.35
C ALA A 648 3.81 -14.23 20.73
N ASN A 649 3.55 -14.43 22.03
CA ASN A 649 2.67 -15.48 22.54
C ASN A 649 2.99 -16.87 21.95
N TRP A 650 4.26 -17.17 21.71
CA TRP A 650 4.69 -18.44 21.17
C TRP A 650 5.28 -19.33 22.27
N GLU A 651 4.91 -20.59 22.27
CA GLU A 651 5.37 -21.59 23.21
C GLU A 651 5.53 -22.94 22.51
N GLU A 652 6.57 -23.70 22.91
CA GLU A 652 6.84 -25.01 22.36
C GLU A 652 7.74 -25.83 23.31
N THR A 653 7.86 -27.14 23.06
CA THR A 653 8.79 -28.00 23.79
C THR A 653 10.04 -28.28 22.96
N PHE A 654 11.21 -28.24 23.60
CA PHE A 654 12.44 -28.67 22.92
C PHE A 654 12.29 -30.11 22.40
N PRO A 655 12.50 -30.35 21.10
CA PRO A 655 12.24 -31.67 20.52
C PRO A 655 13.18 -32.71 21.10
N ARG A 656 12.75 -33.96 21.21
CA ARG A 656 13.57 -35.07 21.76
C ARG A 656 14.88 -35.27 21.00
N GLU A 657 14.84 -35.11 19.68
CA GLU A 657 15.98 -35.13 18.76
C GLU A 657 15.78 -34.06 17.68
N GLY A 658 16.85 -33.48 17.14
CA GLY A 658 16.78 -32.45 16.07
C GLY A 658 16.85 -31.00 16.57
N ASP A 659 16.47 -30.04 15.72
CA ASP A 659 16.57 -28.60 16.00
C ASP A 659 15.22 -28.05 16.49
N LEU A 660 15.24 -27.01 17.32
CA LEU A 660 14.03 -26.26 17.69
C LEU A 660 13.60 -25.42 16.48
N ILE A 661 12.37 -25.64 15.99
CA ILE A 661 11.80 -24.85 14.88
C ILE A 661 10.88 -23.80 15.50
N ILE A 662 11.19 -22.53 15.27
CA ILE A 662 10.33 -21.40 15.60
C ILE A 662 9.75 -20.92 14.26
N PRO A 663 8.43 -20.92 14.07
CA PRO A 663 7.83 -20.39 12.85
C PRO A 663 8.08 -18.88 12.73
N GLU A 664 7.70 -18.27 11.61
CA GLU A 664 7.63 -16.80 11.54
C GLU A 664 6.61 -16.30 12.58
N LEU A 665 7.01 -15.31 13.39
CA LEU A 665 6.21 -14.73 14.46
C LEU A 665 6.04 -13.23 14.23
N ILE A 666 4.81 -12.75 14.37
CA ILE A 666 4.44 -11.34 14.22
C ILE A 666 4.10 -10.77 15.60
N ILE A 667 4.70 -9.64 15.94
CA ILE A 667 4.52 -8.93 17.22
C ILE A 667 4.03 -7.51 16.92
N GLU A 668 2.82 -7.17 17.36
CA GLU A 668 2.28 -5.81 17.17
C GLU A 668 3.02 -4.75 17.99
N VAL A 669 3.35 -3.63 17.35
CA VAL A 669 4.00 -2.48 17.98
C VAL A 669 2.96 -1.41 18.28
N ASN A 670 2.58 -1.34 19.56
CA ASN A 670 1.52 -0.45 20.03
C ASN A 670 2.03 0.69 20.96
N ARG A 671 3.34 0.69 21.26
CA ARG A 671 3.99 1.68 22.14
C ARG A 671 5.38 2.03 21.62
N GLU A 672 5.76 3.29 21.81
CA GLU A 672 7.12 3.77 21.51
C GLU A 672 8.15 3.18 22.46
N ALA A 673 9.32 2.82 21.92
CA ALA A 673 10.47 2.36 22.67
C ALA A 673 11.76 2.67 21.88
N GLU A 674 12.85 2.96 22.60
CA GLU A 674 14.17 3.10 21.98
C GLU A 674 14.71 1.76 21.47
N HIS A 675 14.34 0.65 22.12
CA HIS A 675 14.72 -0.70 21.71
C HIS A 675 13.58 -1.68 22.00
N TRP A 676 13.13 -2.39 20.97
CA TRP A 676 12.23 -3.52 21.13
C TRP A 676 13.03 -4.81 21.25
N ASN A 677 12.67 -5.66 22.20
CA ASN A 677 13.39 -6.89 22.50
C ASN A 677 12.44 -8.09 22.45
N CYS A 678 12.90 -9.19 21.86
CA CYS A 678 12.24 -10.48 21.83
C CYS A 678 13.16 -11.51 22.50
N GLN A 679 12.66 -12.34 23.40
CA GLN A 679 13.49 -13.25 24.21
C GLN A 679 12.95 -14.67 24.14
N LEU A 680 13.84 -15.63 23.86
CA LEU A 680 13.56 -17.05 24.03
C LEU A 680 13.92 -17.46 25.46
N LEU A 681 12.93 -17.91 26.22
CA LEU A 681 13.06 -18.32 27.61
C LEU A 681 12.90 -19.84 27.75
N ASN A 682 13.64 -20.45 28.68
CA ASN A 682 13.41 -21.84 29.07
C ASN A 682 12.29 -21.98 30.13
N HIS A 683 12.02 -23.22 30.53
CA HIS A 683 11.04 -23.57 31.58
C HIS A 683 11.29 -22.89 32.94
N ASN A 684 12.53 -22.46 33.22
CA ASN A 684 12.90 -21.72 34.44
C ASN A 684 12.88 -20.20 34.24
N ARG A 685 12.34 -19.71 33.11
CA ARG A 685 12.38 -18.29 32.69
C ARG A 685 13.80 -17.72 32.56
N GLN A 686 14.81 -18.56 32.39
CA GLN A 686 16.15 -18.10 32.04
C GLN A 686 16.22 -17.81 30.54
N GLU A 687 16.86 -16.69 30.20
CA GLU A 687 17.07 -16.27 28.81
C GLU A 687 18.05 -17.23 28.11
N LEU A 688 17.61 -17.84 27.03
CA LEU A 688 18.43 -18.67 26.15
C LEU A 688 18.96 -17.88 24.94
N MET A 689 18.17 -16.91 24.47
CA MET A 689 18.48 -16.06 23.32
C MET A 689 17.66 -14.76 23.38
N LYS A 690 18.20 -13.68 22.82
CA LYS A 690 17.55 -12.38 22.72
C LYS A 690 17.76 -11.79 21.32
N TRP A 691 16.69 -11.30 20.73
CA TRP A 691 16.71 -10.44 19.55
C TRP A 691 16.35 -9.02 19.94
N GLN A 692 17.00 -8.03 19.33
CA GLN A 692 16.80 -6.62 19.63
C GLN A 692 16.68 -5.83 18.33
N TYR A 693 15.72 -4.89 18.29
CA TYR A 693 15.50 -3.97 17.19
C TYR A 693 15.58 -2.54 17.72
N GLN A 694 16.45 -1.72 17.11
CA GLN A 694 16.58 -0.31 17.47
C GLN A 694 15.40 0.47 16.92
N GLY A 695 14.72 1.20 17.81
CA GLY A 695 13.48 1.89 17.52
C GLY A 695 13.60 3.40 17.50
N ILE A 696 12.68 4.05 18.20
CA ILE A 696 12.49 5.49 18.17
C ILE A 696 13.47 6.15 19.13
N SER A 697 14.35 7.01 18.63
CA SER A 697 15.28 7.77 19.47
C SER A 697 14.70 9.14 19.85
N SER A 698 15.10 9.66 21.01
CA SER A 698 14.75 11.03 21.45
C SER A 698 15.20 12.14 20.47
N HIS A 699 16.21 11.87 19.64
CA HIS A 699 16.78 12.82 18.69
C HIS A 699 16.15 12.72 17.29
N LEU A 700 15.44 11.63 17.02
CA LEU A 700 14.78 11.34 15.74
C LEU A 700 13.46 10.61 16.02
N PRO A 701 12.43 11.32 16.51
CA PRO A 701 11.16 10.72 16.88
C PRO A 701 10.26 10.48 15.66
N CYS A 702 10.73 9.66 14.73
CA CYS A 702 9.96 9.24 13.56
C CYS A 702 10.24 7.78 13.22
N LEU A 703 9.26 7.12 12.62
CA LEU A 703 9.45 5.86 11.90
C LEU A 703 9.16 6.12 10.43
N ILE A 704 10.04 5.66 9.55
CA ILE A 704 9.87 5.82 8.11
C ILE A 704 9.79 4.45 7.49
N PHE A 705 8.78 4.23 6.67
CA PHE A 705 8.57 3.01 5.92
C PHE A 705 8.57 3.29 4.43
N ASP A 706 9.02 2.33 3.64
CA ASP A 706 8.80 2.34 2.20
C ASP A 706 7.30 2.10 1.93
N ALA A 707 6.66 2.99 1.17
CA ALA A 707 5.21 2.95 0.94
C ALA A 707 4.75 1.77 0.08
N LEU A 708 5.65 1.17 -0.69
CA LEU A 708 5.36 0.05 -1.60
C LEU A 708 5.56 -1.30 -0.92
N THR A 709 6.57 -1.41 -0.05
CA THR A 709 6.95 -2.68 0.60
C THR A 709 6.54 -2.76 2.06
N GLY A 710 6.29 -1.63 2.71
CA GLY A 710 6.02 -1.56 4.15
C GLY A 710 7.26 -1.78 5.01
N GLU A 711 8.46 -1.93 4.43
CA GLU A 711 9.67 -2.13 5.24
C GLU A 711 10.11 -0.86 5.96
N HIS A 712 10.59 -1.00 7.19
CA HIS A 712 11.15 0.12 7.93
C HIS A 712 12.52 0.54 7.37
N LEU A 713 12.63 1.82 7.00
CA LEU A 713 13.85 2.46 6.52
C LEU A 713 14.65 2.99 7.72
N GLN A 714 15.66 2.24 8.16
CA GLN A 714 16.54 2.69 9.23
C GLN A 714 17.39 3.89 8.79
N LEU A 715 17.33 4.96 9.57
CA LEU A 715 18.03 6.21 9.30
C LEU A 715 19.35 6.27 10.10
N ASN A 716 20.46 6.44 9.39
CA ASN A 716 21.78 6.52 10.01
C ASN A 716 21.96 7.87 10.74
N LEU A 717 22.16 7.84 12.05
CA LEU A 717 22.55 9.03 12.82
C LEU A 717 24.07 9.28 12.68
N PRO A 718 24.54 10.55 12.65
CA PRO A 718 23.79 11.79 12.89
C PRO A 718 23.09 12.41 11.66
N ASN A 719 23.31 11.85 10.46
CA ASN A 719 22.82 12.40 9.18
C ASN A 719 21.75 11.47 8.57
N PRO A 720 20.50 11.53 9.05
CA PRO A 720 19.45 10.64 8.60
C PRO A 720 19.17 10.89 7.11
N SER A 721 19.23 9.83 6.32
CA SER A 721 18.98 9.90 4.88
C SER A 721 18.13 8.75 4.39
N ILE A 722 17.19 9.07 3.50
CA ILE A 722 16.34 8.13 2.76
C ILE A 722 16.93 8.05 1.36
N LEU A 723 17.27 6.84 0.93
CA LEU A 723 17.89 6.58 -0.37
C LEU A 723 17.03 5.60 -1.16
N ALA A 724 16.97 5.79 -2.48
CA ALA A 724 16.40 4.82 -3.44
C ALA A 724 14.89 4.56 -3.33
N VAL A 725 14.15 5.39 -2.59
CA VAL A 725 12.72 5.21 -2.35
C VAL A 725 11.98 6.42 -2.91
N GLU A 726 11.01 6.20 -3.80
CA GLU A 726 10.19 7.25 -4.42
C GLU A 726 9.06 7.71 -3.49
N GLU A 727 8.53 6.79 -2.68
CA GLU A 727 7.35 7.03 -1.86
C GLU A 727 7.52 6.37 -0.48
N ILE A 728 7.27 7.14 0.57
CA ILE A 728 7.45 6.71 1.96
C ILE A 728 6.19 6.94 2.76
N ILE A 729 6.04 6.21 3.85
CA ILE A 729 5.09 6.48 4.93
C ILE A 729 5.89 6.90 6.16
N CYS A 730 5.74 8.15 6.56
CA CYS A 730 6.43 8.73 7.70
C CYS A 730 5.45 8.86 8.87
N TYR A 731 5.70 8.11 9.94
CA TYR A 731 5.00 8.24 11.21
C TYR A 731 5.74 9.19 12.13
N THR A 732 5.03 10.18 12.66
CA THR A 732 5.54 11.10 13.69
C THR A 732 4.54 11.21 14.84
N PRO A 733 4.98 11.56 16.06
CA PRO A 733 4.10 12.00 17.14
C PRO A 733 3.21 13.16 16.69
N ARG A 734 1.94 13.20 17.16
CA ARG A 734 0.97 14.24 16.77
C ARG A 734 1.38 15.66 17.15
N ASN A 735 2.23 15.82 18.16
CA ASN A 735 2.81 17.10 18.57
C ASN A 735 3.96 17.59 17.67
N ILE A 736 4.49 16.72 16.80
CA ILE A 736 5.57 17.05 15.86
C ILE A 736 4.98 17.13 14.45
N GLN A 737 5.00 18.33 13.88
CA GLN A 737 4.67 18.54 12.48
C GLN A 737 5.96 18.61 11.64
N PRO A 738 6.17 17.67 10.71
CA PRO A 738 7.31 17.73 9.79
C PRO A 738 7.14 18.92 8.85
N THR A 739 8.18 19.74 8.73
CA THR A 739 8.27 20.76 7.68
C THR A 739 8.90 20.12 6.44
N ILE A 740 8.18 20.21 5.32
CA ILE A 740 8.51 19.54 4.07
C ILE A 740 9.12 20.58 3.12
N ALA A 741 10.30 20.29 2.57
CA ALA A 741 10.94 21.16 1.58
C ALA A 741 10.32 20.97 0.18
N ASP A 742 10.54 21.94 -0.71
CA ASP A 742 10.06 21.90 -2.09
C ASP A 742 10.49 20.58 -2.78
N GLY A 743 9.56 20.01 -3.56
CA GLY A 743 9.79 18.77 -4.29
C GLY A 743 9.41 17.48 -3.55
N ILE A 744 8.66 17.57 -2.46
CA ILE A 744 7.96 16.43 -1.85
C ILE A 744 6.45 16.71 -1.88
N GLU A 745 5.68 15.78 -2.43
CA GLU A 745 4.23 15.79 -2.48
C GLU A 745 3.65 14.94 -1.33
N ILE A 746 2.64 15.45 -0.63
CA ILE A 746 1.90 14.65 0.35
C ILE A 746 0.77 13.92 -0.40
N VAL A 747 0.86 12.61 -0.47
CA VAL A 747 -0.13 11.75 -1.13
C VAL A 747 -1.30 11.46 -0.19
N ASP A 748 -0.99 11.15 1.08
CA ASP A 748 -1.97 11.03 2.16
C ASP A 748 -1.42 11.66 3.44
N SER A 749 -2.23 12.49 4.09
CA SER A 749 -1.85 13.19 5.30
C SER A 749 -2.32 12.53 6.60
N CYS A 750 -3.13 11.46 6.51
CA CYS A 750 -3.83 10.89 7.66
C CYS A 750 -3.82 9.35 7.68
N ILE A 751 -2.63 8.74 7.68
CA ILE A 751 -2.50 7.29 7.83
C ILE A 751 -2.59 6.92 9.32
N PRO A 752 -3.52 6.02 9.71
CA PRO A 752 -3.66 5.58 11.10
C PRO A 752 -2.40 4.84 11.56
N SER A 753 -2.06 4.97 12.84
CA SER A 753 -0.92 4.28 13.46
C SER A 753 -1.42 3.35 14.57
N SER A 754 -0.84 2.16 14.66
CA SER A 754 -0.99 1.26 15.82
C SER A 754 -0.39 1.87 17.11
N MET A 755 0.57 2.80 16.97
CA MET A 755 1.16 3.52 18.10
C MET A 755 0.26 4.68 18.54
N LYS A 756 -0.18 4.63 19.80
CA LYS A 756 -1.06 5.66 20.37
C LYS A 756 -0.41 7.05 20.33
N GLY A 757 -1.09 8.02 19.75
CA GLY A 757 -0.63 9.42 19.68
C GLY A 757 0.29 9.74 18.49
N TRP A 758 0.49 8.79 17.58
CA TRP A 758 1.25 8.97 16.35
C TRP A 758 0.30 9.18 15.16
N LEU A 759 0.83 9.77 14.08
CA LEU A 759 0.14 10.03 12.82
C LEU A 759 1.08 9.71 11.65
N GLY A 760 0.60 8.92 10.70
CA GLY A 760 1.32 8.60 9.47
C GLY A 760 0.99 9.58 8.36
N ARG A 761 1.96 9.86 7.51
CA ARG A 761 1.80 10.63 6.26
C ARG A 761 2.51 9.89 5.14
N GLN A 762 1.80 9.64 4.05
CA GLN A 762 2.40 9.15 2.81
C GLN A 762 2.90 10.33 2.00
N MET A 763 4.17 10.29 1.66
CA MET A 763 4.85 11.34 0.94
C MET A 763 5.52 10.72 -0.28
N ARG A 764 5.57 11.48 -1.38
CA ARG A 764 6.26 11.12 -2.62
C ARG A 764 7.29 12.18 -2.97
N LEU A 765 8.49 11.75 -3.32
CA LEU A 765 9.56 12.63 -3.76
C LEU A 765 9.40 12.91 -5.26
N THR A 766 9.19 14.18 -5.62
CA THR A 766 8.93 14.62 -7.02
C THR A 766 10.16 15.24 -7.70
N VAL A 767 11.25 15.40 -6.96
CA VAL A 767 12.54 15.91 -7.44
C VAL A 767 13.69 14.98 -7.03
N PRO A 768 14.85 14.98 -7.69
CA PRO A 768 15.94 14.03 -7.38
C PRO A 768 16.44 14.06 -5.93
N ILE A 769 16.35 15.22 -5.26
CA ILE A 769 16.74 15.37 -3.86
C ILE A 769 15.87 16.42 -3.17
N SER A 770 15.39 16.12 -1.97
CA SER A 770 14.67 17.06 -1.11
C SER A 770 14.92 16.69 0.36
N SER A 771 14.18 17.29 1.29
CA SER A 771 14.39 17.06 2.72
C SER A 771 13.12 17.21 3.55
N ILE A 772 13.03 16.41 4.61
CA ILE A 772 12.01 16.51 5.65
C ILE A 772 12.69 17.01 6.92
N THR A 773 12.17 18.08 7.51
CA THR A 773 12.70 18.63 8.76
C THR A 773 11.74 18.36 9.91
N LEU A 774 12.24 17.74 10.97
CA LEU A 774 11.50 17.49 12.20
C LEU A 774 11.92 18.49 13.27
N THR A 775 10.98 19.29 13.79
CA THR A 775 11.26 20.24 14.86
C THR A 775 10.73 19.71 16.19
N LEU A 776 11.63 19.47 17.14
CA LEU A 776 11.29 19.00 18.48
C LEU A 776 10.71 20.14 19.32
N SER A 777 9.48 19.99 19.82
CA SER A 777 8.77 21.03 20.58
C SER A 777 9.43 21.39 21.92
N GLU A 778 10.19 20.46 22.53
CA GLU A 778 10.80 20.64 23.85
C GLU A 778 12.17 21.32 23.81
N THR A 779 12.94 21.13 22.73
CA THR A 779 14.32 21.61 22.61
C THR A 779 14.54 22.63 21.50
N ASN A 780 13.54 22.86 20.62
CA ASN A 780 13.66 23.63 19.38
C ASN A 780 14.81 23.17 18.46
N GLN A 781 15.30 21.95 18.65
CA GLN A 781 16.28 21.36 17.75
C GLN A 781 15.57 20.79 16.53
N SER A 782 16.04 21.15 15.35
CA SER A 782 15.54 20.66 14.08
C SER A 782 16.48 19.59 13.53
N GLN A 783 15.92 18.41 13.27
CA GLN A 783 16.63 17.31 12.63
C GLN A 783 16.21 17.27 11.15
N VAL A 784 17.18 17.37 10.24
CA VAL A 784 16.93 17.33 8.79
C VAL A 784 17.20 15.92 8.29
N ILE A 785 16.19 15.32 7.67
CA ILE A 785 16.25 14.04 6.97
C ILE A 785 16.40 14.35 5.48
N THR A 786 17.54 13.99 4.91
CA THR A 786 17.77 14.16 3.46
C THR A 786 17.10 13.01 2.71
N TRP A 787 16.29 13.31 1.71
CA TRP A 787 15.63 12.30 0.89
C TRP A 787 16.11 12.42 -0.55
N GLN A 788 16.79 11.38 -1.02
CA GLN A 788 17.43 11.34 -2.32
C GLN A 788 17.00 10.08 -3.08
N LEU A 789 16.53 10.26 -4.32
CA LEU A 789 16.48 9.15 -5.27
C LEU A 789 17.91 8.78 -5.61
N VAL A 790 18.24 7.48 -5.59
CA VAL A 790 19.58 7.01 -5.98
C VAL A 790 19.96 7.68 -7.28
N ASP A 791 21.18 8.20 -7.29
CA ASP A 791 21.79 8.90 -8.41
C ASP A 791 21.48 8.14 -9.71
N ASN A 792 21.30 8.84 -10.83
CA ASN A 792 20.93 8.27 -12.14
C ASN A 792 22.00 7.29 -12.73
N SER A 793 22.85 6.70 -11.89
CA SER A 793 24.12 6.03 -12.14
C SER A 793 24.21 4.61 -11.54
N GLU A 794 23.20 4.11 -10.81
CA GLU A 794 23.16 2.72 -10.29
C GLU A 794 21.94 1.94 -10.80
N PRO A 795 22.10 0.65 -11.12
CA PRO A 795 21.00 -0.17 -11.64
C PRO A 795 20.02 -0.65 -10.56
N VAL A 796 18.78 -0.93 -10.96
CA VAL A 796 17.67 -1.33 -10.07
C VAL A 796 16.83 -2.46 -10.67
N LEU A 797 16.25 -3.32 -9.82
CA LEU A 797 15.24 -4.30 -10.24
C LEU A 797 13.83 -3.74 -10.10
N THR A 798 13.14 -3.58 -11.20
CA THR A 798 11.73 -3.13 -11.25
C THR A 798 10.83 -4.23 -11.79
N GLY A 799 9.54 -4.18 -11.48
CA GLY A 799 8.57 -5.19 -11.91
C GLY A 799 7.34 -5.14 -11.02
N LEU A 800 6.29 -5.88 -11.40
CA LEU A 800 5.07 -5.95 -10.60
C LEU A 800 5.35 -6.64 -9.26
N ARG A 801 5.38 -5.87 -8.18
CA ARG A 801 5.59 -6.37 -6.82
C ARG A 801 4.26 -6.55 -6.09
N LEU A 802 4.21 -7.51 -5.18
CA LEU A 802 3.12 -7.58 -4.20
C LEU A 802 3.28 -6.44 -3.19
N LYS A 803 2.24 -5.59 -3.07
CA LYS A 803 2.17 -4.54 -2.04
C LYS A 803 2.35 -5.18 -0.66
N GLY A 804 3.26 -4.65 0.14
CA GLY A 804 3.55 -5.15 1.50
C GLY A 804 4.59 -6.26 1.60
N LYS A 805 5.21 -6.67 0.48
CA LYS A 805 6.29 -7.66 0.51
C LYS A 805 7.48 -7.25 -0.37
N LYS A 806 8.64 -7.05 0.25
CA LYS A 806 9.87 -6.75 -0.49
C LYS A 806 10.32 -7.95 -1.30
N SER A 807 10.75 -7.67 -2.52
CA SER A 807 11.32 -8.66 -3.43
C SER A 807 10.39 -9.84 -3.76
N ILE A 808 9.07 -9.72 -3.59
CA ILE A 808 8.13 -10.70 -4.15
C ILE A 808 7.46 -10.08 -5.36
N TYR A 809 7.74 -10.65 -6.51
CA TYR A 809 7.23 -10.21 -7.78
C TYR A 809 6.18 -11.17 -8.32
N LEU A 810 5.13 -10.62 -8.91
CA LEU A 810 4.08 -11.38 -9.61
C LEU A 810 4.57 -11.93 -10.95
N GLU A 811 5.59 -11.30 -11.51
CA GLU A 811 6.27 -11.71 -12.73
C GLU A 811 7.79 -11.58 -12.54
N PRO A 812 8.62 -12.27 -13.34
CA PRO A 812 10.06 -12.06 -13.30
C PRO A 812 10.42 -10.57 -13.47
N PRO A 813 11.16 -9.96 -12.53
CA PRO A 813 11.48 -8.55 -12.61
C PRO A 813 12.40 -8.21 -13.79
N THR A 814 12.48 -6.94 -14.12
CA THR A 814 13.38 -6.40 -15.13
C THR A 814 14.52 -5.66 -14.43
N PHE A 815 15.75 -5.98 -14.81
CA PHE A 815 16.94 -5.26 -14.36
C PHE A 815 17.15 -4.04 -15.24
N TRP A 816 17.09 -2.85 -14.64
CA TRP A 816 17.30 -1.59 -15.31
C TRP A 816 18.70 -1.08 -15.02
N TYR A 817 19.45 -0.75 -16.08
CA TYR A 817 20.79 -0.21 -15.96
C TYR A 817 20.86 1.23 -16.50
N PRO A 818 21.71 2.08 -15.90
CA PRO A 818 21.79 3.50 -16.23
C PRO A 818 22.40 3.75 -17.62
N PRO A 819 22.28 4.96 -18.19
CA PRO A 819 22.88 5.32 -19.47
C PRO A 819 24.37 4.95 -19.57
N ILE A 820 24.76 4.25 -20.64
CA ILE A 820 26.16 3.87 -20.90
C ILE A 820 26.65 4.48 -22.22
N ASN A 821 27.89 4.98 -22.21
CA ASN A 821 28.50 5.65 -23.37
C ASN A 821 29.29 4.72 -24.29
N ARG A 822 29.43 3.43 -23.91
CA ARG A 822 30.18 2.40 -24.62
C ARG A 822 29.47 1.06 -24.46
N VAL A 823 29.72 0.13 -25.38
CA VAL A 823 29.22 -1.25 -25.28
C VAL A 823 29.76 -1.86 -23.99
N LEU A 824 28.88 -2.49 -23.21
CA LEU A 824 29.22 -3.11 -21.92
C LEU A 824 28.78 -4.58 -21.94
N ALA A 825 29.71 -5.49 -21.68
CA ALA A 825 29.43 -6.93 -21.60
C ALA A 825 29.04 -7.32 -20.16
N LEU A 826 27.75 -7.27 -19.85
CA LEU A 826 27.22 -7.56 -18.51
C LEU A 826 27.12 -9.07 -18.30
N ASN A 827 27.85 -9.62 -17.34
CA ASN A 827 27.65 -11.01 -16.93
C ASN A 827 26.38 -11.11 -16.09
N VAL A 828 25.57 -12.13 -16.36
CA VAL A 828 24.30 -12.40 -15.66
C VAL A 828 24.30 -13.84 -15.17
N LEU A 829 24.06 -14.01 -13.88
CA LEU A 829 23.90 -15.30 -13.22
C LEU A 829 22.57 -15.30 -12.47
N ILE A 830 21.72 -16.29 -12.73
CA ILE A 830 20.46 -16.46 -12.04
C ILE A 830 20.45 -17.84 -11.40
N GLU A 831 20.21 -17.88 -10.10
CA GLU A 831 20.14 -19.12 -9.32
C GLU A 831 18.75 -19.29 -8.72
N SER A 832 18.22 -20.51 -8.73
CA SER A 832 16.99 -20.88 -8.01
C SER A 832 17.37 -21.44 -6.65
N PHE A 833 16.86 -20.84 -5.58
CA PHE A 833 17.06 -21.29 -4.21
C PHE A 833 16.27 -22.57 -3.93
N ASP A 834 15.03 -22.66 -4.42
CA ASP A 834 14.17 -23.83 -4.23
C ASP A 834 14.78 -25.11 -4.81
N LYS A 835 15.38 -24.99 -6.00
CA LYS A 835 16.00 -26.10 -6.71
C LYS A 835 17.51 -26.22 -6.46
N ARG A 836 18.12 -25.22 -5.83
CA ARG A 836 19.58 -25.07 -5.62
C ARG A 836 20.42 -25.19 -6.91
N VAL A 837 19.88 -24.78 -8.04
CA VAL A 837 20.54 -24.85 -9.37
C VAL A 837 20.71 -23.48 -10.01
N ILE A 838 21.74 -23.34 -10.83
CA ILE A 838 21.87 -22.18 -11.73
C ILE A 838 20.85 -22.35 -12.85
N VAL A 839 19.97 -21.35 -12.98
CA VAL A 839 18.92 -21.27 -14.01
C VAL A 839 19.49 -20.66 -15.28
N ALA A 840 20.37 -19.66 -15.15
CA ALA A 840 21.02 -19.04 -16.29
C ALA A 840 22.44 -18.53 -15.96
N ARG A 841 23.31 -18.64 -16.95
CA ARG A 841 24.62 -17.99 -17.01
C ARG A 841 24.79 -17.41 -18.43
N SER A 842 24.76 -16.09 -18.55
CA SER A 842 24.81 -15.38 -19.83
C SER A 842 25.73 -14.16 -19.76
N VAL A 843 26.16 -13.68 -20.92
CA VAL A 843 26.84 -12.39 -21.08
C VAL A 843 26.00 -11.53 -22.02
N GLU A 844 25.37 -10.49 -21.48
CA GLU A 844 24.52 -9.56 -22.21
C GLU A 844 25.34 -8.37 -22.71
N ASN A 845 25.35 -8.14 -24.04
CA ASN A 845 26.04 -7.00 -24.63
C ASN A 845 25.11 -5.78 -24.66
N LEU A 846 25.26 -4.92 -23.66
CA LEU A 846 24.51 -3.69 -23.51
C LEU A 846 25.04 -2.62 -24.46
N SER A 847 24.19 -2.11 -25.35
CA SER A 847 24.57 -1.09 -26.32
C SER A 847 24.62 0.31 -25.69
N PRO A 848 25.47 1.22 -26.21
CA PRO A 848 25.50 2.61 -25.79
C PRO A 848 24.11 3.25 -25.89
N SER A 849 23.63 3.81 -24.80
CA SER A 849 22.31 4.45 -24.73
C SER A 849 22.39 5.66 -23.80
N PRO A 850 21.87 6.84 -24.24
CA PRO A 850 21.71 8.00 -23.38
C PRO A 850 20.53 7.86 -22.41
N ARG A 851 19.77 6.75 -22.50
CA ARG A 851 18.63 6.41 -21.63
C ARG A 851 18.93 5.13 -20.87
N TRP A 852 18.24 4.95 -19.74
CA TRP A 852 18.21 3.68 -19.04
C TRP A 852 17.75 2.57 -19.98
N ALA A 853 18.32 1.39 -19.82
CA ALA A 853 17.97 0.23 -20.62
C ALA A 853 17.73 -0.99 -19.75
N ALA A 854 16.93 -1.90 -20.28
CA ALA A 854 16.32 -2.99 -19.55
C ALA A 854 16.91 -4.34 -19.97
N VAL A 855 17.18 -5.18 -18.99
CA VAL A 855 17.49 -6.61 -19.15
C VAL A 855 16.36 -7.38 -18.49
N HIS A 856 15.48 -7.98 -19.30
CA HIS A 856 14.30 -8.67 -18.80
C HIS A 856 14.68 -10.06 -18.27
N LEU A 857 14.43 -10.34 -16.98
CA LEU A 857 14.77 -11.64 -16.39
C LEU A 857 13.82 -12.77 -16.81
N ASN A 858 12.67 -12.43 -17.38
CA ASN A 858 11.69 -13.39 -17.91
C ASN A 858 12.27 -14.29 -19.02
N GLN A 859 13.37 -13.89 -19.67
CA GLN A 859 14.04 -14.73 -20.66
C GLN A 859 14.71 -15.97 -20.05
N TRP A 860 14.93 -15.97 -18.72
CA TRP A 860 15.54 -17.08 -17.99
C TRP A 860 14.62 -17.67 -16.92
N ILE A 861 13.78 -16.85 -16.29
CA ILE A 861 12.89 -17.28 -15.20
C ILE A 861 11.50 -17.53 -15.77
N ASN A 862 11.12 -18.81 -15.89
CA ASN A 862 9.85 -19.24 -16.47
C ASN A 862 8.88 -19.88 -15.46
N GLU A 863 9.31 -20.05 -14.22
CA GLU A 863 8.55 -20.72 -13.17
C GLU A 863 8.50 -19.85 -11.91
N PRO A 864 7.46 -20.03 -11.07
CA PRO A 864 7.46 -19.45 -9.74
C PRO A 864 8.55 -20.07 -8.87
N GLY A 865 9.12 -19.26 -7.97
CA GLY A 865 10.10 -19.72 -7.00
C GLY A 865 10.97 -18.59 -6.44
N HIS A 866 11.89 -18.94 -5.56
CA HIS A 866 12.88 -18.04 -4.99
C HIS A 866 14.15 -18.04 -5.86
N TYR A 867 14.60 -16.85 -6.21
CA TYR A 867 15.71 -16.62 -7.11
C TYR A 867 16.70 -15.61 -6.53
N GLU A 868 17.96 -15.74 -6.93
CA GLU A 868 18.96 -14.69 -6.82
C GLU A 868 19.50 -14.36 -8.20
N ALA A 869 19.42 -13.09 -8.59
CA ALA A 869 20.04 -12.59 -9.81
C ALA A 869 21.29 -11.77 -9.45
N ARG A 870 22.43 -12.18 -9.99
CA ARG A 870 23.71 -11.51 -9.84
C ARG A 870 24.17 -10.97 -11.19
N PHE A 871 24.57 -9.71 -11.19
CA PHE A 871 25.00 -8.98 -12.38
C PHE A 871 26.38 -8.38 -12.12
N TRP A 872 27.32 -8.51 -13.06
CA TRP A 872 28.62 -7.87 -12.88
C TRP A 872 29.34 -7.55 -14.18
N PHE A 873 30.09 -6.46 -14.15
CA PHE A 873 31.00 -6.04 -15.21
C PHE A 873 32.20 -5.33 -14.61
N ALA A 874 33.40 -5.80 -14.95
CA ALA A 874 34.66 -5.31 -14.40
C ALA A 874 34.64 -5.28 -12.86
N GLN A 875 34.64 -4.10 -12.24
CA GLN A 875 34.61 -3.93 -10.79
C GLN A 875 33.18 -3.84 -10.22
N LYS A 876 32.19 -3.47 -11.04
CA LYS A 876 30.81 -3.27 -10.60
C LYS A 876 30.08 -4.61 -10.46
N ARG A 877 29.41 -4.80 -9.33
CA ARG A 877 28.69 -6.02 -8.96
C ARG A 877 27.37 -5.67 -8.30
N TRP A 878 26.33 -6.42 -8.64
CA TRP A 878 25.00 -6.29 -8.07
C TRP A 878 24.42 -7.68 -7.80
N SER A 879 23.82 -7.88 -6.62
CA SER A 879 23.13 -9.12 -6.26
C SER A 879 21.75 -8.78 -5.70
N TYR A 880 20.73 -9.48 -6.18
CA TYR A 880 19.35 -9.29 -5.73
C TYR A 880 18.68 -10.63 -5.50
N GLN A 881 18.14 -10.83 -4.30
CA GLN A 881 17.33 -11.98 -3.95
C GLN A 881 15.85 -11.61 -4.02
N PHE A 882 15.04 -12.43 -4.69
CA PHE A 882 13.61 -12.20 -4.89
C PHE A 882 12.81 -13.48 -5.15
N GLU A 883 11.53 -13.46 -4.81
CA GLU A 883 10.55 -14.49 -5.12
C GLU A 883 9.73 -14.09 -6.35
N VAL A 884 9.41 -15.05 -7.22
CA VAL A 884 8.48 -14.89 -8.34
C VAL A 884 7.27 -15.79 -8.11
N ARG A 885 6.05 -15.25 -8.18
CA ARG A 885 4.78 -16.02 -8.07
C ARG A 885 3.98 -15.96 -9.37
N SER A 886 4.14 -16.93 -10.28
CA SER A 886 3.32 -17.04 -11.50
C SER A 886 1.85 -17.40 -11.18
N ARG A 887 0.81 -17.06 -11.96
CA ARG A 887 0.69 -16.41 -13.26
C ARG A 887 -0.36 -15.29 -13.16
N TYR A 888 0.03 -14.03 -13.14
CA TYR A 888 -0.90 -12.93 -13.42
C TYR A 888 -0.62 -12.40 -14.82
N GLN A 889 -1.34 -12.92 -15.81
CA GLN A 889 -1.56 -12.16 -17.03
C GLN A 889 -2.76 -11.28 -16.73
N ILE A 890 -2.58 -9.95 -16.77
CA ILE A 890 -3.71 -9.03 -16.87
C ILE A 890 -4.31 -9.30 -18.25
N LEU A 891 -5.26 -10.23 -18.29
CA LEU A 891 -6.23 -10.32 -19.38
C LEU A 891 -6.90 -8.95 -19.47
N GLU A 892 -7.01 -8.46 -20.70
CA GLU A 892 -7.58 -7.18 -21.10
C GLU A 892 -8.64 -6.66 -20.12
N ASN A 893 -8.44 -5.41 -19.70
CA ASN A 893 -9.32 -4.63 -18.85
C ASN A 893 -10.79 -4.86 -19.24
N PRO A 894 -11.58 -5.67 -18.49
CA PRO A 894 -13.01 -5.75 -18.76
C PRO A 894 -13.55 -4.39 -18.37
N GLY A 895 -13.97 -3.60 -19.36
CA GLY A 895 -14.43 -2.23 -19.15
C GLY A 895 -15.29 -2.12 -17.89
N LEU A 896 -14.89 -1.24 -16.98
CA LEU A 896 -15.50 -1.04 -15.67
C LEU A 896 -17.02 -0.88 -15.80
N LYS A 897 -17.77 -1.74 -15.11
CA LYS A 897 -19.23 -1.58 -14.94
C LYS A 897 -19.51 -0.29 -14.17
N ARG A 898 -20.58 0.39 -14.57
CA ARG A 898 -21.08 1.60 -13.91
C ARG A 898 -21.58 1.23 -12.52
N SER A 899 -20.97 1.77 -11.47
CA SER A 899 -21.33 1.46 -10.08
C SER A 899 -22.79 1.78 -9.80
N ARG A 900 -23.48 0.89 -9.07
CA ARG A 900 -24.84 1.13 -8.58
C ARG A 900 -24.77 1.81 -7.23
N ILE A 901 -25.52 2.89 -7.05
CA ILE A 901 -25.49 3.68 -5.82
C ILE A 901 -26.84 3.51 -5.13
N ARG A 902 -26.85 3.08 -3.88
CA ARG A 902 -28.05 2.97 -3.04
C ARG A 902 -27.97 3.94 -1.87
N ASN A 903 -29.12 4.49 -1.50
CA ASN A 903 -29.27 5.26 -0.27
C ASN A 903 -29.59 4.34 0.93
N HIS A 904 -29.75 4.93 2.12
CA HIS A 904 -30.09 4.23 3.36
C HIS A 904 -31.41 3.42 3.33
N LEU A 905 -32.28 3.64 2.32
CA LEU A 905 -33.53 2.91 2.10
C LEU A 905 -33.37 1.73 1.12
N GLY A 906 -32.15 1.48 0.61
CA GLY A 906 -31.85 0.43 -0.37
C GLY A 906 -32.30 0.74 -1.80
N ILE A 907 -32.75 1.98 -2.05
CA ILE A 907 -33.26 2.41 -3.36
C ILE A 907 -32.09 2.85 -4.23
N GLU A 908 -32.00 2.28 -5.43
CA GLU A 908 -31.01 2.64 -6.43
C GLU A 908 -31.21 4.09 -6.92
N GLN A 909 -30.14 4.88 -6.83
CA GLN A 909 -30.09 6.28 -7.21
C GLN A 909 -29.51 6.39 -8.61
N THR A 910 -30.39 6.54 -9.60
CA THR A 910 -29.98 6.67 -11.01
C THR A 910 -29.60 8.09 -11.40
N ASN A 911 -29.97 9.10 -10.58
CA ASN A 911 -29.74 10.52 -10.82
C ASN A 911 -28.80 11.10 -9.78
N LEU A 912 -27.52 11.20 -10.12
CA LEU A 912 -26.53 11.92 -9.31
C LEU A 912 -26.45 13.40 -9.74
N PRO A 913 -26.26 14.34 -8.79
CA PRO A 913 -26.06 14.13 -7.35
C PRO A 913 -27.36 13.96 -6.55
N ILE A 914 -27.28 13.23 -5.43
CA ILE A 914 -28.35 13.13 -4.43
C ILE A 914 -28.45 14.48 -3.69
N LYS A 915 -29.61 15.13 -3.75
CA LYS A 915 -29.82 16.45 -3.15
C LYS A 915 -30.40 16.36 -1.73
N GLN A 916 -29.80 17.07 -0.78
CA GLN A 916 -30.22 17.06 0.63
C GLN A 916 -30.58 18.45 1.13
N ASP A 917 -31.80 18.60 1.66
CA ASP A 917 -32.36 19.93 1.96
C ASP A 917 -31.84 20.58 3.25
N THR A 918 -31.28 19.79 4.18
CA THR A 918 -30.75 20.29 5.46
C THR A 918 -29.39 19.68 5.80
N VAL A 919 -28.61 20.39 6.63
CA VAL A 919 -27.28 19.94 7.08
C VAL A 919 -27.40 18.63 7.85
N GLU A 920 -28.44 18.48 8.68
CA GLU A 920 -28.67 17.27 9.48
C GLU A 920 -28.99 16.06 8.58
N LYS A 921 -29.75 16.27 7.51
CA LYS A 921 -30.04 15.21 6.53
C LYS A 921 -28.82 14.84 5.70
N PHE A 922 -27.99 15.82 5.33
CA PHE A 922 -26.73 15.56 4.64
C PHE A 922 -25.80 14.64 5.47
N TRP A 923 -25.63 14.94 6.75
CA TRP A 923 -24.77 14.14 7.64
C TRP A 923 -25.39 12.82 8.09
N ALA A 924 -26.71 12.71 8.12
CA ALA A 924 -27.41 11.47 8.46
C ALA A 924 -27.45 10.44 7.31
N GLU A 925 -27.01 10.82 6.10
CA GLU A 925 -27.09 9.96 4.93
C GLU A 925 -26.10 8.80 5.00
N VAL A 926 -26.53 7.63 4.51
CA VAL A 926 -25.70 6.43 4.35
C VAL A 926 -25.78 6.02 2.89
N ILE A 927 -24.62 5.92 2.25
CA ILE A 927 -24.54 5.58 0.84
C ILE A 927 -23.80 4.26 0.68
N GLN A 928 -24.38 3.37 -0.13
CA GLN A 928 -23.77 2.12 -0.52
C GLN A 928 -23.46 2.15 -2.02
N ILE A 929 -22.21 1.93 -2.37
CA ILE A 929 -21.72 1.83 -3.75
C ILE A 929 -21.47 0.35 -4.02
N GLU A 930 -22.19 -0.21 -4.98
CA GLU A 930 -22.12 -1.62 -5.40
C GLU A 930 -21.49 -1.72 -6.80
N GLU A 931 -21.03 -2.92 -7.17
CA GLU A 931 -20.32 -3.21 -8.42
C GLU A 931 -18.95 -2.51 -8.53
N LEU A 932 -18.28 -2.29 -7.40
CA LEU A 932 -16.85 -2.01 -7.36
C LEU A 932 -16.06 -3.31 -7.55
N TRP A 933 -14.78 -3.20 -7.89
CA TRP A 933 -13.89 -4.36 -7.81
C TRP A 933 -13.75 -4.78 -6.33
N PRO A 934 -13.56 -6.08 -6.05
CA PRO A 934 -13.17 -6.51 -4.72
C PRO A 934 -11.95 -5.71 -4.25
N LEU A 935 -12.04 -5.10 -3.07
CA LEU A 935 -10.96 -4.30 -2.50
C LEU A 935 -10.59 -3.03 -3.29
N GLU A 936 -11.49 -2.53 -4.17
CA GLU A 936 -11.27 -1.27 -4.90
C GLU A 936 -11.21 -0.08 -3.94
N GLU A 937 -10.17 0.74 -4.06
CA GLU A 937 -10.05 2.01 -3.33
C GLU A 937 -10.84 3.12 -4.07
N VAL A 938 -11.72 3.80 -3.33
CA VAL A 938 -12.51 4.93 -3.81
C VAL A 938 -12.16 6.17 -2.98
N ILE A 939 -11.82 7.26 -3.66
CA ILE A 939 -11.48 8.54 -3.05
C ILE A 939 -12.75 9.40 -2.97
N PHE A 940 -13.16 9.78 -1.77
CA PHE A 940 -14.21 10.75 -1.55
C PHE A 940 -13.61 12.14 -1.38
N PHE A 941 -14.25 13.16 -1.94
CA PHE A 941 -13.90 14.54 -1.63
C PHE A 941 -15.07 15.25 -0.97
N LEU A 942 -14.89 15.62 0.30
CA LEU A 942 -15.85 16.45 1.00
C LEU A 942 -15.43 17.91 0.84
N SER A 943 -16.39 18.75 0.45
CA SER A 943 -16.18 20.19 0.31
C SER A 943 -17.20 20.96 1.13
N ASN A 944 -16.73 21.90 1.93
CA ASN A 944 -17.50 23.09 2.32
C ASN A 944 -17.08 24.23 1.37
N LYS A 945 -17.84 25.31 1.24
CA LYS A 945 -17.58 26.36 0.22
C LYS A 945 -16.15 26.93 0.19
N ASN A 946 -15.36 26.74 1.26
CA ASN A 946 -14.03 27.31 1.44
C ASN A 946 -12.90 26.26 1.38
N GLU A 947 -13.17 25.02 1.80
CA GLU A 947 -12.18 23.96 1.98
C GLU A 947 -12.68 22.65 1.37
N LYS A 948 -11.76 21.91 0.75
CA LYS A 948 -12.00 20.58 0.17
C LYS A 948 -10.98 19.61 0.77
N ILE A 949 -11.48 18.50 1.30
CA ILE A 949 -10.67 17.41 1.86
C ILE A 949 -10.90 16.13 1.07
N SER A 950 -9.90 15.25 1.03
CA SER A 950 -10.02 13.92 0.44
C SER A 950 -10.00 12.84 1.53
N TYR A 951 -10.77 11.79 1.34
CA TYR A 951 -10.87 10.66 2.26
C TYR A 951 -11.03 9.37 1.46
N GLN A 952 -10.18 8.37 1.70
CA GLN A 952 -10.18 7.12 0.94
C GLN A 952 -10.85 6.00 1.72
N LEU A 953 -11.66 5.18 1.04
CA LEU A 953 -12.22 3.96 1.58
C LEU A 953 -12.10 2.82 0.58
N GLN A 954 -11.96 1.61 1.10
CA GLN A 954 -11.83 0.40 0.32
C GLN A 954 -13.15 -0.39 0.30
N ALA A 955 -13.56 -0.87 -0.87
CA ALA A 955 -14.68 -1.78 -1.01
C ALA A 955 -14.36 -3.14 -0.34
N ASP A 956 -15.38 -3.86 0.09
CA ASP A 956 -15.21 -5.20 0.63
C ASP A 956 -14.85 -6.24 -0.46
N THR A 957 -14.69 -7.50 -0.04
CA THR A 957 -14.39 -8.63 -0.95
C THR A 957 -15.49 -8.92 -1.98
N LEU A 958 -16.69 -8.35 -1.79
CA LEU A 958 -17.83 -8.46 -2.70
C LEU A 958 -17.97 -7.25 -3.63
N GLY A 959 -17.06 -6.26 -3.52
CA GLY A 959 -17.12 -5.04 -4.34
C GLY A 959 -18.21 -4.08 -3.87
N ILE A 960 -18.51 -4.08 -2.57
CA ILE A 960 -19.50 -3.22 -1.94
C ILE A 960 -18.78 -2.26 -0.98
N LEU A 961 -19.10 -0.98 -1.06
CA LEU A 961 -18.57 0.06 -0.19
C LEU A 961 -19.70 0.85 0.43
N ALA A 962 -19.84 0.81 1.75
CA ALA A 962 -20.81 1.61 2.49
C ALA A 962 -20.12 2.76 3.25
N ILE A 963 -20.61 3.98 3.06
CA ILE A 963 -20.13 5.17 3.76
C ILE A 963 -21.25 5.83 4.56
N HIS A 964 -21.00 6.01 5.86
CA HIS A 964 -21.79 6.89 6.72
C HIS A 964 -21.19 8.29 6.63
N VAL A 965 -21.94 9.25 6.07
CA VAL A 965 -21.42 10.61 5.84
C VAL A 965 -21.05 11.29 7.15
N SER A 966 -21.72 10.93 8.26
CA SER A 966 -21.41 11.39 9.62
C SER A 966 -19.96 11.13 10.07
N VAL A 967 -19.29 10.09 9.54
CA VAL A 967 -17.88 9.79 9.86
C VAL A 967 -16.95 10.93 9.40
N LEU A 968 -17.36 11.68 8.38
CA LEU A 968 -16.59 12.78 7.82
C LEU A 968 -16.91 14.13 8.49
N HIS A 969 -17.82 14.17 9.47
CA HIS A 969 -18.30 15.41 10.09
C HIS A 969 -17.18 16.21 10.76
N ASP A 970 -16.24 15.53 11.41
CA ASP A 970 -15.17 16.20 12.17
C ASP A 970 -13.98 16.63 11.30
N LEU A 971 -14.01 16.32 9.99
CA LEU A 971 -12.91 16.57 9.08
C LEU A 971 -12.94 17.98 8.45
N LEU A 972 -14.08 18.69 8.51
CA LEU A 972 -14.22 20.06 8.04
C LEU A 972 -14.86 20.95 9.12
N PRO A 973 -14.51 22.25 9.18
CA PRO A 973 -15.20 23.19 10.06
C PRO A 973 -16.69 23.36 9.65
N PRO A 974 -17.58 23.64 10.61
CA PRO A 974 -19.01 23.77 10.38
C PRO A 974 -19.35 24.87 9.36
N SER A 975 -20.18 24.54 8.37
CA SER A 975 -20.59 25.40 7.26
C SER A 975 -22.07 25.22 6.89
N ASP A 976 -22.63 26.18 6.18
CA ASP A 976 -24.04 26.19 5.73
C ASP A 976 -24.26 25.38 4.44
N TRP A 977 -23.20 24.76 3.89
CA TRP A 977 -23.26 24.01 2.65
C TRP A 977 -22.14 22.97 2.59
N TYR A 978 -22.51 21.76 2.17
CA TYR A 978 -21.58 20.67 1.93
C TYR A 978 -21.89 19.95 0.62
N ALA A 979 -20.85 19.40 0.02
CA ALA A 979 -20.99 18.44 -1.06
C ALA A 979 -19.95 17.33 -0.91
N LEU A 980 -20.31 16.13 -1.35
CA LEU A 980 -19.46 14.95 -1.37
C LEU A 980 -19.30 14.48 -2.81
N ASP A 981 -18.06 14.42 -3.28
CA ASP A 981 -17.66 13.75 -4.50
C ASP A 981 -17.14 12.36 -4.19
N TYR A 982 -17.19 11.46 -5.17
CA TYR A 982 -16.44 10.21 -5.14
C TYR A 982 -15.68 10.03 -6.47
N GLN A 983 -14.52 9.41 -6.40
CA GLN A 983 -13.62 9.19 -7.51
C GLN A 983 -13.07 7.76 -7.42
N ARG A 984 -13.28 7.00 -8.49
CA ARG A 984 -12.62 5.72 -8.70
C ARG A 984 -11.27 5.97 -9.38
N LEU A 985 -10.29 5.11 -9.12
CA LEU A 985 -8.95 5.26 -9.68
C LEU A 985 -8.99 5.37 -11.22
N GLY A 986 -8.45 6.48 -11.77
CA GLY A 986 -8.42 6.73 -13.22
C GLY A 986 -9.65 7.41 -13.83
N TYR A 987 -10.65 7.81 -13.03
CA TYR A 987 -11.84 8.55 -13.48
C TYR A 987 -11.87 9.97 -12.89
N GLU A 988 -12.65 10.87 -13.51
CA GLU A 988 -12.91 12.20 -12.95
C GLU A 988 -13.83 12.11 -11.72
N PRO A 989 -13.63 12.95 -10.68
CA PRO A 989 -14.51 13.00 -9.52
C PRO A 989 -15.97 13.29 -9.91
N GLN A 990 -16.89 12.46 -9.43
CA GLN A 990 -18.31 12.60 -9.68
C GLN A 990 -19.05 13.03 -8.40
N ARG A 991 -19.98 13.99 -8.54
CA ARG A 991 -20.80 14.48 -7.42
C ARG A 991 -21.75 13.39 -6.93
N LEU A 992 -21.59 12.99 -5.66
CA LEU A 992 -22.39 11.95 -5.01
C LEU A 992 -23.55 12.55 -4.21
N LEU A 993 -23.24 13.50 -3.31
CA LEU A 993 -24.19 14.26 -2.51
C LEU A 993 -23.94 15.75 -2.69
N GLU A 994 -25.01 16.52 -2.70
CA GLU A 994 -24.93 17.97 -2.75
C GLU A 994 -26.08 18.59 -1.95
N MET A 995 -25.75 19.54 -1.08
CA MET A 995 -26.78 20.43 -0.54
C MET A 995 -27.19 21.45 -1.62
N PRO A 996 -28.47 21.81 -1.75
CA PRO A 996 -28.87 22.82 -2.71
C PRO A 996 -28.17 24.14 -2.38
N THR A 997 -27.25 24.57 -3.24
CA THR A 997 -26.83 25.98 -3.26
C THR A 997 -28.10 26.80 -3.47
N SER A 998 -28.36 27.79 -2.61
CA SER A 998 -29.42 28.77 -2.85
C SER A 998 -29.09 29.56 -4.12
N ILE A 999 -29.40 28.99 -5.29
CA ILE A 999 -29.34 29.68 -6.56
C ILE A 999 -30.47 30.72 -6.48
N GLN A 1000 -30.10 31.98 -6.29
CA GLN A 1000 -31.01 33.10 -6.46
C GLN A 1000 -31.49 33.08 -7.92
N ASN A 1001 -32.67 32.52 -8.18
CA ASN A 1001 -33.39 32.73 -9.44
C ASN A 1001 -33.95 34.16 -9.44
N LEU A 1002 -33.03 35.13 -9.47
CA LEU A 1002 -33.33 36.54 -9.61
C LEU A 1002 -33.83 36.79 -11.03
N SER A 1003 -35.08 37.21 -11.16
CA SER A 1003 -35.63 37.67 -12.44
C SER A 1003 -36.19 39.09 -12.30
N TRP A 1004 -35.96 39.91 -13.32
CA TRP A 1004 -36.40 41.30 -13.34
C TRP A 1004 -37.03 41.67 -14.67
N VAL A 1005 -38.07 42.51 -14.60
CA VAL A 1005 -38.79 43.01 -15.78
C VAL A 1005 -38.88 44.52 -15.68
N TRP A 1006 -38.50 45.18 -16.77
CA TRP A 1006 -38.56 46.63 -16.93
C TRP A 1006 -39.96 47.09 -17.34
N ASP A 1007 -40.44 48.16 -16.73
CA ASP A 1007 -41.61 48.92 -17.11
C ASP A 1007 -41.20 50.42 -17.18
N LYS A 1008 -41.94 51.25 -17.91
CA LYS A 1008 -41.55 52.59 -18.40
C LYS A 1008 -40.75 53.45 -17.40
N GLN A 1009 -41.08 53.39 -16.10
CA GLN A 1009 -40.29 54.02 -15.02
C GLN A 1009 -40.04 53.13 -13.79
N ASN A 1010 -40.35 51.83 -13.87
CA ASN A 1010 -40.26 50.89 -12.75
C ASN A 1010 -39.45 49.65 -13.12
N ILE A 1011 -38.76 49.07 -12.14
CA ILE A 1011 -38.19 47.72 -12.25
C ILE A 1011 -38.89 46.79 -11.27
N GLY A 1012 -39.45 45.69 -11.80
CA GLY A 1012 -40.03 44.64 -10.97
C GLY A 1012 -39.04 43.51 -10.76
N ILE A 1013 -38.54 43.31 -9.54
CA ILE A 1013 -37.57 42.26 -9.19
C ILE A 1013 -38.26 41.16 -8.38
N THR A 1014 -37.96 39.90 -8.68
CA THR A 1014 -38.46 38.69 -7.98
C THR A 1014 -37.29 37.82 -7.54
N GLY A 1015 -37.47 37.03 -6.48
CA GLY A 1015 -36.43 36.13 -5.95
C GLY A 1015 -35.45 36.78 -4.97
N LEU A 1016 -35.83 37.92 -4.37
CA LEU A 1016 -35.06 38.58 -3.30
C LEU A 1016 -35.30 37.86 -1.96
N LEU A 1017 -34.24 37.73 -1.15
CA LEU A 1017 -34.34 37.04 0.15
C LEU A 1017 -35.01 37.93 1.20
N PRO A 1018 -35.95 37.39 2.00
CA PRO A 1018 -36.57 38.12 3.12
C PRO A 1018 -35.52 38.59 4.13
N ARG A 1019 -35.76 39.76 4.73
CA ARG A 1019 -34.91 40.39 5.76
C ARG A 1019 -33.48 40.80 5.35
N LYS A 1020 -33.11 40.67 4.08
CA LYS A 1020 -31.86 41.22 3.55
C LYS A 1020 -32.13 42.61 2.94
N LEU A 1021 -31.23 43.57 3.19
CA LEU A 1021 -31.31 44.90 2.61
C LEU A 1021 -30.64 44.91 1.24
N TYR A 1022 -31.32 45.53 0.27
CA TYR A 1022 -30.85 45.64 -1.10
C TYR A 1022 -30.98 47.08 -1.59
N SER A 1023 -30.08 47.48 -2.46
CA SER A 1023 -30.12 48.78 -3.14
C SER A 1023 -29.75 48.64 -4.61
N LEU A 1024 -30.28 49.55 -5.42
CA LEU A 1024 -29.91 49.68 -6.83
C LEU A 1024 -28.92 50.82 -6.99
N LEU A 1025 -27.79 50.53 -7.59
CA LEU A 1025 -26.76 51.50 -7.90
C LEU A 1025 -26.86 51.89 -9.38
N CYS A 1026 -27.19 53.14 -9.65
CA CYS A 1026 -27.55 53.65 -10.98
C CYS A 1026 -26.49 54.66 -11.47
N TRP A 1027 -25.63 54.25 -12.41
CA TRP A 1027 -24.57 55.12 -12.95
C TRP A 1027 -24.96 55.76 -14.29
N ASN A 1028 -24.97 57.10 -14.37
CA ASN A 1028 -25.41 57.85 -15.55
C ASN A 1028 -24.28 58.14 -16.55
N LEU A 1029 -24.40 57.62 -17.77
CA LEU A 1029 -23.43 57.82 -18.86
C LEU A 1029 -23.41 59.25 -19.41
N LEU A 1030 -24.50 60.02 -19.30
CA LEU A 1030 -24.53 61.43 -19.70
C LEU A 1030 -23.75 62.32 -18.72
N SER A 1031 -23.48 61.85 -17.50
CA SER A 1031 -22.70 62.53 -16.48
C SER A 1031 -21.74 61.55 -15.79
N PRO A 1032 -20.76 61.01 -16.54
CA PRO A 1032 -19.93 59.88 -16.09
C PRO A 1032 -19.06 60.21 -14.87
N ASP A 1033 -18.70 61.49 -14.69
CA ASP A 1033 -17.90 61.99 -13.58
C ASP A 1033 -18.67 62.06 -12.24
N ARG A 1034 -20.00 61.93 -12.26
CA ARG A 1034 -20.81 61.95 -11.04
C ARG A 1034 -20.87 60.55 -10.42
N GLN A 1035 -20.96 60.52 -9.08
CA GLN A 1035 -21.18 59.25 -8.39
C GLN A 1035 -22.55 58.66 -8.73
N PRO A 1036 -22.67 57.32 -8.80
CA PRO A 1036 -23.95 56.64 -9.04
C PRO A 1036 -25.01 57.02 -8.00
N GLU A 1037 -26.25 57.13 -8.44
CA GLU A 1037 -27.39 57.35 -7.55
C GLU A 1037 -27.85 56.01 -6.96
N GLU A 1038 -28.10 55.95 -5.65
CA GLU A 1038 -28.53 54.73 -4.96
C GLU A 1038 -30.04 54.78 -4.67
N VAL A 1039 -30.79 53.80 -5.17
CA VAL A 1039 -32.23 53.64 -4.92
C VAL A 1039 -32.44 52.47 -3.96
N GLN A 1040 -32.92 52.76 -2.76
CA GLN A 1040 -33.15 51.74 -1.72
C GLN A 1040 -34.37 50.87 -2.04
N ILE A 1041 -34.24 49.55 -1.86
CA ILE A 1041 -35.33 48.60 -2.09
C ILE A 1041 -36.06 48.35 -0.75
N PRO A 1042 -37.41 48.39 -0.72
CA PRO A 1042 -38.19 48.07 0.48
C PRO A 1042 -37.91 46.65 1.00
N LEU A 1043 -38.01 46.46 2.33
CA LEU A 1043 -37.74 45.17 2.97
C LEU A 1043 -38.72 44.08 2.49
N VAL A 1044 -38.16 43.01 1.91
CA VAL A 1044 -38.92 41.89 1.34
C VAL A 1044 -39.51 41.03 2.46
N LYS A 1045 -40.82 40.74 2.41
CA LYS A 1045 -41.49 39.91 3.41
C LYS A 1045 -41.54 38.43 3.01
N GLN A 1046 -41.64 38.11 1.71
CA GLN A 1046 -41.71 36.73 1.18
C GLN A 1046 -40.88 36.56 -0.10
N ILE A 1047 -40.30 35.38 -0.34
CA ILE A 1047 -39.31 35.10 -1.42
C ILE A 1047 -39.88 35.30 -2.84
N GLU A 1048 -41.19 35.06 -3.04
CA GLU A 1048 -41.84 35.13 -4.35
C GLU A 1048 -42.55 36.48 -4.63
N GLU A 1049 -42.41 37.46 -3.74
CA GLU A 1049 -43.05 38.77 -3.89
C GLU A 1049 -42.34 39.59 -4.99
N ARG A 1050 -43.07 39.97 -6.06
CA ARG A 1050 -42.56 40.91 -7.07
C ARG A 1050 -42.56 42.31 -6.49
N ILE A 1051 -41.39 42.87 -6.25
CA ILE A 1051 -41.24 44.23 -5.75
C ILE A 1051 -41.08 45.18 -6.93
N LEU A 1052 -42.04 46.09 -7.08
CA LEU A 1052 -41.98 47.20 -8.03
C LEU A 1052 -41.23 48.37 -7.41
N ILE A 1053 -40.11 48.74 -8.01
CA ILE A 1053 -39.24 49.83 -7.57
C ILE A 1053 -39.36 50.97 -8.57
N SER A 1054 -39.86 52.14 -8.12
CA SER A 1054 -39.89 53.35 -8.94
C SER A 1054 -38.53 54.01 -8.93
N LEU A 1055 -37.88 54.10 -10.09
CA LEU A 1055 -36.52 54.62 -10.19
C LEU A 1055 -36.46 56.14 -9.99
N ASN A 1056 -37.49 56.88 -10.42
CA ASN A 1056 -37.59 58.36 -10.31
C ASN A 1056 -36.30 59.12 -10.72
N LEU A 1057 -35.47 58.52 -11.59
CA LEU A 1057 -34.19 59.09 -12.00
C LEU A 1057 -34.40 60.23 -13.02
N PRO A 1058 -33.54 61.26 -13.02
CA PRO A 1058 -33.61 62.31 -14.03
C PRO A 1058 -33.29 61.78 -15.44
N ILE A 1059 -33.53 62.60 -16.47
CA ILE A 1059 -33.27 62.22 -17.88
C ILE A 1059 -31.80 61.79 -18.04
N GLY A 1060 -31.59 60.58 -18.54
CA GLY A 1060 -30.26 59.98 -18.62
C GLY A 1060 -30.23 58.57 -19.17
N VAL A 1061 -29.01 58.06 -19.35
CA VAL A 1061 -28.72 56.68 -19.76
C VAL A 1061 -27.96 56.02 -18.63
N TYR A 1062 -28.60 55.09 -17.93
CA TYR A 1062 -28.12 54.53 -16.67
C TYR A 1062 -27.71 53.07 -16.82
N HIS A 1063 -26.59 52.69 -16.22
CA HIS A 1063 -26.24 51.29 -15.96
C HIS A 1063 -26.63 50.96 -14.52
N ILE A 1064 -27.43 49.91 -14.34
CA ILE A 1064 -28.08 49.60 -13.05
C ILE A 1064 -27.57 48.27 -12.50
N GLN A 1065 -27.12 48.29 -11.25
CA GLN A 1065 -26.58 47.14 -10.53
C GLN A 1065 -27.35 46.90 -9.23
N LEU A 1066 -27.61 45.64 -8.89
CA LEU A 1066 -28.21 45.24 -7.63
C LEU A 1066 -27.12 44.93 -6.60
N MET A 1067 -27.17 45.64 -5.47
CA MET A 1067 -26.21 45.54 -4.38
C MET A 1067 -26.89 45.03 -3.10
N SER A 1068 -26.13 44.37 -2.24
CA SER A 1068 -26.51 44.12 -0.84
C SER A 1068 -25.34 44.51 0.06
N GLY A 1069 -25.46 45.65 0.73
CA GLY A 1069 -24.30 46.28 1.38
C GLY A 1069 -23.27 46.73 0.34
N GLN A 1070 -22.04 46.22 0.44
CA GLN A 1070 -20.95 46.50 -0.51
C GLN A 1070 -20.82 45.43 -1.60
N ASP A 1071 -21.56 44.32 -1.52
CA ASP A 1071 -21.43 43.20 -2.44
C ASP A 1071 -22.34 43.36 -3.67
N LEU A 1072 -21.75 43.17 -4.86
CA LEU A 1072 -22.48 43.12 -6.12
C LEU A 1072 -23.21 41.79 -6.26
N ILE A 1073 -24.54 41.84 -6.23
CA ILE A 1073 -25.39 40.64 -6.32
C ILE A 1073 -25.68 40.29 -7.78
N LYS A 1074 -26.09 41.28 -8.59
CA LYS A 1074 -26.40 41.06 -10.01
C LYS A 1074 -26.30 42.34 -10.81
N ASN A 1075 -25.84 42.23 -12.06
CA ASN A 1075 -25.89 43.31 -13.04
C ASN A 1075 -27.25 43.25 -13.77
N LEU A 1076 -28.06 44.31 -13.66
CA LEU A 1076 -29.43 44.32 -14.19
C LEU A 1076 -29.49 44.86 -15.63
N GLY A 1077 -28.46 45.59 -16.07
CA GLY A 1077 -28.32 46.09 -17.43
C GLY A 1077 -28.50 47.60 -17.59
N TRP A 1078 -28.73 48.03 -18.84
CA TRP A 1078 -28.89 49.46 -19.18
C TRP A 1078 -30.35 49.89 -19.23
N TRP A 1079 -30.62 51.12 -18.79
CA TRP A 1079 -31.94 51.72 -18.81
C TRP A 1079 -31.87 53.20 -19.16
N SER A 1080 -32.82 53.70 -19.94
CA SER A 1080 -32.88 55.13 -20.33
C SER A 1080 -34.28 55.70 -20.21
N VAL A 1081 -34.40 56.96 -19.78
CA VAL A 1081 -35.66 57.73 -19.82
C VAL A 1081 -35.50 58.94 -20.71
N ASN A 1082 -36.35 59.03 -21.73
CA ASN A 1082 -36.41 60.16 -22.64
C ASN A 1082 -37.88 60.47 -22.96
N ASP A 1083 -38.39 61.60 -22.48
CA ASP A 1083 -39.70 62.12 -22.89
C ASP A 1083 -39.44 63.38 -23.74
N GLN A 1084 -39.84 63.34 -25.01
CA GLN A 1084 -39.41 64.31 -26.05
C GLN A 1084 -39.84 65.76 -25.80
N SER A 1085 -40.58 66.04 -24.72
CA SER A 1085 -41.12 67.35 -24.38
C SER A 1085 -40.24 68.20 -23.44
N ASN A 1086 -39.16 67.65 -22.85
CA ASN A 1086 -38.37 68.35 -21.83
C ASN A 1086 -36.85 68.54 -22.13
N MET A 1087 -36.37 68.21 -23.33
CA MET A 1087 -34.97 68.47 -23.76
C MET A 1087 -34.64 69.98 -23.91
N SER A 1088 -35.55 70.89 -23.56
CA SER A 1088 -35.39 72.35 -23.67
C SER A 1088 -35.08 73.06 -22.34
N LYS A 1089 -34.78 72.34 -21.26
CA LYS A 1089 -34.37 72.95 -19.97
C LYS A 1089 -33.14 72.27 -19.36
N VAL A 1090 -32.03 72.33 -20.07
CA VAL A 1090 -30.69 72.08 -19.51
C VAL A 1090 -30.00 73.44 -19.34
N PRO A 1091 -29.25 73.71 -18.25
CA PRO A 1091 -28.66 75.02 -18.05
C PRO A 1091 -27.72 75.38 -19.21
N LEU A 1092 -28.11 76.39 -20.00
CA LEU A 1092 -27.24 77.02 -20.97
C LEU A 1092 -26.02 77.59 -20.23
N GLY A 1093 -24.87 76.94 -20.40
CA GLY A 1093 -23.62 77.37 -19.77
C GLY A 1093 -22.35 76.75 -20.37
N GLU A 1094 -22.41 75.50 -20.85
CA GLU A 1094 -21.24 74.82 -21.45
C GLU A 1094 -21.62 74.09 -22.74
N LYS A 1095 -21.49 74.78 -23.88
CA LYS A 1095 -21.75 74.25 -25.24
C LYS A 1095 -21.05 72.91 -25.52
N SER A 1096 -19.94 72.65 -24.83
CA SER A 1096 -19.18 71.40 -24.91
C SER A 1096 -19.89 70.20 -24.30
N ARG A 1097 -20.58 70.35 -23.14
CA ARG A 1097 -21.32 69.24 -22.49
C ARG A 1097 -22.59 68.89 -23.24
N GLU A 1098 -23.27 69.90 -23.76
CA GLU A 1098 -24.43 69.72 -24.63
C GLU A 1098 -24.05 68.90 -25.88
N ASN A 1099 -22.93 69.22 -26.51
CA ASN A 1099 -22.40 68.42 -27.63
C ASN A 1099 -22.10 66.96 -27.25
N TYR A 1100 -21.63 66.70 -26.03
CA TYR A 1100 -21.39 65.33 -25.54
C TYR A 1100 -22.70 64.57 -25.33
N TRP A 1101 -23.72 65.22 -24.77
CA TRP A 1101 -25.05 64.59 -24.61
C TRP A 1101 -25.65 64.23 -25.96
N TYR A 1102 -25.58 65.14 -26.95
CA TYR A 1102 -25.97 64.83 -28.32
C TYR A 1102 -25.11 63.71 -28.93
N ALA A 1103 -23.80 63.68 -28.68
CA ALA A 1103 -22.94 62.62 -29.20
C ALA A 1103 -23.24 61.23 -28.59
N VAL A 1104 -23.70 61.16 -27.34
CA VAL A 1104 -24.18 59.90 -26.71
C VAL A 1104 -25.52 59.49 -27.32
N LEU A 1105 -26.48 60.42 -27.38
CA LEU A 1105 -27.89 60.13 -27.70
C LEU A 1105 -28.18 60.05 -29.21
N ASP A 1106 -27.39 60.69 -30.07
CA ASP A 1106 -27.60 60.68 -31.54
C ASP A 1106 -26.97 59.43 -32.17
N ASN A 1107 -27.81 58.55 -32.72
CA ASN A 1107 -27.36 57.32 -33.37
C ASN A 1107 -26.56 57.57 -34.67
N ASN A 1108 -26.60 58.77 -35.24
CA ASN A 1108 -25.89 59.10 -36.49
C ASN A 1108 -24.46 59.63 -36.27
N VAL A 1109 -24.06 59.87 -35.01
CA VAL A 1109 -22.70 60.33 -34.69
C VAL A 1109 -21.74 59.14 -34.68
N SER A 1110 -20.69 59.21 -35.50
CA SER A 1110 -19.67 58.16 -35.55
C SER A 1110 -18.92 58.02 -34.21
N PRO A 1111 -18.46 56.80 -33.86
CA PRO A 1111 -17.67 56.57 -32.65
C PRO A 1111 -16.46 57.53 -32.52
N GLU A 1112 -15.78 57.87 -33.62
CA GLU A 1112 -14.64 58.79 -33.63
C GLU A 1112 -15.01 60.20 -33.22
N LYS A 1113 -16.14 60.72 -33.73
CA LYS A 1113 -16.65 62.05 -33.39
C LYS A 1113 -17.14 62.10 -31.94
N PHE A 1114 -17.66 60.99 -31.42
CA PHE A 1114 -17.97 60.81 -30.01
C PHE A 1114 -16.69 60.90 -29.14
N ILE A 1115 -15.62 60.21 -29.49
CA ILE A 1115 -14.32 60.29 -28.79
C ILE A 1115 -13.74 61.71 -28.83
N ASP A 1116 -13.82 62.40 -29.96
CA ASP A 1116 -13.30 63.78 -30.07
C ASP A 1116 -14.08 64.77 -29.19
N THR A 1117 -15.36 64.49 -28.93
CA THR A 1117 -16.17 65.28 -28.00
C THR A 1117 -15.77 65.01 -26.55
N ILE A 1118 -15.44 63.75 -26.21
CA ILE A 1118 -14.91 63.36 -24.89
C ILE A 1118 -13.54 63.99 -24.62
N LYS A 1119 -12.61 63.95 -25.60
CA LYS A 1119 -11.27 64.56 -25.48
C LYS A 1119 -11.33 66.04 -25.11
N LYS A 1120 -12.30 66.78 -25.65
CA LYS A 1120 -12.49 68.21 -25.39
C LYS A 1120 -12.99 68.49 -23.97
N LEU A 1121 -13.74 67.56 -23.37
CA LEU A 1121 -14.33 67.71 -22.04
C LEU A 1121 -13.47 67.14 -20.90
N LYS A 1122 -12.46 66.32 -21.20
CA LYS A 1122 -11.60 65.66 -20.19
C LYS A 1122 -12.40 64.91 -19.09
N LEU A 1123 -13.45 64.20 -19.50
CA LEU A 1123 -14.27 63.40 -18.58
C LEU A 1123 -13.49 62.17 -18.08
N ASN A 1124 -13.67 61.81 -16.81
CA ASN A 1124 -13.05 60.64 -16.20
C ASN A 1124 -14.05 59.47 -16.18
N PHE A 1125 -13.67 58.36 -16.81
CA PHE A 1125 -14.50 57.17 -16.90
C PHE A 1125 -13.90 56.02 -16.11
N ASN A 1126 -14.74 55.30 -15.35
CA ASN A 1126 -14.34 54.06 -14.71
C ASN A 1126 -14.35 52.91 -15.75
N ILE A 1127 -13.16 52.37 -16.05
CA ILE A 1127 -12.96 51.33 -17.07
C ILE A 1127 -13.76 50.05 -16.75
N GLU A 1128 -13.79 49.64 -15.49
CA GLU A 1128 -14.50 48.42 -15.07
C GLU A 1128 -16.02 48.57 -15.23
N LYS A 1129 -16.58 49.76 -14.94
CA LYS A 1129 -18.01 50.05 -15.21
C LYS A 1129 -18.33 50.01 -16.70
N ILE A 1130 -17.43 50.51 -17.56
CA ILE A 1130 -17.60 50.44 -19.01
C ILE A 1130 -17.55 48.99 -19.49
N LYS A 1131 -16.60 48.17 -19.03
CA LYS A 1131 -16.50 46.75 -19.39
C LYS A 1131 -17.77 45.98 -18.99
N LEU A 1132 -18.25 46.19 -17.75
CA LEU A 1132 -19.49 45.59 -17.27
C LEU A 1132 -20.71 46.06 -18.08
N GLY A 1133 -20.76 47.34 -18.43
CA GLY A 1133 -21.80 47.90 -19.29
C GLY A 1133 -21.79 47.33 -20.71
N ILE A 1134 -20.61 47.14 -21.32
CA ILE A 1134 -20.45 46.50 -22.64
C ILE A 1134 -20.97 45.06 -22.58
N SER A 1135 -20.57 44.29 -21.57
CA SER A 1135 -21.05 42.91 -21.38
C SER A 1135 -22.57 42.83 -21.21
N SER A 1136 -23.18 43.78 -20.49
CA SER A 1136 -24.65 43.87 -20.40
C SER A 1136 -25.32 44.10 -21.75
N LEU A 1137 -24.76 44.95 -22.62
CA LEU A 1137 -25.31 45.19 -23.96
C LEU A 1137 -25.13 43.98 -24.89
N GLU A 1138 -23.98 43.30 -24.84
CA GLU A 1138 -23.72 42.09 -25.63
C GLU A 1138 -24.67 40.94 -25.26
N ASN A 1139 -25.01 40.83 -23.97
CA ASN A 1139 -25.97 39.85 -23.46
C ASN A 1139 -27.44 40.30 -23.58
N GLN A 1140 -27.72 41.37 -24.34
CA GLN A 1140 -29.07 41.94 -24.56
C GLN A 1140 -29.81 42.39 -23.29
N GLN A 1141 -29.08 42.71 -22.22
CA GLN A 1141 -29.64 43.18 -20.95
C GLN A 1141 -29.76 44.71 -20.97
N TYR A 1142 -30.80 45.22 -21.64
CA TYR A 1142 -31.10 46.66 -21.68
C TYR A 1142 -32.59 46.94 -21.90
N HIS A 1143 -33.04 48.14 -21.55
CA HIS A 1143 -34.37 48.66 -21.84
C HIS A 1143 -34.30 50.11 -22.31
N PHE A 1144 -34.47 50.32 -23.61
CA PHE A 1144 -34.48 51.63 -24.27
C PHE A 1144 -35.86 51.89 -24.89
N PRO A 1145 -36.70 52.73 -24.28
CA PRO A 1145 -38.12 52.81 -24.63
C PRO A 1145 -38.45 53.57 -25.92
N ASN A 1146 -37.48 54.22 -26.60
CA ASN A 1146 -37.42 54.54 -28.05
C ASN A 1146 -36.40 55.68 -28.28
N LEU A 1147 -35.57 55.55 -29.34
CA LEU A 1147 -34.54 56.49 -29.88
C LEU A 1147 -33.06 56.17 -29.61
N LEU A 1148 -32.70 55.30 -28.65
CA LEU A 1148 -31.30 54.89 -28.46
C LEU A 1148 -31.09 53.46 -28.97
N ASP A 1149 -30.23 53.28 -29.96
CA ASP A 1149 -29.90 51.97 -30.50
C ASP A 1149 -28.75 51.33 -29.70
N SER A 1150 -29.00 50.14 -29.17
CA SER A 1150 -28.04 49.40 -28.34
C SER A 1150 -26.76 49.05 -29.11
N ASN A 1151 -26.83 48.75 -30.40
CA ASN A 1151 -25.67 48.40 -31.22
C ASN A 1151 -24.79 49.62 -31.48
N PHE A 1152 -25.40 50.78 -31.71
CA PHE A 1152 -24.65 52.04 -31.86
C PHE A 1152 -24.02 52.45 -30.54
N LEU A 1153 -24.74 52.37 -29.42
CA LEU A 1153 -24.18 52.63 -28.10
C LEU A 1153 -23.02 51.66 -27.78
N LEU A 1154 -23.19 50.38 -28.08
CA LEU A 1154 -22.16 49.35 -27.91
C LEU A 1154 -20.91 49.68 -28.73
N SER A 1155 -21.07 50.09 -29.99
CA SER A 1155 -19.94 50.47 -30.85
C SER A 1155 -19.18 51.69 -30.29
N LYS A 1156 -19.91 52.69 -29.79
CA LYS A 1156 -19.33 53.89 -29.15
C LYS A 1156 -18.61 53.55 -27.86
N LEU A 1157 -19.18 52.69 -27.01
CA LEU A 1157 -18.58 52.26 -25.75
C LEU A 1157 -17.35 51.35 -25.97
N LYS A 1158 -17.38 50.45 -26.96
CA LYS A 1158 -16.20 49.66 -27.35
C LYS A 1158 -15.09 50.57 -27.85
N ARG A 1159 -15.41 51.54 -28.71
CA ARG A 1159 -14.43 52.53 -29.18
C ARG A 1159 -13.89 53.41 -28.06
N LEU A 1160 -14.73 53.74 -27.07
CA LEU A 1160 -14.32 54.47 -25.86
C LEU A 1160 -13.39 53.61 -25.00
N LEU A 1161 -13.70 52.33 -24.79
CA LEU A 1161 -12.82 51.41 -24.08
C LEU A 1161 -11.48 51.26 -24.79
N GLU A 1162 -11.47 51.13 -26.12
CA GLU A 1162 -10.25 51.15 -26.92
C GLU A 1162 -9.49 52.47 -26.77
N PHE A 1163 -10.16 53.62 -26.78
CA PHE A 1163 -9.50 54.92 -26.60
C PHE A 1163 -8.90 55.08 -25.20
N LEU A 1164 -9.63 54.68 -24.16
CA LEU A 1164 -9.15 54.69 -22.77
C LEU A 1164 -7.98 53.73 -22.59
N ASN A 1165 -8.04 52.54 -23.19
CA ASN A 1165 -6.93 51.59 -23.22
C ASN A 1165 -5.78 52.08 -24.11
N ALA A 1166 -6.02 52.79 -25.21
CA ALA A 1166 -4.97 53.32 -26.09
C ALA A 1166 -4.22 54.51 -25.47
N GLY A 1167 -4.86 55.26 -24.56
CA GLY A 1167 -4.16 56.18 -23.65
C GLY A 1167 -3.16 55.48 -22.72
N TYR A 1168 -3.30 54.17 -22.52
CA TYR A 1168 -2.31 53.31 -21.86
C TYR A 1168 -1.25 52.74 -22.84
N ILE A 1169 -1.42 52.87 -24.16
CA ILE A 1169 -0.52 52.33 -25.21
C ILE A 1169 0.55 53.37 -25.63
N THR A 1170 1.13 54.10 -24.67
CA THR A 1170 2.56 54.51 -24.75
C THR A 1170 3.44 53.71 -23.79
N LYS A 1171 2.91 52.62 -23.24
CA LYS A 1171 3.71 51.47 -22.80
C LYS A 1171 3.09 50.22 -23.41
N LYS A 1172 3.67 49.77 -24.53
CA LYS A 1172 3.36 48.45 -25.10
C LYS A 1172 4.02 47.39 -24.23
N GLU A 1173 3.18 46.64 -23.52
CA GLU A 1173 3.46 45.26 -23.13
C GLU A 1173 2.92 44.33 -24.22
N ASP A 1174 3.77 43.39 -24.64
CA ASP A 1174 3.44 42.16 -25.36
C ASP A 1174 3.09 41.06 -24.31
N PRO A 1175 2.54 39.90 -24.71
CA PRO A 1175 1.46 39.19 -24.02
C PRO A 1175 1.87 38.55 -22.68
N VAL A 1176 0.94 38.63 -21.72
CA VAL A 1176 1.07 38.21 -20.32
C VAL A 1176 1.41 36.72 -20.19
N LYS A 1177 2.70 36.42 -20.02
CA LYS A 1177 3.16 35.65 -18.87
C LYS A 1177 3.22 36.62 -17.67
N SER A 1178 2.85 36.15 -16.49
CA SER A 1178 2.96 36.86 -15.21
C SER A 1178 4.29 37.64 -15.11
N PRO A 1179 4.30 38.95 -14.77
CA PRO A 1179 5.54 39.69 -14.62
C PRO A 1179 6.26 39.18 -13.37
N SER A 1180 7.30 38.37 -13.58
CA SER A 1180 8.32 38.17 -12.56
C SER A 1180 8.92 39.55 -12.30
N SER A 1181 8.74 40.07 -11.09
CA SER A 1181 9.58 41.19 -10.68
C SER A 1181 11.03 40.74 -10.83
N ASN A 1182 11.85 41.55 -11.48
CA ASN A 1182 13.24 41.24 -11.80
C ASN A 1182 14.20 42.14 -10.99
N TRP A 1183 13.72 42.65 -9.85
CA TRP A 1183 14.46 43.52 -8.95
C TRP A 1183 15.11 42.72 -7.83
N TYR A 1184 16.41 42.91 -7.62
CA TYR A 1184 17.19 42.18 -6.62
C TYR A 1184 17.87 43.14 -5.64
N LEU A 1185 17.96 42.72 -4.37
CA LEU A 1185 18.75 43.42 -3.36
C LEU A 1185 20.21 43.01 -3.46
N LEU A 1186 21.08 43.98 -3.78
CA LEU A 1186 22.52 43.81 -3.74
C LEU A 1186 23.11 44.52 -2.53
N TYR A 1187 23.84 43.77 -1.73
CA TYR A 1187 24.58 44.25 -0.58
C TYR A 1187 25.99 44.65 -0.99
N ALA A 1188 26.37 45.88 -0.66
CA ALA A 1188 27.73 46.37 -0.74
C ALA A 1188 28.39 46.34 0.65
N THR A 1189 29.72 46.34 0.71
CA THR A 1189 30.42 46.47 2.00
C THR A 1189 30.02 47.77 2.74
N PRO A 1190 29.93 47.77 4.08
CA PRO A 1190 29.40 48.89 4.85
C PRO A 1190 30.05 50.25 4.52
N LYS A 1191 29.25 51.31 4.37
CA LYS A 1191 29.69 52.69 4.03
C LYS A 1191 30.40 52.86 2.69
N LYS A 1192 30.35 51.86 1.81
CA LYS A 1192 30.96 51.90 0.47
C LYS A 1192 29.94 51.80 -0.67
N ARG A 1193 28.64 51.87 -0.38
CA ARG A 1193 27.55 51.75 -1.36
C ARG A 1193 27.70 52.68 -2.57
N ASP A 1194 27.95 53.96 -2.35
CA ASP A 1194 28.01 54.94 -3.45
C ASP A 1194 29.28 54.76 -4.32
N LEU A 1195 30.39 54.36 -3.68
CA LEU A 1195 31.62 54.00 -4.38
C LEU A 1195 31.42 52.71 -5.20
N PHE A 1196 30.73 51.72 -4.62
CA PHE A 1196 30.39 50.47 -5.28
C PHE A 1196 29.48 50.70 -6.49
N LYS A 1197 28.45 51.55 -6.37
CA LYS A 1197 27.58 51.94 -7.50
C LYS A 1197 28.39 52.50 -8.67
N LYS A 1198 29.33 53.41 -8.39
CA LYS A 1198 30.17 54.02 -9.42
C LYS A 1198 31.06 52.98 -10.14
N ILE A 1199 31.69 52.08 -9.38
CA ILE A 1199 32.53 51.01 -9.95
C ILE A 1199 31.67 50.03 -10.76
N LEU A 1200 30.46 49.73 -10.28
CA LEU A 1200 29.51 48.85 -10.94
C LEU A 1200 29.03 49.44 -12.28
N GLU A 1201 28.68 50.71 -12.32
CA GLU A 1201 28.28 51.41 -13.57
C GLU A 1201 29.43 51.48 -14.58
N GLU A 1202 30.66 51.72 -14.13
CA GLU A 1202 31.86 51.63 -14.98
C GLU A 1202 32.09 50.20 -15.51
N ALA A 1203 31.90 49.18 -14.68
CA ALA A 1203 32.03 47.77 -15.06
C ALA A 1203 30.95 47.32 -16.05
N ILE A 1204 29.70 47.80 -15.89
CA ILE A 1204 28.60 47.55 -16.83
C ILE A 1204 28.95 48.13 -18.20
N THR A 1205 29.50 49.35 -18.23
CA THR A 1205 29.88 50.04 -19.46
C THR A 1205 31.06 49.37 -20.15
N LYS A 1206 32.12 49.05 -19.40
CA LYS A 1206 33.35 48.43 -19.92
C LYS A 1206 33.12 47.02 -20.46
N ASN A 1207 32.26 46.25 -19.83
CA ASN A 1207 32.00 44.84 -20.18
C ASN A 1207 30.74 44.64 -21.05
N LYS A 1208 30.10 45.72 -21.52
CA LYS A 1208 28.87 45.70 -22.34
C LYS A 1208 27.72 44.88 -21.71
N LEU A 1209 27.49 45.04 -20.39
CA LEU A 1209 26.51 44.24 -19.63
C LEU A 1209 25.11 44.86 -19.57
N GLN A 1210 24.81 45.89 -20.37
CA GLN A 1210 23.52 46.61 -20.34
C GLN A 1210 22.31 45.73 -20.72
N ASN A 1211 22.55 44.64 -21.44
CA ASN A 1211 21.50 43.68 -21.79
C ASN A 1211 21.14 42.74 -20.62
N ILE A 1212 22.01 42.63 -19.61
CA ILE A 1212 21.86 41.75 -18.45
C ILE A 1212 21.47 42.56 -17.20
N ILE A 1213 22.14 43.69 -16.98
CA ILE A 1213 21.87 44.63 -15.88
C ILE A 1213 21.21 45.87 -16.47
N VAL A 1214 19.90 46.00 -16.24
CA VAL A 1214 19.04 47.01 -16.87
C VAL A 1214 19.11 48.35 -16.12
N SER A 1215 19.16 48.33 -14.79
CA SER A 1215 19.31 49.53 -13.97
C SER A 1215 19.91 49.23 -12.59
N VAL A 1216 20.57 50.25 -12.01
CA VAL A 1216 21.17 50.23 -10.67
C VAL A 1216 20.66 51.44 -9.89
N GLU A 1217 19.86 51.22 -8.86
CA GLU A 1217 19.20 52.28 -8.09
C GLU A 1217 19.58 52.25 -6.60
N ILE A 1218 19.49 53.42 -5.96
CA ILE A 1218 19.71 53.55 -4.50
C ILE A 1218 18.35 53.66 -3.80
N PRO A 1219 18.04 52.80 -2.82
CA PRO A 1219 16.83 52.95 -2.01
C PRO A 1219 16.81 54.30 -1.28
N LYS A 1220 15.64 54.95 -1.23
CA LYS A 1220 15.48 56.28 -0.62
C LYS A 1220 15.56 56.27 0.91
N ASP A 1221 15.21 55.16 1.55
CA ASP A 1221 15.25 55.05 3.01
C ASP A 1221 16.67 54.77 3.52
N SER A 1222 17.08 55.55 4.52
CA SER A 1222 18.34 55.41 5.26
C SER A 1222 18.57 54.04 5.89
N VAL A 1223 17.51 53.26 6.14
CA VAL A 1223 17.60 51.87 6.66
C VAL A 1223 18.37 50.94 5.70
N TYR A 1224 18.47 51.30 4.41
CA TYR A 1224 19.15 50.53 3.37
C TYR A 1224 20.53 51.11 3.00
N GLU A 1225 21.26 51.66 3.98
CA GLU A 1225 22.53 52.38 3.79
C GLU A 1225 23.59 51.59 2.99
N ASN A 1226 23.54 50.25 3.02
CA ASN A 1226 24.51 49.36 2.38
C ASN A 1226 23.95 48.58 1.19
N ILE A 1227 22.76 48.92 0.71
CA ILE A 1227 22.03 48.12 -0.27
C ILE A 1227 21.76 48.92 -1.55
N LEU A 1228 21.92 48.28 -2.70
CA LEU A 1228 21.53 48.76 -4.02
C LEU A 1228 20.41 47.87 -4.58
N LEU A 1229 19.54 48.47 -5.37
CA LEU A 1229 18.51 47.77 -6.13
C LEU A 1229 19.00 47.54 -7.57
N LEU A 1230 19.01 46.28 -7.99
CA LEU A 1230 19.39 45.89 -9.35
C LEU A 1230 18.21 45.34 -10.12
N HIS A 1231 17.96 45.91 -11.29
CA HIS A 1231 17.03 45.33 -12.25
C HIS A 1231 17.80 44.42 -13.21
N LEU A 1232 17.55 43.11 -13.15
CA LEU A 1232 18.29 42.08 -13.89
C LEU A 1232 17.39 41.32 -14.84
N ASN A 1233 17.80 41.17 -16.10
CA ASN A 1233 17.08 40.30 -17.04
C ASN A 1233 17.32 38.81 -16.76
N ASN A 1234 18.53 38.45 -16.31
CA ASN A 1234 18.91 37.07 -15.97
C ASN A 1234 19.91 37.07 -14.79
N TYR A 1235 19.49 36.51 -13.64
CA TYR A 1235 20.32 36.42 -12.43
C TYR A 1235 21.54 35.51 -12.62
N GLN A 1236 21.39 34.37 -13.29
CA GLN A 1236 22.47 33.38 -13.45
C GLN A 1236 23.61 33.92 -14.33
N GLU A 1237 23.27 34.75 -15.32
CA GLU A 1237 24.25 35.44 -16.15
C GLU A 1237 24.87 36.65 -15.44
N ALA A 1238 24.11 37.39 -14.62
CA ALA A 1238 24.62 38.58 -13.91
C ALA A 1238 25.59 38.24 -12.76
N TYR A 1239 25.32 37.18 -12.01
CA TYR A 1239 26.03 36.86 -10.77
C TYR A 1239 27.57 36.69 -10.93
N PRO A 1240 28.09 35.96 -11.94
CA PRO A 1240 29.53 35.82 -12.15
C PRO A 1240 30.25 37.13 -12.44
N HIS A 1241 29.55 38.11 -13.03
CA HIS A 1241 30.10 39.44 -13.30
C HIS A 1241 30.09 40.31 -12.05
N LEU A 1242 29.01 40.27 -11.26
CA LEU A 1242 28.87 41.04 -10.01
C LEU A 1242 29.90 40.61 -8.95
N ARG A 1243 30.17 39.29 -8.83
CA ARG A 1243 31.15 38.75 -7.88
C ARG A 1243 32.58 39.25 -8.10
N LYS A 1244 32.92 39.68 -9.33
CA LYS A 1244 34.27 40.16 -9.69
C LYS A 1244 34.49 41.65 -9.35
N ILE A 1245 33.45 42.35 -8.92
CA ILE A 1245 33.50 43.80 -8.65
C ILE A 1245 33.91 44.04 -7.20
N ALA A 1246 34.91 44.90 -7.00
CA ALA A 1246 35.37 45.26 -5.66
C ALA A 1246 34.23 45.85 -4.83
N TYR A 1247 34.13 45.47 -3.55
CA TYR A 1247 33.08 45.88 -2.58
C TYR A 1247 31.71 45.20 -2.73
N PHE A 1248 31.57 44.19 -3.61
CA PHE A 1248 30.42 43.30 -3.66
C PHE A 1248 30.39 42.40 -2.40
N TYR A 1249 29.24 42.35 -1.71
CA TYR A 1249 29.05 41.47 -0.55
C TYR A 1249 28.14 40.28 -0.90
N ASN A 1250 26.90 40.54 -1.32
CA ASN A 1250 25.94 39.50 -1.68
C ASN A 1250 24.83 40.07 -2.57
N ILE A 1251 24.08 39.21 -3.24
CA ILE A 1251 22.82 39.55 -3.91
C ILE A 1251 21.78 38.47 -3.59
N GLU A 1252 20.58 38.87 -3.17
CA GLU A 1252 19.51 37.93 -2.86
C GLU A 1252 19.15 37.07 -4.09
N LYS A 1253 18.86 35.79 -3.87
CA LYS A 1253 18.54 34.85 -4.96
C LYS A 1253 17.10 34.98 -5.46
N GLN A 1254 16.22 35.52 -4.63
CA GLN A 1254 14.83 35.77 -5.00
C GLN A 1254 14.65 37.24 -5.37
N PRO A 1255 13.92 37.54 -6.45
CA PRO A 1255 13.59 38.92 -6.74
C PRO A 1255 12.54 39.46 -5.76
N LEU A 1256 12.64 40.74 -5.44
CA LEU A 1256 11.65 41.49 -4.66
C LEU A 1256 10.30 41.52 -5.36
N SER A 1257 9.20 41.68 -4.64
CA SER A 1257 7.94 42.05 -5.29
C SER A 1257 8.01 43.46 -5.87
N LEU A 1258 7.32 43.71 -6.99
CA LEU A 1258 7.33 45.02 -7.67
C LEU A 1258 6.83 46.14 -6.74
N GLN A 1259 5.91 45.81 -5.83
CA GLN A 1259 5.40 46.72 -4.80
C GLN A 1259 6.51 47.13 -3.81
N LYS A 1260 7.28 46.16 -3.29
CA LYS A 1260 8.35 46.41 -2.32
C LYS A 1260 9.54 47.14 -2.94
N ALA A 1261 9.89 46.83 -4.19
CA ALA A 1261 10.90 47.58 -4.94
C ALA A 1261 10.47 49.04 -5.17
N SER A 1262 9.18 49.25 -5.49
CA SER A 1262 8.60 50.59 -5.72
C SER A 1262 8.52 51.42 -4.43
N GLU A 1263 8.19 50.78 -3.30
CA GLU A 1263 8.25 51.39 -1.95
C GLU A 1263 9.67 51.84 -1.60
N MET A 1264 10.68 50.99 -1.82
CA MET A 1264 12.09 51.32 -1.56
C MET A 1264 12.62 52.46 -2.44
N LEU A 1265 12.10 52.60 -3.68
CA LEU A 1265 12.40 53.71 -4.59
C LEU A 1265 11.53 54.97 -4.30
N GLY A 1266 10.60 54.89 -3.34
CA GLY A 1266 9.67 55.94 -2.94
C GLY A 1266 8.73 56.38 -4.06
N VAL A 1267 8.15 55.41 -4.77
CA VAL A 1267 7.05 55.61 -5.73
C VAL A 1267 5.77 55.15 -5.05
N ASN A 1268 4.97 56.10 -4.56
CA ASN A 1268 3.69 55.81 -3.92
C ASN A 1268 2.66 55.40 -4.98
N TYR A 1269 2.17 54.17 -4.92
CA TYR A 1269 0.86 53.82 -5.47
C TYR A 1269 -0.18 54.13 -4.39
N SER A 1270 -0.78 55.32 -4.46
CA SER A 1270 -1.98 55.64 -3.70
C SER A 1270 -3.15 54.79 -4.21
N ASN A 1271 -3.71 54.00 -3.29
CA ASN A 1271 -4.92 53.18 -3.39
C ASN A 1271 -5.99 53.67 -4.36
N SER A 1272 -6.51 52.75 -5.18
CA SER A 1272 -7.88 52.77 -5.69
C SER A 1272 -8.36 51.36 -5.99
#